data_AF-A0A446BBG2-F1
#
_entry.id   AF-A0A446BBG2-F1
#
_cell.length_a   1.000
_cell.length_b   1.000
_cell.length_c   1.000
_cell.angle_alpha   90.00
_cell.angle_beta   90.00
_cell.angle_gamma   90.00
#
_symmetry.space_group_name_H-M   'P 1'
#
loop_
_entity.id
_entity.type
_entity.pdbx_description
1 polymer ?
#
loop_
_entity_poly.entity_id
_entity_poly.type
_entity_poly.pdbx_seq_one_letter_code
_entity_poly.pdbx_strand_id
1 'polypeptide(L)'
;MEITAEDLPALLANDTAVKLAGVDVDGMLRGKLVSKKKFLSIAEAGFGFCSVVFGWDMHDMTYIRELKVSNKENGYRDIIAVPDLNSFRRIPWENNVPFFLVSFFDPDTKAPVSACPRGLLKTQVEKFAAKGYAAMAGAEYEFYQFKTPSSASNGAPSTAAYLRENTPQSLPPLTEGMFGYSLTRPVHNKDYYYDVFNTCQAFRCDLEGWHTESGPGVYEAALEFGEISQMADRASLFKYVVKSVATRHGITPCFMAKPRQGLPGNSGHMHVSLVDASSGNNLLFRGEPDPDPPYPDVAYLSDLGRHFLAGILEGLPDVMPMVAPTINSYKRLVENFWAPVTVSWGLEHRAASIRLIAPPTAKPGATRFEIRVPGADANPYYVLAAVLALGWRGVERKLQIPCPPLGKGEDVGGSSDRGVRLARSLREANDRFTRQGSIAREVFGDEFVDHFGGTREHEIRLWDEAVTDWEMRRYIETTIAITLADGLPAVVDHACAQLALLQGARRELRGAEGPLDGVVAEAGRLAAALNLVKEVAGLQTGEIGRHAQHVMQRAALLASGLMLMAAEGRRAGPEPRALEPGGREWAHVEALRDELRELRDELAGLVRGVNVGLVDGSARDGYRVSRRELVAVNEKVKTVLGVELRLAEGLKAELEGQSVAYAGSPAGSLPFKNTFAFAFGQPFQIVSDFVPPEQRLRRTEPERPIFVDNKSDRTLTFGRISKDALAVAAGLLALGLDPKDTVKLPPTPTCPAGPEIAPIVLIQLPNCLPFAPVLFGALAAGLTATLVSPALTSAEIAWILQNARPRAIITATACLPAMKDALAQQQDAAFFSAIPIFTVDAAADIYPDPQPAQPPASPALRSPTDWKALLTAKTAPPSTATGVLLSHHALNFSVASLWHDADYHRATPRPGQGQSQRQVWLGYVPFYHVFGLCNVFLLAVAAGATVYTMPSFHLETMVRAVQQRRVTYLHMAPPVAVMLAKAAVVEPYARGGAFASVVAGVTGGAPLGHEVVEEVYKRCGFRVRLGYGLSETCSTAMQRGIGEREMREQAGDTGRPHWGVELMIADGRRYAKKAGEQTTAAPVDVEGEVLVRAPCLLLAYLPVGVFSSGSKQPDMSVTEEALTADGWFRTGDVGALNADGRLRITDRLKELIKVRAYQVAPAELEAVLCSSEAVADAGVIGVYDQSEATEWPRAFVVPRAGRKNMSTAELEKLAGQLKALVEQRTAKYKWLVGGIVFVDQIPKSPSGKILRRVLKNGGEETKGVEVKLYEKKRRDAKL
;
A
#
# COMPACT_ATOMS: atom_id res chain seq x y z
N MET A 1 -53.46 -15.94 -16.03
CA MET A 1 -54.11 -16.65 -17.15
C MET A 1 -53.03 -17.47 -17.80
N GLU A 2 -53.26 -18.77 -17.95
CA GLU A 2 -52.36 -19.66 -18.67
C GLU A 2 -52.50 -19.39 -20.17
N ILE A 3 -51.40 -19.45 -20.93
CA ILE A 3 -51.37 -19.12 -22.36
C ILE A 3 -51.02 -20.38 -23.14
N THR A 4 -51.93 -20.79 -24.03
CA THR A 4 -51.75 -21.97 -24.89
C THR A 4 -51.13 -21.56 -26.23
N ALA A 5 -50.73 -22.55 -27.04
CA ALA A 5 -50.28 -22.30 -28.41
C ALA A 5 -51.41 -21.77 -29.32
N GLU A 6 -52.67 -22.15 -29.04
CA GLU A 6 -53.86 -21.72 -29.78
C GLU A 6 -54.18 -20.24 -29.56
N ASP A 7 -53.83 -19.66 -28.41
CA ASP A 7 -54.00 -18.24 -28.10
C ASP A 7 -53.06 -17.34 -28.92
N LEU A 8 -51.87 -17.84 -29.29
CA LEU A 8 -50.75 -17.02 -29.80
C LEU A 8 -51.07 -16.24 -31.09
N PRO A 9 -51.79 -16.77 -32.10
CA PRO A 9 -52.12 -16.01 -33.30
C PRO A 9 -52.95 -14.74 -33.01
N ALA A 10 -53.83 -14.82 -32.00
CA ALA A 10 -54.72 -13.75 -31.55
C ALA A 10 -54.04 -12.81 -30.53
N LEU A 11 -53.35 -13.35 -29.52
CA LEU A 11 -52.54 -12.60 -28.55
C LEU A 11 -51.50 -11.69 -29.24
N LEU A 12 -50.95 -12.18 -30.35
CA LEU A 12 -49.96 -11.49 -31.17
C LEU A 12 -50.56 -10.87 -32.43
N ALA A 13 -51.88 -10.65 -32.52
CA ALA A 13 -52.59 -10.22 -33.74
C ALA A 13 -51.88 -9.07 -34.46
N ASN A 14 -51.49 -8.03 -33.71
CA ASN A 14 -50.91 -6.78 -34.20
C ASN A 14 -49.37 -6.76 -34.23
N ASP A 15 -48.70 -7.86 -33.85
CA ASP A 15 -47.25 -7.93 -33.71
C ASP A 15 -46.57 -8.54 -34.95
N THR A 16 -45.47 -7.95 -35.39
CA THR A 16 -44.66 -8.46 -36.51
C THR A 16 -43.50 -9.35 -36.06
N ALA A 17 -43.06 -9.23 -34.81
CA ALA A 17 -41.92 -9.93 -34.22
C ALA A 17 -42.11 -10.20 -32.72
N VAL A 18 -41.33 -11.14 -32.19
CA VAL A 18 -41.32 -11.61 -30.80
C VAL A 18 -39.86 -11.74 -30.35
N LYS A 19 -39.52 -11.29 -29.13
CA LYS A 19 -38.20 -11.50 -28.53
C LYS A 19 -38.23 -12.76 -27.65
N LEU A 20 -37.26 -13.65 -27.85
CA LEU A 20 -37.05 -14.85 -27.04
C LEU A 20 -35.70 -14.76 -26.32
N ALA A 21 -35.63 -15.11 -25.04
CA ALA A 21 -34.37 -15.16 -24.30
C ALA A 21 -34.29 -16.36 -23.35
N GLY A 22 -33.14 -17.03 -23.32
CA GLY A 22 -32.78 -17.95 -22.25
C GLY A 22 -31.97 -17.23 -21.17
N VAL A 23 -31.72 -17.92 -20.07
CA VAL A 23 -30.80 -17.46 -19.01
C VAL A 23 -29.57 -18.38 -19.03
N ASP A 24 -28.38 -17.81 -19.09
CA ASP A 24 -27.11 -18.54 -19.02
C ASP A 24 -26.64 -18.77 -17.57
N VAL A 25 -25.47 -19.39 -17.39
CA VAL A 25 -24.93 -19.74 -16.05
C VAL A 25 -24.70 -18.50 -15.17
N ASP A 26 -24.34 -17.36 -15.77
CA ASP A 26 -24.05 -16.10 -15.06
C ASP A 26 -25.30 -15.25 -14.84
N GLY A 27 -26.49 -15.77 -15.20
CA GLY A 27 -27.77 -15.09 -14.99
C GLY A 27 -28.08 -14.01 -16.03
N MET A 28 -27.40 -14.01 -17.17
CA MET A 28 -27.63 -13.06 -18.26
C MET A 28 -28.67 -13.59 -19.26
N LEU A 29 -29.46 -12.66 -19.81
CA LEU A 29 -30.46 -12.97 -20.83
C LEU A 29 -29.80 -13.07 -22.20
N ARG A 30 -29.78 -14.28 -22.78
CA ARG A 30 -29.20 -14.56 -24.10
C ARG A 30 -30.33 -14.90 -25.07
N GLY A 31 -30.52 -14.08 -26.11
CA GLY A 31 -31.79 -14.08 -26.86
C GLY A 31 -31.72 -13.58 -28.30
N LYS A 32 -32.84 -13.71 -29.00
CA LYS A 32 -33.02 -13.38 -30.43
C LYS A 32 -34.38 -12.73 -30.65
N LEU A 33 -34.46 -11.77 -31.58
CA LEU A 33 -35.73 -11.28 -32.14
C LEU A 33 -36.10 -12.17 -33.34
N VAL A 34 -37.31 -12.73 -33.35
CA VAL A 34 -37.83 -13.58 -34.43
C VAL A 34 -39.13 -13.00 -35.00
N SER A 35 -39.42 -13.22 -36.28
CA SER A 35 -40.70 -12.78 -36.87
C SER A 35 -41.88 -13.59 -36.28
N LYS A 36 -43.08 -13.00 -36.23
CA LYS A 36 -44.29 -13.68 -35.75
C LYS A 36 -44.51 -15.04 -36.43
N LYS A 37 -44.30 -15.10 -37.76
CA LYS A 37 -44.38 -16.36 -38.53
C LYS A 37 -43.38 -17.41 -38.04
N LYS A 38 -42.14 -17.03 -37.71
CA LYS A 38 -41.15 -17.96 -37.16
C LYS A 38 -41.51 -18.36 -35.72
N PHE A 39 -41.93 -17.44 -34.87
CA PHE A 39 -42.36 -17.73 -33.49
C PHE A 39 -43.50 -18.75 -33.44
N LEU A 40 -44.57 -18.55 -34.22
CA LEU A 40 -45.71 -19.49 -34.25
C LEU A 40 -45.28 -20.89 -34.71
N SER A 41 -44.27 -21.02 -35.58
CA SER A 41 -43.73 -22.30 -36.03
C SER A 41 -42.76 -23.00 -35.04
N ILE A 42 -42.48 -22.41 -33.88
CA ILE A 42 -41.52 -22.93 -32.87
C ILE A 42 -42.05 -22.85 -31.43
N ALA A 43 -43.30 -22.45 -31.23
CA ALA A 43 -43.86 -22.19 -29.90
C ALA A 43 -43.92 -23.44 -29.02
N GLU A 44 -44.32 -24.58 -29.59
CA GLU A 44 -44.44 -25.87 -28.89
C GLU A 44 -43.20 -26.74 -29.07
N ALA A 45 -42.80 -26.99 -30.33
CA ALA A 45 -41.70 -27.88 -30.68
C ALA A 45 -40.30 -27.31 -30.38
N GLY A 46 -40.22 -26.03 -30.00
CA GLY A 46 -38.96 -25.32 -29.81
C GLY A 46 -38.16 -25.11 -31.10
N PHE A 47 -36.89 -24.75 -30.94
CA PHE A 47 -35.97 -24.47 -32.04
C PHE A 47 -34.51 -24.71 -31.65
N GLY A 48 -33.65 -24.91 -32.65
CA GLY A 48 -32.21 -25.00 -32.46
C GLY A 48 -31.60 -23.69 -31.95
N PHE A 49 -30.83 -23.79 -30.88
CA PHE A 49 -30.06 -22.70 -30.28
C PHE A 49 -28.66 -23.24 -29.97
N CYS A 50 -27.61 -22.60 -30.48
CA CYS A 50 -26.26 -23.14 -30.38
C CYS A 50 -25.81 -23.30 -28.92
N SER A 51 -25.23 -24.47 -28.59
CA SER A 51 -24.83 -24.85 -27.23
C SER A 51 -23.83 -23.89 -26.58
N VAL A 52 -23.14 -23.04 -27.35
CA VAL A 52 -22.16 -22.05 -26.85
C VAL A 52 -22.71 -21.08 -25.82
N VAL A 53 -24.05 -20.95 -25.70
CA VAL A 53 -24.72 -20.27 -24.57
C VAL A 53 -24.39 -20.89 -23.20
N PHE A 54 -23.86 -22.11 -23.18
CA PHE A 54 -23.26 -22.81 -22.04
C PHE A 54 -21.81 -23.27 -22.32
N GLY A 55 -21.12 -22.60 -23.24
CA GLY A 55 -19.71 -22.85 -23.55
C GLY A 55 -18.81 -21.62 -23.39
N TRP A 56 -19.40 -20.43 -23.27
CA TRP A 56 -18.73 -19.14 -23.18
C TRP A 56 -19.18 -18.35 -21.95
N ASP A 57 -18.33 -17.45 -21.46
CA ASP A 57 -18.60 -16.59 -20.29
C ASP A 57 -19.46 -15.34 -20.60
N MET A 58 -19.66 -14.49 -19.58
CA MET A 58 -20.36 -13.20 -19.68
C MET A 58 -19.81 -12.20 -20.72
N HIS A 59 -18.64 -12.47 -21.31
CA HIS A 59 -18.00 -11.68 -22.37
C HIS A 59 -17.80 -12.47 -23.67
N ASP A 60 -18.50 -13.59 -23.82
CA ASP A 60 -18.50 -14.48 -25.00
C ASP A 60 -17.13 -15.13 -25.27
N MET A 61 -16.29 -15.25 -24.24
CA MET A 61 -15.02 -15.97 -24.29
C MET A 61 -15.23 -17.45 -23.97
N THR A 62 -14.61 -18.35 -24.74
CA THR A 62 -14.65 -19.80 -24.51
C THR A 62 -14.08 -20.20 -23.16
N TYR A 63 -14.78 -21.07 -22.44
CA TYR A 63 -14.24 -21.70 -21.23
C TYR A 63 -12.96 -22.48 -21.55
N ILE A 64 -11.94 -22.31 -20.70
CA ILE A 64 -10.59 -22.87 -20.90
C ILE A 64 -10.56 -24.40 -20.87
N ARG A 65 -11.48 -25.03 -20.11
CA ARG A 65 -11.84 -26.45 -20.26
C ARG A 65 -13.10 -26.53 -21.11
N GLU A 66 -13.06 -27.31 -22.19
CA GLU A 66 -14.29 -27.64 -22.94
C GLU A 66 -15.26 -28.40 -22.02
N LEU A 67 -16.51 -27.94 -21.93
CA LEU A 67 -17.52 -28.51 -21.02
C LEU A 67 -18.53 -29.37 -21.77
N LYS A 68 -19.10 -30.38 -21.07
CA LYS A 68 -19.93 -31.46 -21.67
C LYS A 68 -21.08 -30.99 -22.58
N VAL A 69 -21.66 -29.82 -22.29
CA VAL A 69 -22.79 -29.25 -23.06
C VAL A 69 -22.34 -28.66 -24.40
N SER A 70 -21.15 -28.07 -24.47
CA SER A 70 -20.66 -27.31 -25.63
C SER A 70 -19.16 -27.49 -25.82
N ASN A 71 -18.78 -28.38 -26.74
CA ASN A 71 -17.39 -28.79 -26.96
C ASN A 71 -17.17 -29.27 -28.40
N LYS A 72 -15.90 -29.48 -28.75
CA LYS A 72 -15.48 -29.94 -30.08
C LYS A 72 -15.93 -31.37 -30.40
N GLU A 73 -16.05 -32.24 -29.40
CA GLU A 73 -16.50 -33.63 -29.58
C GLU A 73 -17.97 -33.71 -30.02
N ASN A 74 -18.84 -32.88 -29.41
CA ASN A 74 -20.24 -32.74 -29.81
C ASN A 74 -20.46 -31.71 -30.94
N GLY A 75 -19.38 -31.11 -31.47
CA GLY A 75 -19.40 -30.18 -32.60
C GLY A 75 -20.05 -28.82 -32.32
N TYR A 76 -20.16 -28.41 -31.06
CA TYR A 76 -20.92 -27.21 -30.62
C TYR A 76 -22.38 -27.20 -31.10
N ARG A 77 -23.03 -28.37 -31.04
CA ARG A 77 -24.37 -28.62 -31.58
C ARG A 77 -25.46 -27.67 -31.07
N ASP A 78 -26.53 -27.53 -31.84
CA ASP A 78 -27.75 -26.89 -31.35
C ASP A 78 -28.40 -27.72 -30.22
N ILE A 79 -28.71 -27.06 -29.11
CA ILE A 79 -29.65 -27.53 -28.08
C ILE A 79 -31.05 -27.01 -28.39
N ILE A 80 -32.10 -27.64 -27.86
CA ILE A 80 -33.49 -27.27 -28.12
C ILE A 80 -33.91 -26.18 -27.12
N ALA A 81 -34.18 -24.97 -27.62
CA ALA A 81 -34.82 -23.91 -26.87
C ALA A 81 -36.35 -23.99 -27.06
N VAL A 82 -37.10 -24.19 -25.98
CA VAL A 82 -38.59 -24.21 -26.00
C VAL A 82 -39.11 -22.96 -25.28
N PRO A 83 -39.94 -22.11 -25.92
CA PRO A 83 -40.61 -20.98 -25.27
C PRO A 83 -41.56 -21.43 -24.13
N ASP A 84 -41.46 -20.76 -23.00
CA ASP A 84 -42.45 -20.87 -21.91
C ASP A 84 -43.54 -19.82 -22.13
N LEU A 85 -44.73 -20.26 -22.53
CA LEU A 85 -45.83 -19.36 -22.87
C LEU A 85 -46.36 -18.59 -21.65
N ASN A 86 -46.25 -19.15 -20.44
CA ASN A 86 -46.69 -18.52 -19.19
C ASN A 86 -45.74 -17.39 -18.73
N SER A 87 -44.50 -17.40 -19.21
CA SER A 87 -43.53 -16.31 -19.03
C SER A 87 -43.83 -15.03 -19.84
N PHE A 88 -44.91 -15.02 -20.64
CA PHE A 88 -45.31 -13.90 -21.51
C PHE A 88 -45.33 -12.54 -20.80
N ARG A 89 -44.60 -11.59 -21.40
CA ARG A 89 -44.52 -10.18 -21.03
C ARG A 89 -44.47 -9.34 -22.32
N ARG A 90 -44.70 -8.03 -22.22
CA ARG A 90 -44.41 -7.06 -23.30
C ARG A 90 -43.39 -6.06 -22.79
N ILE A 91 -42.33 -5.78 -23.56
CA ILE A 91 -41.22 -4.91 -23.11
C ILE A 91 -41.63 -3.44 -23.28
N PRO A 92 -41.93 -2.68 -22.20
CA PRO A 92 -42.55 -1.35 -22.34
C PRO A 92 -41.61 -0.30 -22.94
N TRP A 93 -40.30 -0.49 -22.79
CA TRP A 93 -39.26 0.39 -23.35
C TRP A 93 -38.81 0.02 -24.77
N GLU A 94 -39.33 -1.07 -25.34
CA GLU A 94 -39.05 -1.51 -26.73
C GLU A 94 -40.37 -1.66 -27.52
N ASN A 95 -41.13 -0.56 -27.64
CA ASN A 95 -42.38 -0.50 -28.42
C ASN A 95 -43.41 -1.59 -28.05
N ASN A 96 -43.45 -2.03 -26.79
CA ASN A 96 -44.31 -3.12 -26.30
C ASN A 96 -44.10 -4.48 -27.00
N VAL A 97 -42.90 -4.74 -27.53
CA VAL A 97 -42.59 -6.01 -28.22
C VAL A 97 -42.89 -7.23 -27.30
N PRO A 98 -43.58 -8.27 -27.81
CA PRO A 98 -43.79 -9.53 -27.10
C PRO A 98 -42.47 -10.17 -26.65
N PHE A 99 -42.45 -10.69 -25.43
CA PHE A 99 -41.30 -11.35 -24.83
C PHE A 99 -41.72 -12.66 -24.14
N PHE A 100 -40.92 -13.71 -24.38
CA PHE A 100 -41.01 -14.98 -23.66
C PHE A 100 -39.60 -15.44 -23.27
N LEU A 101 -39.49 -16.05 -22.09
CA LEU A 101 -38.32 -16.85 -21.72
C LEU A 101 -38.36 -18.21 -22.42
N VAL A 102 -37.18 -18.80 -22.63
CA VAL A 102 -37.04 -20.19 -23.09
C VAL A 102 -36.38 -21.04 -22.01
N SER A 103 -36.70 -22.33 -22.02
CA SER A 103 -35.95 -23.37 -21.31
C SER A 103 -35.18 -24.22 -22.31
N PHE A 104 -34.00 -24.71 -21.92
CA PHE A 104 -33.11 -25.46 -22.81
C PHE A 104 -33.11 -26.95 -22.52
N PHE A 105 -33.19 -27.76 -23.57
CA PHE A 105 -33.26 -29.22 -23.52
C PHE A 105 -32.22 -29.84 -24.46
N ASP A 106 -31.66 -30.99 -24.05
CA ASP A 106 -30.72 -31.75 -24.87
C ASP A 106 -31.42 -32.37 -26.10
N PRO A 107 -30.81 -32.31 -27.31
CA PRO A 107 -31.49 -32.72 -28.53
C PRO A 107 -31.77 -34.22 -28.64
N ASP A 108 -31.03 -35.09 -27.93
CA ASP A 108 -31.18 -36.54 -28.04
C ASP A 108 -32.12 -37.07 -26.96
N THR A 109 -31.84 -36.73 -25.71
CA THR A 109 -32.54 -37.23 -24.52
C THR A 109 -33.84 -36.48 -24.21
N LYS A 110 -34.00 -35.26 -24.74
CA LYS A 110 -35.07 -34.30 -24.38
C LYS A 110 -35.11 -33.89 -22.90
N ALA A 111 -34.11 -34.29 -22.11
CA ALA A 111 -33.98 -33.83 -20.73
C ALA A 111 -33.61 -32.33 -20.68
N PRO A 112 -33.96 -31.60 -19.60
CA PRO A 112 -33.42 -30.26 -19.38
C PRO A 112 -31.89 -30.30 -19.38
N VAL A 113 -31.24 -29.36 -20.07
CA VAL A 113 -29.78 -29.23 -20.03
C VAL A 113 -29.36 -28.97 -18.58
N SER A 114 -28.45 -29.77 -18.04
CA SER A 114 -27.97 -29.67 -16.65
C SER A 114 -27.51 -28.26 -16.26
N ALA A 115 -26.82 -27.57 -17.17
CA ALA A 115 -26.39 -26.18 -17.01
C ALA A 115 -27.54 -25.15 -17.01
N CYS A 116 -28.74 -25.47 -17.51
CA CYS A 116 -29.84 -24.50 -17.63
C CYS A 116 -30.38 -24.09 -16.25
N PRO A 117 -30.31 -22.81 -15.84
CA PRO A 117 -30.75 -22.39 -14.51
C PRO A 117 -32.24 -22.64 -14.28
N ARG A 118 -33.08 -22.30 -15.27
CA ARG A 118 -34.52 -22.61 -15.29
C ARG A 118 -34.80 -24.12 -15.22
N GLY A 119 -33.99 -24.94 -15.88
CA GLY A 119 -34.08 -26.40 -15.83
C GLY A 119 -33.74 -26.94 -14.43
N LEU A 120 -32.60 -26.54 -13.87
CA LEU A 120 -32.13 -27.00 -12.57
C LEU A 120 -33.12 -26.67 -11.44
N LEU A 121 -33.67 -25.45 -11.40
CA LEU A 121 -34.71 -25.09 -10.42
C LEU A 121 -35.99 -25.92 -10.63
N LYS A 122 -36.47 -26.03 -11.88
CA LYS A 122 -37.68 -26.80 -12.21
C LYS A 122 -37.56 -28.26 -11.72
N THR A 123 -36.42 -28.91 -11.96
CA THR A 123 -36.16 -30.29 -11.49
C THR A 123 -36.18 -30.43 -9.97
N GLN A 124 -35.89 -29.37 -9.19
CA GLN A 124 -36.12 -29.40 -7.74
C GLN A 124 -37.59 -29.18 -7.39
N VAL A 125 -38.26 -28.20 -8.01
CA VAL A 125 -39.69 -27.91 -7.77
C VAL A 125 -40.59 -29.12 -8.08
N GLU A 126 -40.29 -29.87 -9.15
CA GLU A 126 -41.00 -31.11 -9.50
C GLU A 126 -40.89 -32.20 -8.43
N LYS A 127 -39.77 -32.27 -7.69
CA LYS A 127 -39.64 -33.19 -6.53
C LYS A 127 -40.58 -32.82 -5.38
N PHE A 128 -40.78 -31.53 -5.13
CA PHE A 128 -41.71 -31.04 -4.09
C PHE A 128 -43.17 -31.26 -4.53
N ALA A 129 -43.50 -30.94 -5.78
CA ALA A 129 -44.82 -31.17 -6.35
C ALA A 129 -45.22 -32.65 -6.28
N ALA A 130 -44.28 -33.57 -6.54
CA ALA A 130 -44.47 -35.02 -6.39
C ALA A 130 -44.69 -35.50 -4.93
N LYS A 131 -44.58 -34.61 -3.94
CA LYS A 131 -44.93 -34.84 -2.52
C LYS A 131 -46.18 -34.07 -2.07
N GLY A 132 -46.84 -33.34 -2.97
CA GLY A 132 -47.96 -32.45 -2.63
C GLY A 132 -47.54 -31.10 -2.06
N TYR A 133 -46.26 -30.72 -2.17
CA TYR A 133 -45.73 -29.46 -1.64
C TYR A 133 -45.40 -28.48 -2.76
N ALA A 134 -45.53 -27.19 -2.47
CA ALA A 134 -45.03 -26.11 -3.30
C ALA A 134 -44.06 -25.23 -2.48
N ALA A 135 -43.27 -24.42 -3.18
CA ALA A 135 -42.32 -23.50 -2.55
C ALA A 135 -42.62 -22.06 -2.97
N MET A 136 -42.61 -21.17 -1.98
CA MET A 136 -42.76 -19.74 -2.15
C MET A 136 -41.42 -19.05 -1.89
N ALA A 137 -41.12 -18.00 -2.63
CA ALA A 137 -39.91 -17.22 -2.44
C ALA A 137 -40.12 -15.72 -2.63
N GLY A 138 -39.21 -14.94 -2.03
CA GLY A 138 -39.04 -13.50 -2.24
C GLY A 138 -37.55 -13.18 -2.45
N ALA A 139 -37.26 -12.08 -3.12
CA ALA A 139 -35.89 -11.64 -3.38
C ALA A 139 -35.72 -10.16 -3.01
N GLU A 140 -34.73 -9.86 -2.17
CA GLU A 140 -34.31 -8.50 -1.82
C GLU A 140 -32.95 -8.24 -2.45
N TYR A 141 -32.82 -7.15 -3.22
CA TYR A 141 -31.57 -6.75 -3.87
C TYR A 141 -31.16 -5.34 -3.45
N GLU A 142 -30.03 -5.23 -2.73
CA GLU A 142 -29.29 -3.98 -2.59
C GLU A 142 -28.35 -3.80 -3.80
N PHE A 143 -28.36 -2.65 -4.47
CA PHE A 143 -27.46 -2.39 -5.60
C PHE A 143 -27.06 -0.92 -5.76
N TYR A 144 -25.78 -0.70 -6.13
CA TYR A 144 -25.25 0.64 -6.44
C TYR A 144 -25.78 1.15 -7.78
N GLN A 145 -26.19 2.42 -7.79
CA GLN A 145 -26.52 3.19 -8.96
C GLN A 145 -25.40 4.22 -9.18
N PHE A 146 -24.79 4.24 -10.37
CA PHE A 146 -23.84 5.27 -10.78
C PHE A 146 -24.43 6.15 -11.89
N LYS A 147 -24.00 7.41 -11.98
CA LYS A 147 -24.28 8.27 -13.13
C LYS A 147 -23.32 7.90 -14.26
N THR A 148 -23.82 7.77 -15.48
CA THR A 148 -23.03 7.44 -16.67
C THR A 148 -22.53 8.75 -17.31
N PRO A 149 -21.22 9.07 -17.26
CA PRO A 149 -20.73 10.32 -17.82
C PRO A 149 -20.79 10.32 -19.35
N SER A 150 -21.09 11.47 -19.95
CA SER A 150 -21.06 11.63 -21.40
C SER A 150 -19.62 11.78 -21.88
N SER A 151 -19.16 10.87 -22.74
CA SER A 151 -17.92 11.09 -23.50
C SER A 151 -18.14 12.13 -24.61
N ALA A 152 -17.05 12.77 -25.06
CA ALA A 152 -17.10 14.00 -25.84
C ALA A 152 -17.36 13.83 -27.36
N SER A 153 -18.11 12.82 -27.79
CA SER A 153 -18.23 12.46 -29.23
C SER A 153 -19.60 11.90 -29.65
N ASN A 154 -20.62 12.77 -29.71
CA ASN A 154 -21.88 12.60 -30.47
C ASN A 154 -22.66 11.27 -30.31
N GLY A 155 -22.47 10.54 -29.22
CA GLY A 155 -23.13 9.26 -28.93
C GLY A 155 -23.86 9.28 -27.59
N ALA A 156 -24.72 8.27 -27.37
CA ALA A 156 -25.37 8.08 -26.07
C ALA A 156 -24.33 7.75 -24.97
N PRO A 157 -24.49 8.25 -23.74
CA PRO A 157 -23.55 8.00 -22.65
C PRO A 157 -23.47 6.49 -22.35
N SER A 158 -22.26 5.95 -22.38
CA SER A 158 -22.01 4.51 -22.23
C SER A 158 -20.95 4.25 -21.16
N THR A 159 -21.32 3.47 -20.15
CA THR A 159 -20.41 3.06 -19.06
C THR A 159 -19.17 2.35 -19.61
N ALA A 160 -19.36 1.44 -20.57
CA ALA A 160 -18.27 0.68 -21.16
C ALA A 160 -17.34 1.59 -21.99
N ALA A 161 -17.88 2.61 -22.66
CA ALA A 161 -17.05 3.60 -23.34
C ALA A 161 -16.22 4.40 -22.34
N TYR A 162 -16.85 4.94 -21.29
CA TYR A 162 -16.21 5.72 -20.23
C TYR A 162 -15.12 4.92 -19.49
N LEU A 163 -15.36 3.64 -19.17
CA LEU A 163 -14.44 2.77 -18.44
C LEU A 163 -13.21 2.30 -19.25
N ARG A 164 -13.18 2.46 -20.58
CA ARG A 164 -11.94 2.26 -21.36
C ARG A 164 -10.95 3.40 -21.20
N GLU A 165 -11.43 4.57 -20.77
CA GLU A 165 -10.67 5.82 -20.70
C GLU A 165 -10.50 6.31 -19.25
N ASN A 166 -11.25 5.75 -18.28
CA ASN A 166 -11.32 6.19 -16.89
C ASN A 166 -11.42 4.98 -15.94
N THR A 167 -10.78 5.03 -14.78
CA THR A 167 -10.79 3.90 -13.82
C THR A 167 -12.18 3.65 -13.21
N PRO A 168 -12.54 2.43 -12.78
CA PRO A 168 -13.85 2.14 -12.18
C PRO A 168 -14.22 3.01 -10.97
N GLN A 169 -13.23 3.54 -10.24
CA GLN A 169 -13.51 4.42 -9.10
C GLN A 169 -13.95 5.84 -9.49
N SER A 170 -13.80 6.24 -10.76
CA SER A 170 -14.24 7.55 -11.27
C SER A 170 -15.75 7.66 -11.50
N LEU A 171 -16.47 6.53 -11.69
CA LEU A 171 -17.93 6.51 -11.90
C LEU A 171 -18.69 7.19 -10.74
N PRO A 172 -19.33 8.36 -10.93
CA PRO A 172 -19.97 9.08 -9.83
C PRO A 172 -21.20 8.32 -9.31
N PRO A 173 -21.40 8.20 -7.98
CA PRO A 173 -22.62 7.58 -7.45
C PRO A 173 -23.86 8.45 -7.72
N LEU A 174 -25.04 7.83 -7.79
CA LEU A 174 -26.30 8.53 -8.05
C LEU A 174 -26.70 9.49 -6.91
N THR A 175 -26.30 9.16 -5.67
CA THR A 175 -26.47 9.98 -4.46
C THR A 175 -25.22 9.88 -3.58
N GLU A 176 -24.95 10.89 -2.72
CA GLU A 176 -23.70 10.96 -1.93
C GLU A 176 -23.91 10.59 -0.45
N GLY A 177 -22.91 9.95 0.16
CA GLY A 177 -22.84 9.65 1.61
C GLY A 177 -23.45 8.32 2.05
N MET A 178 -23.60 8.13 3.36
CA MET A 178 -24.23 6.96 3.99
C MET A 178 -25.60 7.37 4.55
N PHE A 179 -26.69 7.05 3.85
CA PHE A 179 -28.05 7.48 4.23
C PHE A 179 -29.11 6.58 3.58
N GLY A 180 -29.33 5.39 4.17
CA GLY A 180 -30.46 4.52 3.86
C GLY A 180 -31.79 5.07 4.40
N TYR A 181 -32.91 4.48 3.98
CA TYR A 181 -34.29 4.87 4.33
C TYR A 181 -34.60 6.36 4.10
N SER A 182 -33.83 7.02 3.24
CA SER A 182 -33.95 8.45 2.94
C SER A 182 -35.03 8.71 1.91
N LEU A 183 -36.13 9.35 2.32
CA LEU A 183 -37.20 9.80 1.42
C LEU A 183 -36.78 10.99 0.53
N THR A 184 -35.75 11.75 0.91
CA THR A 184 -35.30 12.94 0.17
C THR A 184 -34.30 12.62 -0.95
N ARG A 185 -33.47 11.58 -0.80
CA ARG A 185 -32.51 11.13 -1.82
C ARG A 185 -33.15 10.74 -3.17
N PRO A 186 -34.27 9.99 -3.22
CA PRO A 186 -34.99 9.70 -4.46
C PRO A 186 -35.42 10.96 -5.22
N VAL A 187 -35.81 12.03 -4.53
CA VAL A 187 -36.33 13.26 -5.14
C VAL A 187 -35.34 13.87 -6.13
N HIS A 188 -34.03 13.78 -5.86
CA HIS A 188 -32.97 14.28 -6.75
C HIS A 188 -32.89 13.55 -8.10
N ASN A 189 -33.43 12.34 -8.20
CA ASN A 189 -33.44 11.53 -9.42
C ASN A 189 -34.84 10.89 -9.63
N LYS A 190 -35.91 11.62 -9.25
CA LYS A 190 -37.26 11.07 -9.09
C LYS A 190 -37.80 10.34 -10.32
N ASP A 191 -37.47 10.84 -11.50
CA ASP A 191 -38.05 10.35 -12.75
C ASP A 191 -37.50 8.96 -13.07
N TYR A 192 -36.20 8.73 -12.88
CA TYR A 192 -35.62 7.37 -12.91
C TYR A 192 -36.21 6.48 -11.81
N TYR A 193 -36.31 7.00 -10.58
CA TYR A 193 -36.77 6.23 -9.41
C TYR A 193 -38.17 5.66 -9.59
N TYR A 194 -39.11 6.46 -10.07
CA TYR A 194 -40.50 6.03 -10.33
C TYR A 194 -40.66 5.32 -11.68
N ASP A 195 -39.85 5.64 -12.70
CA ASP A 195 -39.86 4.91 -13.98
C ASP A 195 -39.40 3.45 -13.80
N VAL A 196 -38.42 3.19 -12.94
CA VAL A 196 -38.07 1.81 -12.54
C VAL A 196 -39.25 1.11 -11.87
N PHE A 197 -39.85 1.72 -10.85
CA PHE A 197 -40.98 1.13 -10.10
C PHE A 197 -42.18 0.80 -11.01
N ASN A 198 -42.60 1.77 -11.84
CA ASN A 198 -43.71 1.62 -12.76
C ASN A 198 -43.41 0.63 -13.90
N THR A 199 -42.18 0.63 -14.43
CA THR A 199 -41.77 -0.30 -15.48
C THR A 199 -41.65 -1.73 -14.95
N CYS A 200 -41.21 -1.93 -13.71
CA CYS A 200 -41.21 -3.22 -13.03
C CYS A 200 -42.62 -3.83 -12.99
N GLN A 201 -43.63 -3.06 -12.56
CA GLN A 201 -45.03 -3.49 -12.58
C GLN A 201 -45.50 -3.80 -14.02
N ALA A 202 -45.26 -2.90 -14.97
CA ALA A 202 -45.65 -3.09 -16.37
C ALA A 202 -44.99 -4.32 -17.04
N PHE A 203 -43.85 -4.80 -16.51
CA PHE A 203 -43.13 -5.99 -16.99
C PHE A 203 -43.33 -7.24 -16.11
N ARG A 204 -44.31 -7.25 -15.18
CA ARG A 204 -44.59 -8.36 -14.25
C ARG A 204 -43.36 -8.76 -13.41
N CYS A 205 -42.65 -7.75 -12.89
CA CYS A 205 -41.48 -7.84 -12.00
C CYS A 205 -41.73 -7.00 -10.74
N ASP A 206 -42.90 -7.18 -10.15
CA ASP A 206 -43.54 -6.31 -9.16
C ASP A 206 -42.73 -6.15 -7.86
N LEU A 207 -42.76 -4.95 -7.28
CA LEU A 207 -41.97 -4.57 -6.10
C LEU A 207 -42.87 -4.32 -4.89
N GLU A 208 -42.59 -5.00 -3.78
CA GLU A 208 -43.21 -4.78 -2.47
C GLU A 208 -42.50 -3.65 -1.70
N GLY A 209 -41.17 -3.53 -1.85
CA GLY A 209 -40.35 -2.49 -1.24
C GLY A 209 -39.40 -1.85 -2.24
N TRP A 210 -39.25 -0.52 -2.18
CA TRP A 210 -38.32 0.25 -3.00
C TRP A 210 -37.85 1.48 -2.22
N HIS A 211 -36.58 1.52 -1.82
CA HIS A 211 -35.99 2.61 -1.04
C HIS A 211 -34.49 2.81 -1.33
N THR A 212 -33.90 3.82 -0.67
CA THR A 212 -32.44 3.95 -0.57
C THR A 212 -31.91 3.10 0.57
N GLU A 213 -30.68 2.60 0.43
CA GLU A 213 -30.00 1.85 1.48
C GLU A 213 -28.59 2.41 1.76
N SER A 214 -27.83 1.75 2.65
CA SER A 214 -26.60 2.19 3.28
C SER A 214 -25.40 2.25 2.32
N GLY A 215 -25.43 3.20 1.40
CA GLY A 215 -24.28 3.60 0.61
C GLY A 215 -24.54 4.82 -0.26
N PRO A 216 -23.50 5.34 -0.93
CA PRO A 216 -23.64 6.39 -1.93
C PRO A 216 -24.21 5.80 -3.22
N GLY A 217 -25.46 6.15 -3.55
CA GLY A 217 -26.16 5.63 -4.72
C GLY A 217 -26.79 4.25 -4.57
N VAL A 218 -26.78 3.64 -3.38
CA VAL A 218 -27.39 2.31 -3.17
C VAL A 218 -28.90 2.43 -3.02
N TYR A 219 -29.64 1.67 -3.84
CA TYR A 219 -31.08 1.42 -3.67
C TYR A 219 -31.30 -0.05 -3.27
N GLU A 220 -32.39 -0.32 -2.57
CA GLU A 220 -32.84 -1.66 -2.21
C GLU A 220 -34.25 -1.90 -2.80
N ALA A 221 -34.41 -3.06 -3.44
CA ALA A 221 -35.68 -3.54 -3.98
C ALA A 221 -36.06 -4.88 -3.36
N ALA A 222 -37.18 -4.92 -2.65
CA ALA A 222 -37.85 -6.16 -2.26
C ALA A 222 -38.92 -6.48 -3.31
N LEU A 223 -38.74 -7.60 -4.03
CA LEU A 223 -39.69 -8.08 -5.02
C LEU A 223 -40.88 -8.75 -4.33
N GLU A 224 -42.10 -8.49 -4.82
CA GLU A 224 -43.33 -9.11 -4.31
C GLU A 224 -43.21 -10.64 -4.36
N PHE A 225 -43.32 -11.28 -3.19
CA PHE A 225 -43.13 -12.72 -3.05
C PHE A 225 -44.14 -13.54 -3.89
N GLY A 226 -43.74 -14.73 -4.31
CA GLY A 226 -44.57 -15.59 -5.16
C GLY A 226 -44.10 -17.03 -5.18
N GLU A 227 -44.64 -17.83 -6.10
CA GLU A 227 -44.13 -19.18 -6.36
C GLU A 227 -42.65 -19.11 -6.83
N ILE A 228 -41.84 -20.06 -6.38
CA ILE A 228 -40.37 -19.96 -6.45
C ILE A 228 -39.79 -19.85 -7.87
N SER A 229 -40.41 -20.52 -8.86
CA SER A 229 -40.03 -20.46 -10.26
C SER A 229 -40.34 -19.09 -10.86
N GLN A 230 -41.55 -18.58 -10.61
CA GLN A 230 -41.95 -17.22 -10.98
C GLN A 230 -41.12 -16.14 -10.28
N MET A 231 -40.68 -16.37 -9.03
CA MET A 231 -39.77 -15.48 -8.33
C MET A 231 -38.38 -15.48 -8.95
N ALA A 232 -37.82 -16.64 -9.33
CA ALA A 232 -36.53 -16.70 -10.02
C ALA A 232 -36.56 -15.98 -11.40
N ASP A 233 -37.68 -16.10 -12.11
CA ASP A 233 -38.06 -15.30 -13.28
C ASP A 233 -38.04 -13.79 -12.98
N ARG A 234 -38.85 -13.34 -12.00
CA ARG A 234 -38.97 -11.93 -11.58
C ARG A 234 -37.62 -11.36 -11.16
N ALA A 235 -36.85 -12.09 -10.35
CA ALA A 235 -35.54 -11.67 -9.84
C ALA A 235 -34.48 -11.51 -10.93
N SER A 236 -34.51 -12.36 -11.95
CA SER A 236 -33.61 -12.25 -13.11
C SER A 236 -34.01 -11.11 -14.04
N LEU A 237 -35.31 -11.00 -14.34
CA LEU A 237 -35.87 -9.97 -15.23
C LEU A 237 -35.84 -8.58 -14.60
N PHE A 238 -35.91 -8.45 -13.27
CA PHE A 238 -35.69 -7.20 -12.55
C PHE A 238 -34.33 -6.57 -12.90
N LYS A 239 -33.24 -7.36 -12.89
CA LYS A 239 -31.91 -6.87 -13.28
C LYS A 239 -31.88 -6.35 -14.73
N TYR A 240 -32.72 -6.92 -15.62
CA TYR A 240 -32.88 -6.48 -17.01
C TYR A 240 -33.74 -5.21 -17.14
N VAL A 241 -34.88 -5.12 -16.43
CA VAL A 241 -35.71 -3.90 -16.35
C VAL A 241 -34.86 -2.72 -15.91
N VAL A 242 -34.21 -2.86 -14.75
CA VAL A 242 -33.43 -1.80 -14.11
C VAL A 242 -32.32 -1.29 -15.04
N LYS A 243 -31.51 -2.18 -15.63
CA LYS A 243 -30.46 -1.80 -16.60
C LYS A 243 -31.02 -1.12 -17.85
N SER A 244 -32.14 -1.59 -18.38
CA SER A 244 -32.76 -1.03 -19.59
C SER A 244 -33.38 0.34 -19.35
N VAL A 245 -34.11 0.51 -18.24
CA VAL A 245 -34.66 1.78 -17.80
C VAL A 245 -33.55 2.80 -17.56
N ALA A 246 -32.52 2.43 -16.78
CA ALA A 246 -31.42 3.31 -16.41
C ALA A 246 -30.65 3.87 -17.60
N THR A 247 -30.51 3.09 -18.68
CA THR A 247 -29.89 3.53 -19.93
C THR A 247 -30.57 4.78 -20.52
N ARG A 248 -31.91 4.89 -20.40
CA ARG A 248 -32.67 6.07 -20.86
C ARG A 248 -32.41 7.32 -20.01
N HIS A 249 -31.98 7.16 -18.76
CA HIS A 249 -31.69 8.23 -17.80
C HIS A 249 -30.20 8.55 -17.66
N GLY A 250 -29.32 7.88 -18.43
CA GLY A 250 -27.87 8.03 -18.29
C GLY A 250 -27.34 7.49 -16.96
N ILE A 251 -27.89 6.37 -16.49
CA ILE A 251 -27.56 5.74 -15.20
C ILE A 251 -27.04 4.31 -15.44
N THR A 252 -26.09 3.89 -14.60
CA THR A 252 -25.44 2.57 -14.59
C THR A 252 -25.81 1.82 -13.30
N PRO A 253 -26.72 0.83 -13.36
CA PRO A 253 -27.01 -0.05 -12.23
C PRO A 253 -25.94 -1.15 -12.11
N CYS A 254 -25.38 -1.31 -10.92
CA CYS A 254 -24.27 -2.22 -10.63
C CYS A 254 -24.64 -3.20 -9.52
N PHE A 255 -24.94 -4.44 -9.92
CA PHE A 255 -25.32 -5.56 -9.06
C PHE A 255 -24.13 -6.39 -8.54
N MET A 256 -22.89 -6.07 -8.94
CA MET A 256 -21.65 -6.69 -8.46
C MET A 256 -21.60 -6.69 -6.91
N ALA A 257 -21.27 -7.79 -6.24
CA ALA A 257 -21.39 -7.91 -4.77
C ALA A 257 -20.60 -6.86 -3.95
N LYS A 258 -19.50 -6.32 -4.48
CA LYS A 258 -18.64 -5.32 -3.84
C LYS A 258 -18.09 -4.33 -4.88
N PRO A 259 -18.87 -3.32 -5.30
CA PRO A 259 -18.45 -2.36 -6.34
C PRO A 259 -17.41 -1.33 -5.84
N ARG A 260 -17.28 -1.16 -4.52
CA ARG A 260 -16.40 -0.18 -3.88
C ARG A 260 -15.70 -0.79 -2.65
N GLN A 261 -14.39 -0.59 -2.57
CA GLN A 261 -13.62 -0.89 -1.36
C GLN A 261 -14.00 0.09 -0.23
N GLY A 262 -14.03 -0.37 1.02
CA GLY A 262 -14.33 0.46 2.20
C GLY A 262 -15.80 0.86 2.40
N LEU A 263 -16.71 0.51 1.47
CA LEU A 263 -18.14 0.74 1.59
C LEU A 263 -18.91 -0.59 1.67
N PRO A 264 -20.21 -0.61 2.08
CA PRO A 264 -21.02 -1.81 2.04
C PRO A 264 -21.12 -2.44 0.64
N GLY A 265 -21.32 -3.75 0.62
CA GLY A 265 -21.50 -4.54 -0.58
C GLY A 265 -22.96 -4.90 -0.82
N ASN A 266 -23.29 -5.20 -2.06
CA ASN A 266 -24.63 -5.52 -2.54
C ASN A 266 -25.08 -6.92 -2.08
N SER A 267 -26.17 -6.98 -1.32
CA SER A 267 -26.84 -8.23 -0.94
C SER A 267 -27.83 -8.71 -2.00
N GLY A 268 -28.08 -10.02 -2.01
CA GLY A 268 -29.21 -10.64 -2.70
C GLY A 268 -29.92 -11.60 -1.75
N HIS A 269 -30.59 -11.08 -0.72
CA HIS A 269 -31.26 -11.95 0.25
C HIS A 269 -32.39 -12.72 -0.44
N MET A 270 -32.37 -14.05 -0.30
CA MET A 270 -33.42 -14.92 -0.83
C MET A 270 -34.25 -15.45 0.33
N HIS A 271 -35.55 -15.18 0.30
CA HIS A 271 -36.51 -15.73 1.26
C HIS A 271 -37.12 -16.99 0.67
N VAL A 272 -37.24 -18.06 1.46
CA VAL A 272 -37.94 -19.30 1.05
C VAL A 272 -38.85 -19.79 2.17
N SER A 273 -40.09 -20.13 1.80
CA SER A 273 -41.01 -20.93 2.61
C SER A 273 -41.62 -22.07 1.80
N LEU A 274 -42.12 -23.08 2.50
CA LEU A 274 -42.80 -24.24 1.91
C LEU A 274 -44.29 -24.19 2.25
N VAL A 275 -45.14 -24.56 1.32
CA VAL A 275 -46.59 -24.62 1.50
C VAL A 275 -47.17 -25.94 1.01
N ASP A 276 -48.25 -26.38 1.64
CA ASP A 276 -49.07 -27.47 1.10
C ASP A 276 -49.73 -27.01 -0.21
N ALA A 277 -49.57 -27.77 -1.29
CA ALA A 277 -50.01 -27.36 -2.63
C ALA A 277 -51.54 -27.37 -2.80
N SER A 278 -52.29 -28.02 -1.90
CA SER A 278 -53.76 -28.09 -1.96
C SER A 278 -54.46 -26.98 -1.14
N SER A 279 -53.82 -26.54 -0.06
CA SER A 279 -54.43 -25.66 0.95
C SER A 279 -53.67 -24.35 1.18
N GLY A 280 -52.45 -24.20 0.65
CA GLY A 280 -51.61 -23.01 0.80
C GLY A 280 -51.04 -22.81 2.22
N ASN A 281 -51.27 -23.76 3.14
CA ASN A 281 -50.79 -23.69 4.52
C ASN A 281 -49.26 -23.77 4.58
N ASN A 282 -48.64 -22.90 5.38
CA ASN A 282 -47.18 -22.84 5.54
C ASN A 282 -46.65 -24.02 6.35
N LEU A 283 -45.87 -24.90 5.68
CA LEU A 283 -45.36 -26.16 6.23
C LEU A 283 -44.17 -25.98 7.18
N LEU A 284 -43.56 -24.80 7.22
CA LEU A 284 -42.46 -24.51 8.16
C LEU A 284 -42.98 -24.18 9.57
N PHE A 285 -44.25 -23.82 9.71
CA PHE A 285 -44.88 -23.46 10.98
C PHE A 285 -45.52 -24.67 11.67
N ARG A 286 -45.53 -24.70 13.00
CA ARG A 286 -46.38 -25.59 13.82
C ARG A 286 -47.31 -24.79 14.73
N GLY A 287 -48.59 -25.18 14.78
CA GLY A 287 -49.68 -24.43 15.42
C GLY A 287 -49.40 -23.97 16.84
N GLU A 288 -49.02 -24.93 17.69
CA GLU A 288 -48.61 -24.70 19.08
C GLU A 288 -47.09 -24.82 19.23
N PRO A 289 -46.48 -24.05 20.16
CA PRO A 289 -45.06 -24.18 20.44
C PRO A 289 -44.75 -25.59 20.93
N ASP A 290 -43.58 -26.09 20.54
CA ASP A 290 -43.07 -27.34 21.09
C ASP A 290 -42.79 -27.21 22.59
N PRO A 291 -43.26 -28.15 23.43
CA PRO A 291 -42.91 -28.16 24.85
C PRO A 291 -41.44 -28.51 25.13
N ASP A 292 -40.76 -29.19 24.20
CA ASP A 292 -39.35 -29.61 24.34
C ASP A 292 -38.55 -29.42 23.03
N PRO A 293 -38.34 -28.16 22.57
CA PRO A 293 -37.61 -27.89 21.33
C PRO A 293 -36.10 -27.99 21.56
N PRO A 294 -35.30 -28.45 20.56
CA PRO A 294 -33.84 -28.53 20.71
C PRO A 294 -33.17 -27.18 20.96
N TYR A 295 -33.80 -26.07 20.52
CA TYR A 295 -33.48 -24.70 20.90
C TYR A 295 -34.78 -23.88 21.01
N PRO A 296 -34.92 -22.94 21.98
CA PRO A 296 -36.13 -22.13 22.12
C PRO A 296 -36.54 -21.37 20.84
N ASP A 297 -35.56 -20.92 20.06
CA ASP A 297 -35.71 -20.24 18.76
C ASP A 297 -36.49 -21.05 17.70
N VAL A 298 -36.59 -22.38 17.84
CA VAL A 298 -37.34 -23.27 16.94
C VAL A 298 -38.59 -23.88 17.59
N ALA A 299 -39.11 -23.29 18.66
CA ALA A 299 -40.36 -23.73 19.29
C ALA A 299 -41.57 -23.74 18.33
N TYR A 300 -41.68 -22.73 17.46
CA TYR A 300 -42.77 -22.61 16.46
C TYR A 300 -42.40 -23.12 15.05
N LEU A 301 -41.20 -23.68 14.89
CA LEU A 301 -40.76 -24.30 13.63
C LEU A 301 -41.18 -25.78 13.63
N SER A 302 -41.81 -26.23 12.55
CA SER A 302 -42.21 -27.63 12.36
C SER A 302 -40.98 -28.55 12.24
N ASP A 303 -41.14 -29.86 12.47
CA ASP A 303 -40.02 -30.81 12.33
C ASP A 303 -39.51 -30.91 10.89
N LEU A 304 -40.42 -30.75 9.91
CA LEU A 304 -40.06 -30.55 8.51
C LEU A 304 -39.18 -29.30 8.35
N GLY A 305 -39.57 -28.17 8.95
CA GLY A 305 -38.79 -26.94 8.92
C GLY A 305 -37.43 -27.04 9.63
N ARG A 306 -37.34 -27.76 10.74
CA ARG A 306 -36.09 -28.01 11.47
C ARG A 306 -35.11 -28.84 10.65
N HIS A 307 -35.59 -29.93 10.04
CA HIS A 307 -34.80 -30.75 9.13
C HIS A 307 -34.39 -29.98 7.86
N PHE A 308 -35.26 -29.11 7.34
CA PHE A 308 -34.97 -28.24 6.20
C PHE A 308 -33.87 -27.22 6.52
N LEU A 309 -33.94 -26.57 7.69
CA LEU A 309 -32.88 -25.70 8.21
C LEU A 309 -31.56 -26.45 8.37
N ALA A 310 -31.58 -27.64 8.97
CA ALA A 310 -30.39 -28.48 9.14
C ALA A 310 -29.73 -28.85 7.80
N GLY A 311 -30.53 -29.22 6.80
CA GLY A 311 -30.05 -29.51 5.44
C GLY A 311 -29.38 -28.32 4.76
N ILE A 312 -29.95 -27.11 4.90
CA ILE A 312 -29.33 -25.87 4.42
C ILE A 312 -28.01 -25.61 5.15
N LEU A 313 -27.97 -25.71 6.49
CA LEU A 313 -26.76 -25.42 7.27
C LEU A 313 -25.61 -26.39 6.95
N GLU A 314 -25.88 -27.70 6.87
CA GLU A 314 -24.85 -28.70 6.51
C GLU A 314 -24.33 -28.50 5.07
N GLY A 315 -25.24 -28.19 4.13
CA GLY A 315 -24.92 -28.08 2.70
C GLY A 315 -24.42 -26.71 2.22
N LEU A 316 -24.68 -25.62 2.94
CA LEU A 316 -24.37 -24.25 2.51
C LEU A 316 -22.89 -24.06 2.12
N PRO A 317 -21.89 -24.56 2.88
CA PRO A 317 -20.48 -24.51 2.47
C PRO A 317 -20.18 -25.25 1.16
N ASP A 318 -20.92 -26.32 0.85
CA ASP A 318 -20.71 -27.16 -0.34
C ASP A 318 -21.34 -26.56 -1.60
N VAL A 319 -22.25 -25.58 -1.48
CA VAL A 319 -22.89 -24.87 -2.62
C VAL A 319 -22.42 -23.42 -2.74
N MET A 320 -21.35 -23.02 -2.04
CA MET A 320 -20.85 -21.64 -2.03
C MET A 320 -20.72 -20.98 -3.42
N PRO A 321 -20.24 -21.66 -4.50
CA PRO A 321 -20.17 -21.04 -5.83
C PRO A 321 -21.53 -20.76 -6.49
N MET A 322 -22.65 -21.29 -5.97
CA MET A 322 -24.00 -20.99 -6.46
C MET A 322 -24.60 -19.74 -5.80
N VAL A 323 -24.16 -19.42 -4.57
CA VAL A 323 -24.62 -18.24 -3.80
C VAL A 323 -23.66 -17.05 -3.88
N ALA A 324 -22.37 -17.33 -4.01
CA ALA A 324 -21.29 -16.35 -4.19
C ALA A 324 -20.51 -16.72 -5.47
N PRO A 325 -21.07 -16.47 -6.67
CA PRO A 325 -20.56 -17.08 -7.89
C PRO A 325 -19.32 -16.41 -8.50
N THR A 326 -18.93 -15.23 -8.03
CA THR A 326 -17.79 -14.46 -8.58
C THR A 326 -16.67 -14.28 -7.57
N ILE A 327 -15.45 -14.03 -8.05
CA ILE A 327 -14.31 -13.58 -7.24
C ILE A 327 -14.64 -12.29 -6.47
N ASN A 328 -15.56 -11.46 -6.98
CA ASN A 328 -16.02 -10.27 -6.30
C ASN A 328 -16.99 -10.58 -5.14
N SER A 329 -17.79 -11.65 -5.23
CA SER A 329 -18.72 -12.09 -4.16
C SER A 329 -18.01 -12.25 -2.81
N TYR A 330 -16.83 -12.87 -2.79
CA TYR A 330 -16.04 -13.09 -1.57
C TYR A 330 -15.50 -11.80 -0.95
N LYS A 331 -15.38 -10.71 -1.71
CA LYS A 331 -14.97 -9.39 -1.22
C LYS A 331 -16.08 -8.69 -0.40
N ARG A 332 -17.28 -9.29 -0.33
CA ARG A 332 -18.34 -8.97 0.66
C ARG A 332 -18.23 -9.80 1.95
N LEU A 333 -17.63 -10.99 1.92
CA LEU A 333 -17.60 -11.97 3.03
C LEU A 333 -16.40 -11.78 4.00
N VAL A 334 -16.16 -10.53 4.37
CA VAL A 334 -15.06 -10.10 5.26
C VAL A 334 -15.60 -9.72 6.64
N GLU A 335 -14.84 -10.05 7.69
CA GLU A 335 -15.21 -9.77 9.09
C GLU A 335 -15.34 -8.25 9.35
N ASN A 336 -16.20 -7.87 10.31
CA ASN A 336 -16.60 -6.49 10.65
C ASN A 336 -17.53 -5.78 9.64
N PHE A 337 -18.27 -6.51 8.81
CA PHE A 337 -19.40 -6.00 8.00
C PHE A 337 -20.64 -6.89 8.14
N TRP A 338 -21.83 -6.37 7.84
CA TRP A 338 -23.15 -7.02 7.98
C TRP A 338 -23.37 -8.30 7.13
N ALA A 339 -22.36 -8.80 6.42
CA ALA A 339 -22.47 -10.00 5.59
C ALA A 339 -22.05 -11.24 6.39
N PRO A 340 -22.82 -12.35 6.33
CA PRO A 340 -22.50 -13.55 7.11
C PRO A 340 -21.20 -14.20 6.66
N VAL A 341 -20.34 -14.51 7.64
CA VAL A 341 -19.02 -15.13 7.42
C VAL A 341 -18.94 -16.60 7.84
N THR A 342 -19.94 -17.10 8.55
CA THR A 342 -20.04 -18.47 9.11
C THR A 342 -21.36 -19.14 8.72
N VAL A 343 -21.45 -20.47 8.87
CA VAL A 343 -22.71 -21.22 8.89
C VAL A 343 -23.43 -20.97 10.22
N SER A 344 -24.10 -19.84 10.31
CA SER A 344 -24.82 -19.38 11.50
C SER A 344 -26.31 -19.17 11.21
N TRP A 345 -27.16 -19.33 12.23
CA TRP A 345 -28.59 -19.05 12.15
C TRP A 345 -29.09 -18.39 13.45
N GLY A 346 -30.33 -17.88 13.45
CA GLY A 346 -30.99 -17.40 14.67
C GLY A 346 -32.34 -16.74 14.39
N LEU A 347 -33.21 -16.67 15.40
CA LEU A 347 -34.53 -16.04 15.29
C LEU A 347 -34.39 -14.51 15.21
N GLU A 348 -34.81 -13.93 14.09
CA GLU A 348 -34.62 -12.52 13.71
C GLU A 348 -33.15 -12.05 13.61
N HIS A 349 -32.16 -12.96 13.59
CA HIS A 349 -30.75 -12.58 13.64
C HIS A 349 -30.24 -11.98 12.32
N ARG A 350 -30.26 -10.65 12.20
CA ARG A 350 -29.92 -9.88 10.97
C ARG A 350 -28.47 -9.97 10.47
N ALA A 351 -27.56 -10.62 11.20
CA ALA A 351 -26.21 -10.87 10.73
C ALA A 351 -25.97 -12.34 10.33
N ALA A 352 -26.78 -13.29 10.80
CA ALA A 352 -26.58 -14.72 10.60
C ALA A 352 -26.72 -15.14 9.12
N SER A 353 -26.11 -16.26 8.73
CA SER A 353 -26.22 -16.76 7.35
C SER A 353 -27.65 -17.14 6.96
N ILE A 354 -28.40 -17.73 7.89
CA ILE A 354 -29.81 -18.10 7.77
C ILE A 354 -30.59 -17.42 8.89
N ARG A 355 -31.31 -16.33 8.59
CA ARG A 355 -32.23 -15.72 9.56
C ARG A 355 -33.55 -16.48 9.54
N LEU A 356 -33.97 -16.99 10.69
CA LEU A 356 -35.32 -17.54 10.88
C LEU A 356 -36.28 -16.38 11.16
N ILE A 357 -37.37 -16.31 10.42
CA ILE A 357 -38.49 -15.41 10.65
C ILE A 357 -39.71 -16.28 10.95
N ALA A 358 -40.22 -16.23 12.18
CA ALA A 358 -41.26 -17.13 12.69
C ALA A 358 -42.02 -16.50 13.87
N PRO A 359 -43.15 -17.05 14.34
CA PRO A 359 -43.72 -16.68 15.63
C PRO A 359 -42.70 -16.88 16.78
N PRO A 360 -42.69 -16.02 17.81
CA PRO A 360 -43.64 -14.93 18.06
C PRO A 360 -43.32 -13.61 17.33
N THR A 361 -42.25 -13.52 16.52
CA THR A 361 -41.82 -12.26 15.89
C THR A 361 -42.53 -11.96 14.56
N ALA A 362 -43.06 -12.98 13.90
CA ALA A 362 -43.86 -12.87 12.67
C ALA A 362 -45.20 -13.63 12.75
N LYS A 363 -46.15 -13.28 11.87
CA LYS A 363 -47.42 -14.03 11.73
C LYS A 363 -47.15 -15.47 11.21
N PRO A 364 -47.89 -16.51 11.65
CA PRO A 364 -47.67 -17.90 11.24
C PRO A 364 -47.46 -18.15 9.74
N GLY A 365 -48.31 -17.60 8.88
CA GLY A 365 -48.19 -17.77 7.42
C GLY A 365 -46.94 -17.14 6.80
N ALA A 366 -46.26 -16.21 7.49
CA ALA A 366 -45.04 -15.57 7.03
C ALA A 366 -43.74 -16.28 7.49
N THR A 367 -43.87 -17.46 8.11
CA THR A 367 -42.75 -18.27 8.59
C THR A 367 -41.84 -18.68 7.43
N ARG A 368 -40.56 -18.28 7.47
CA ARG A 368 -39.63 -18.48 6.36
C ARG A 368 -38.17 -18.41 6.80
N PHE A 369 -37.29 -18.93 5.96
CA PHE A 369 -35.85 -18.71 6.06
C PHE A 369 -35.45 -17.58 5.11
N GLU A 370 -34.62 -16.66 5.61
CA GLU A 370 -33.94 -15.64 4.83
C GLU A 370 -32.46 -16.02 4.71
N ILE A 371 -32.03 -16.29 3.48
CA ILE A 371 -30.68 -16.74 3.13
C ILE A 371 -29.86 -15.49 2.80
N ARG A 372 -28.96 -15.10 3.71
CA ARG A 372 -28.27 -13.79 3.67
C ARG A 372 -26.88 -13.81 3.01
N VAL A 373 -26.34 -15.01 2.75
CA VAL A 373 -25.05 -15.22 2.07
C VAL A 373 -25.01 -14.64 0.64
N PRO A 374 -26.03 -14.78 -0.22
CA PRO A 374 -25.90 -14.39 -1.62
C PRO A 374 -25.68 -12.88 -1.82
N GLY A 375 -24.93 -12.54 -2.86
CA GLY A 375 -24.80 -11.17 -3.36
C GLY A 375 -25.84 -10.85 -4.43
N ALA A 376 -25.99 -9.57 -4.79
CA ALA A 376 -26.89 -9.18 -5.89
C ALA A 376 -26.41 -9.65 -7.27
N ASP A 377 -25.17 -10.14 -7.37
CA ASP A 377 -24.57 -10.79 -8.53
C ASP A 377 -25.10 -12.23 -8.74
N ALA A 378 -25.58 -12.89 -7.68
CA ALA A 378 -26.01 -14.28 -7.73
C ALA A 378 -27.15 -14.56 -8.75
N ASN A 379 -27.07 -15.71 -9.42
CA ASN A 379 -28.08 -16.23 -10.33
C ASN A 379 -29.24 -16.84 -9.50
N PRO A 380 -30.44 -16.21 -9.46
CA PRO A 380 -31.46 -16.55 -8.47
C PRO A 380 -32.01 -17.96 -8.64
N TYR A 381 -32.05 -18.51 -9.87
CA TYR A 381 -32.49 -19.89 -10.08
C TYR A 381 -31.57 -20.89 -9.37
N TYR A 382 -30.25 -20.69 -9.45
CA TYR A 382 -29.27 -21.56 -8.78
C TYR A 382 -29.33 -21.41 -7.26
N VAL A 383 -29.47 -20.19 -6.74
CA VAL A 383 -29.63 -19.97 -5.29
C VAL A 383 -30.88 -20.68 -4.78
N LEU A 384 -32.03 -20.48 -5.42
CA LEU A 384 -33.30 -21.06 -5.02
C LEU A 384 -33.30 -22.59 -5.21
N ALA A 385 -32.66 -23.11 -6.26
CA ALA A 385 -32.45 -24.55 -6.45
C ALA A 385 -31.58 -25.15 -5.35
N ALA A 386 -30.51 -24.47 -4.92
CA ALA A 386 -29.66 -24.92 -3.82
C ALA A 386 -30.41 -24.94 -2.49
N VAL A 387 -31.19 -23.90 -2.17
CA VAL A 387 -31.98 -23.84 -0.93
C VAL A 387 -33.02 -24.98 -0.88
N LEU A 388 -33.72 -25.24 -1.98
CA LEU A 388 -34.65 -26.39 -2.06
C LEU A 388 -33.93 -27.72 -1.95
N ALA A 389 -32.86 -27.93 -2.72
CA ALA A 389 -32.18 -29.23 -2.82
C ALA A 389 -31.49 -29.61 -1.51
N LEU A 390 -30.82 -28.66 -0.85
CA LEU A 390 -30.18 -28.85 0.45
C LEU A 390 -31.20 -29.06 1.56
N GLY A 391 -32.24 -28.21 1.63
CA GLY A 391 -33.27 -28.34 2.64
C GLY A 391 -34.06 -29.64 2.50
N TRP A 392 -34.37 -30.06 1.26
CA TRP A 392 -35.05 -31.34 1.01
C TRP A 392 -34.20 -32.55 1.42
N ARG A 393 -32.91 -32.55 1.09
CA ARG A 393 -31.95 -33.56 1.60
C ARG A 393 -31.97 -33.63 3.13
N GLY A 394 -32.10 -32.48 3.80
CA GLY A 394 -32.26 -32.40 5.24
C GLY A 394 -33.51 -33.11 5.76
N VAL A 395 -34.65 -32.88 5.11
CA VAL A 395 -35.94 -33.56 5.39
C VAL A 395 -35.85 -35.07 5.16
N GLU A 396 -35.27 -35.51 4.03
CA GLU A 396 -35.14 -36.93 3.69
C GLU A 396 -34.19 -37.69 4.64
N ARG A 397 -33.07 -37.07 5.03
CA ARG A 397 -32.10 -37.64 5.98
C ARG A 397 -32.46 -37.40 7.46
N LYS A 398 -33.52 -36.63 7.75
CA LYS A 398 -33.94 -36.20 9.11
C LYS A 398 -32.81 -35.55 9.93
N LEU A 399 -32.03 -34.69 9.28
CA LEU A 399 -30.85 -34.07 9.87
C LEU A 399 -31.19 -33.22 11.10
N GLN A 400 -30.31 -33.26 12.08
CA GLN A 400 -30.38 -32.39 13.27
C GLN A 400 -29.65 -31.08 13.00
N ILE A 401 -30.10 -29.99 13.62
CA ILE A 401 -29.50 -28.66 13.44
C ILE A 401 -28.04 -28.72 13.95
N PRO A 402 -27.02 -28.42 13.13
CA PRO A 402 -25.62 -28.75 13.45
C PRO A 402 -24.94 -27.77 14.40
N CYS A 403 -25.54 -26.61 14.68
CA CYS A 403 -25.01 -25.57 15.56
C CYS A 403 -26.15 -24.87 16.33
N PRO A 404 -25.89 -24.32 17.54
CA PRO A 404 -26.85 -23.48 18.26
C PRO A 404 -27.18 -22.18 17.49
N PRO A 405 -28.32 -21.54 17.79
CA PRO A 405 -28.65 -20.22 17.26
C PRO A 405 -27.75 -19.13 17.87
N LEU A 406 -27.53 -18.05 17.12
CA LEU A 406 -26.94 -16.82 17.63
C LEU A 406 -27.99 -16.01 18.42
N GLY A 407 -27.61 -15.61 19.62
CA GLY A 407 -28.41 -14.76 20.51
C GLY A 407 -28.56 -13.33 19.99
N LYS A 408 -29.56 -12.61 20.51
CA LYS A 408 -29.82 -11.21 20.12
C LYS A 408 -28.69 -10.29 20.60
N GLY A 409 -27.91 -9.77 19.65
CA GLY A 409 -26.75 -8.91 19.93
C GLY A 409 -25.43 -9.67 20.03
N GLU A 410 -25.39 -10.93 19.57
CA GLU A 410 -24.15 -11.68 19.39
C GLU A 410 -23.56 -11.44 18.00
N ASP A 411 -22.24 -11.22 17.93
CA ASP A 411 -21.54 -10.96 16.67
C ASP A 411 -21.21 -12.27 15.93
N VAL A 412 -21.39 -12.25 14.61
CA VAL A 412 -21.04 -13.37 13.72
C VAL A 412 -19.51 -13.48 13.60
N GLY A 413 -18.98 -14.67 13.83
CA GLY A 413 -17.55 -14.89 14.08
C GLY A 413 -17.08 -14.51 15.50
N GLY A 414 -17.99 -14.13 16.39
CA GLY A 414 -17.75 -13.96 17.83
C GLY A 414 -17.67 -15.29 18.58
N SER A 415 -17.38 -15.24 19.89
CA SER A 415 -17.12 -16.45 20.70
C SER A 415 -18.34 -17.33 21.00
N SER A 416 -19.56 -16.87 20.70
CA SER A 416 -20.78 -17.70 20.72
C SER A 416 -21.07 -18.36 19.36
N ASP A 417 -20.47 -17.87 18.27
CA ASP A 417 -20.68 -18.41 16.92
C ASP A 417 -19.94 -19.73 16.74
N ARG A 418 -20.67 -20.84 16.82
CA ARG A 418 -20.19 -22.20 16.56
C ARG A 418 -20.31 -22.61 15.08
N GLY A 419 -20.66 -21.66 14.20
CA GLY A 419 -20.82 -21.89 12.77
C GLY A 419 -19.49 -22.07 12.04
N VAL A 420 -19.43 -23.02 11.11
CA VAL A 420 -18.21 -23.24 10.31
C VAL A 420 -17.95 -22.03 9.41
N ARG A 421 -16.72 -21.49 9.36
CA ARG A 421 -16.36 -20.36 8.49
C ARG A 421 -16.69 -20.71 7.04
N LEU A 422 -17.46 -19.84 6.38
CA LEU A 422 -17.74 -19.94 4.94
C LEU A 422 -16.47 -19.60 4.15
N ALA A 423 -16.33 -20.20 2.97
CA ALA A 423 -15.15 -20.06 2.12
C ALA A 423 -14.78 -18.59 1.88
N ARG A 424 -13.47 -18.30 1.92
CA ARG A 424 -12.88 -16.97 1.77
C ARG A 424 -12.56 -16.61 0.32
N SER A 425 -12.66 -17.55 -0.61
CA SER A 425 -12.43 -17.35 -2.05
C SER A 425 -13.29 -18.27 -2.92
N LEU A 426 -13.50 -17.88 -4.19
CA LEU A 426 -14.19 -18.72 -5.18
C LEU A 426 -13.43 -20.04 -5.41
N ARG A 427 -12.10 -20.05 -5.31
CA ARG A 427 -11.29 -21.28 -5.42
C ARG A 427 -11.63 -22.27 -4.33
N GLU A 428 -11.50 -21.87 -3.06
CA GLU A 428 -11.84 -22.71 -1.90
C GLU A 428 -13.29 -23.22 -1.97
N ALA A 429 -14.22 -22.36 -2.38
CA ALA A 429 -15.62 -22.71 -2.59
C ALA A 429 -15.81 -23.73 -3.73
N ASN A 430 -15.08 -23.57 -4.84
CA ASN A 430 -15.21 -24.43 -6.01
C ASN A 430 -14.52 -25.78 -5.85
N ASP A 431 -13.35 -25.82 -5.20
CA ASP A 431 -12.70 -27.06 -4.78
C ASP A 431 -13.62 -27.86 -3.84
N ARG A 432 -14.30 -27.15 -2.92
CA ARG A 432 -15.29 -27.75 -2.01
C ARG A 432 -16.57 -28.22 -2.70
N PHE A 433 -17.06 -27.50 -3.71
CA PHE A 433 -18.22 -27.86 -4.54
C PHE A 433 -17.92 -29.06 -5.45
N THR A 434 -16.74 -29.10 -6.07
CA THR A 434 -16.34 -30.11 -7.05
C THR A 434 -15.70 -31.38 -6.46
N ARG A 435 -15.29 -31.41 -5.18
CA ARG A 435 -14.71 -32.63 -4.57
C ARG A 435 -15.61 -33.85 -4.74
N GLN A 436 -15.02 -35.05 -4.80
CA GLN A 436 -15.76 -36.31 -4.72
C GLN A 436 -16.54 -36.37 -3.40
N GLY A 437 -17.81 -36.76 -3.46
CA GLY A 437 -18.70 -36.80 -2.28
C GLY A 437 -19.06 -35.43 -1.70
N SER A 438 -19.04 -34.35 -2.49
CA SER A 438 -19.68 -33.10 -2.10
C SER A 438 -21.21 -33.25 -2.01
N ILE A 439 -21.85 -32.48 -1.13
CA ILE A 439 -23.30 -32.43 -1.02
C ILE A 439 -23.91 -31.85 -2.32
N ALA A 440 -23.17 -30.99 -3.04
CA ALA A 440 -23.57 -30.52 -4.36
C ALA A 440 -23.71 -31.67 -5.37
N ARG A 441 -22.75 -32.61 -5.41
CA ARG A 441 -22.86 -33.82 -6.26
C ARG A 441 -24.02 -34.72 -5.82
N GLU A 442 -24.27 -34.82 -4.51
CA GLU A 442 -25.41 -35.59 -3.99
C GLU A 442 -26.77 -35.06 -4.48
N VAL A 443 -26.98 -33.74 -4.48
CA VAL A 443 -28.33 -33.15 -4.74
C VAL A 443 -28.55 -32.67 -6.18
N PHE A 444 -27.48 -32.46 -6.95
CA PHE A 444 -27.53 -32.04 -8.36
C PHE A 444 -26.92 -33.03 -9.37
N GLY A 445 -26.16 -34.02 -8.92
CA GLY A 445 -25.44 -34.97 -9.77
C GLY A 445 -24.15 -34.39 -10.36
N ASP A 446 -23.26 -35.30 -10.77
CA ASP A 446 -21.91 -34.95 -11.25
C ASP A 446 -21.93 -34.03 -12.47
N GLU A 447 -22.88 -34.23 -13.41
CA GLU A 447 -22.89 -33.46 -14.66
C GLU A 447 -23.06 -31.94 -14.43
N PHE A 448 -23.96 -31.54 -13.52
CA PHE A 448 -24.10 -30.12 -13.18
C PHE A 448 -22.86 -29.60 -12.46
N VAL A 449 -22.30 -30.38 -11.53
CA VAL A 449 -21.13 -29.97 -10.74
C VAL A 449 -19.87 -29.83 -11.60
N ASP A 450 -19.61 -30.77 -12.51
CA ASP A 450 -18.46 -30.76 -13.42
C ASP A 450 -18.58 -29.64 -14.47
N HIS A 451 -19.81 -29.33 -14.90
CA HIS A 451 -20.09 -28.21 -15.78
C HIS A 451 -19.94 -26.87 -15.05
N PHE A 452 -20.80 -26.59 -14.06
CA PHE A 452 -20.82 -25.31 -13.36
C PHE A 452 -19.50 -25.03 -12.63
N GLY A 453 -18.90 -26.06 -12.01
CA GLY A 453 -17.58 -25.95 -11.41
C GLY A 453 -16.49 -25.60 -12.43
N GLY A 454 -16.60 -26.11 -13.66
CA GLY A 454 -15.73 -25.74 -14.79
C GLY A 454 -15.89 -24.29 -15.25
N THR A 455 -17.09 -23.71 -15.18
CA THR A 455 -17.28 -22.27 -15.48
C THR A 455 -16.71 -21.39 -14.36
N ARG A 456 -16.64 -21.89 -13.12
CA ARG A 456 -15.99 -21.18 -12.00
C ARG A 456 -14.47 -21.35 -12.02
N GLU A 457 -13.94 -22.52 -12.40
CA GLU A 457 -12.51 -22.71 -12.71
C GLU A 457 -12.00 -21.68 -13.74
N HIS A 458 -12.82 -21.40 -14.76
CA HIS A 458 -12.55 -20.37 -15.77
C HIS A 458 -12.47 -18.96 -15.17
N GLU A 459 -13.45 -18.53 -14.37
CA GLU A 459 -13.39 -17.19 -13.72
C GLU A 459 -12.20 -17.09 -12.74
N ILE A 460 -11.93 -18.14 -11.95
CA ILE A 460 -10.76 -18.19 -11.06
C ILE A 460 -9.47 -17.99 -11.87
N ARG A 461 -9.32 -18.69 -13.00
CA ARG A 461 -8.12 -18.58 -13.83
C ARG A 461 -8.01 -17.23 -14.53
N LEU A 462 -9.11 -16.66 -15.01
CA LEU A 462 -9.13 -15.29 -15.54
C LEU A 462 -8.72 -14.26 -14.48
N TRP A 463 -9.05 -14.49 -13.20
CA TRP A 463 -8.56 -13.67 -12.10
C TRP A 463 -7.08 -13.90 -11.80
N ASP A 464 -6.59 -15.15 -11.79
CA ASP A 464 -5.17 -15.46 -11.59
C ASP A 464 -4.25 -14.84 -12.67
N GLU A 465 -4.76 -14.70 -13.90
CA GLU A 465 -4.07 -14.08 -15.04
C GLU A 465 -4.28 -12.55 -15.11
N ALA A 466 -5.21 -11.96 -14.35
CA ALA A 466 -5.57 -10.55 -14.42
C ALA A 466 -4.85 -9.69 -13.38
N VAL A 467 -3.77 -8.99 -13.80
CA VAL A 467 -3.10 -7.99 -12.96
C VAL A 467 -4.01 -6.77 -12.75
N THR A 468 -4.65 -6.69 -11.58
CA THR A 468 -5.71 -5.69 -11.33
C THR A 468 -5.20 -4.28 -11.01
N ASP A 469 -6.09 -3.28 -11.07
CA ASP A 469 -5.81 -1.92 -10.59
C ASP A 469 -5.28 -1.85 -9.14
N TRP A 470 -5.67 -2.78 -8.26
CA TRP A 470 -5.12 -2.85 -6.90
C TRP A 470 -3.68 -3.38 -6.92
N GLU A 471 -3.43 -4.43 -7.70
CA GLU A 471 -2.11 -5.03 -7.90
C GLU A 471 -1.19 -4.16 -8.73
N MET A 472 -1.69 -3.26 -9.57
CA MET A 472 -0.85 -2.26 -10.23
C MET A 472 -0.50 -1.16 -9.25
N ARG A 473 -1.48 -0.57 -8.54
CA ARG A 473 -1.25 0.44 -7.49
C ARG A 473 -0.44 -0.10 -6.29
N ARG A 474 -0.31 -1.42 -6.15
CA ARG A 474 0.42 -2.10 -5.09
C ARG A 474 1.72 -2.74 -5.55
N TYR A 475 1.75 -3.38 -6.71
CA TYR A 475 2.86 -4.24 -7.19
C TYR A 475 3.57 -3.76 -8.46
N ILE A 476 2.99 -2.86 -9.28
CA ILE A 476 3.79 -2.18 -10.33
C ILE A 476 4.93 -1.39 -9.66
N GLU A 477 4.68 -0.92 -8.43
CA GLU A 477 5.67 -0.27 -7.59
C GLU A 477 6.38 -1.24 -6.62
N THR A 478 6.36 -2.58 -6.77
CA THR A 478 6.97 -3.48 -5.75
C THR A 478 7.49 -4.88 -6.17
N THR A 479 8.18 -5.09 -7.31
CA THR A 479 8.76 -6.44 -7.61
C THR A 479 10.03 -6.44 -8.48
N ILE A 480 10.99 -7.33 -8.17
CA ILE A 480 12.15 -7.77 -9.02
C ILE A 480 12.46 -9.26 -8.68
N ALA A 481 12.88 -10.11 -9.64
CA ALA A 481 12.91 -11.59 -9.51
C ALA A 481 14.21 -12.31 -9.99
N ILE A 482 14.42 -13.58 -9.58
CA ILE A 482 15.56 -14.50 -9.91
C ILE A 482 15.06 -15.98 -9.99
N THR A 483 15.79 -16.90 -10.66
CA THR A 483 15.39 -18.31 -11.00
C THR A 483 16.37 -19.40 -10.49
N LEU A 484 16.04 -20.72 -10.59
CA LEU A 484 16.60 -21.79 -9.73
C LEU A 484 17.09 -23.12 -10.38
N ALA A 485 18.12 -23.71 -9.75
CA ALA A 485 18.64 -25.11 -9.75
C ALA A 485 19.80 -25.17 -8.70
N ASP A 486 20.35 -26.26 -8.12
CA ASP A 486 20.12 -27.72 -8.00
C ASP A 486 20.97 -28.22 -6.77
N GLY A 487 20.95 -29.44 -6.21
CA GLY A 487 20.22 -30.68 -6.52
C GLY A 487 20.37 -31.78 -5.45
N LEU A 488 21.59 -32.20 -5.05
CA LEU A 488 21.78 -33.08 -3.86
C LEU A 488 21.72 -32.31 -2.52
N PRO A 489 22.30 -31.09 -2.40
CA PRO A 489 22.00 -30.23 -1.26
C PRO A 489 20.50 -30.06 -1.06
N ALA A 490 19.73 -29.98 -2.15
CA ALA A 490 18.27 -29.87 -2.13
C ALA A 490 17.56 -31.02 -1.40
N VAL A 491 18.16 -32.21 -1.19
CA VAL A 491 17.54 -33.25 -0.33
C VAL A 491 17.71 -32.93 1.15
N VAL A 492 18.89 -32.45 1.56
CA VAL A 492 19.15 -31.99 2.93
C VAL A 492 18.39 -30.69 3.21
N ASP A 493 18.36 -29.77 2.24
CA ASP A 493 17.61 -28.52 2.33
C ASP A 493 16.10 -28.77 2.24
N HIS A 494 15.61 -29.81 1.57
CA HIS A 494 14.21 -30.21 1.65
C HIS A 494 13.88 -30.86 3.00
N ALA A 495 14.76 -31.66 3.60
CA ALA A 495 14.57 -32.16 4.96
C ALA A 495 14.58 -31.03 6.01
N CYS A 496 15.52 -30.08 5.90
CA CYS A 496 15.56 -28.89 6.73
C CYS A 496 14.36 -27.96 6.46
N ALA A 497 13.88 -27.85 5.22
CA ALA A 497 12.67 -27.09 4.90
C ALA A 497 11.38 -27.78 5.37
N GLN A 498 11.30 -29.12 5.37
CA GLN A 498 10.20 -29.88 5.97
C GLN A 498 10.18 -29.68 7.50
N LEU A 499 11.34 -29.70 8.16
CA LEU A 499 11.48 -29.41 9.59
C LEU A 499 11.20 -27.91 9.91
N ALA A 500 11.58 -26.98 9.03
CA ALA A 500 11.25 -25.55 9.17
C ALA A 500 9.77 -25.25 8.85
N LEU A 501 9.14 -25.99 7.94
CA LEU A 501 7.70 -25.97 7.71
C LEU A 501 6.94 -26.54 8.91
N LEU A 502 7.51 -27.48 9.67
CA LEU A 502 7.00 -27.90 10.97
C LEU A 502 7.12 -26.80 12.04
N GLN A 503 8.16 -25.97 12.00
CA GLN A 503 8.21 -24.74 12.81
C GLN A 503 7.17 -23.71 12.34
N GLY A 504 6.90 -23.61 11.04
CA GLY A 504 5.83 -22.78 10.47
C GLY A 504 4.41 -23.27 10.80
N ALA A 505 4.21 -24.59 10.91
CA ALA A 505 2.93 -25.22 11.23
C ALA A 505 2.40 -24.84 12.62
N ARG A 506 3.26 -24.31 13.50
CA ARG A 506 2.89 -23.69 14.79
C ARG A 506 1.83 -22.60 14.65
N ARG A 507 1.66 -22.02 13.46
CA ARG A 507 0.69 -20.94 13.19
C ARG A 507 -0.75 -21.41 12.96
N GLU A 508 -0.96 -22.69 12.62
CA GLU A 508 -2.30 -23.23 12.30
C GLU A 508 -2.92 -24.03 13.46
N LEU A 509 -2.10 -24.58 14.36
CA LEU A 509 -2.56 -25.30 15.55
C LEU A 509 -2.73 -24.37 16.78
N ARG A 510 -3.65 -23.39 16.68
CA ARG A 510 -4.17 -22.73 17.88
C ARG A 510 -4.96 -23.75 18.72
N GLY A 511 -4.65 -23.87 20.00
CA GLY A 511 -5.40 -24.71 20.95
C GLY A 511 -4.75 -26.04 21.36
N ALA A 512 -3.50 -26.30 20.96
CA ALA A 512 -2.73 -27.49 21.38
C ALA A 512 -1.36 -27.15 21.98
N GLU A 513 -1.29 -26.05 22.75
CA GLU A 513 -0.06 -25.62 23.45
C GLU A 513 0.32 -26.64 24.55
N GLY A 514 1.61 -26.96 24.67
CA GLY A 514 2.12 -27.95 25.63
C GLY A 514 2.99 -29.03 25.00
N PRO A 515 2.44 -30.22 24.64
CA PRO A 515 3.25 -31.34 24.15
C PRO A 515 3.84 -31.05 22.76
N LEU A 516 3.13 -30.29 21.92
CA LEU A 516 3.58 -29.93 20.57
C LEU A 516 4.78 -28.99 20.57
N ASP A 517 4.86 -28.01 21.48
CA ASP A 517 6.01 -27.12 21.59
C ASP A 517 7.29 -27.90 21.92
N GLY A 518 7.18 -28.99 22.70
CA GLY A 518 8.28 -29.93 22.95
C GLY A 518 8.78 -30.62 21.67
N VAL A 519 7.86 -31.05 20.80
CA VAL A 519 8.18 -31.66 19.48
C VAL A 519 8.84 -30.64 18.55
N VAL A 520 8.26 -29.43 18.42
CA VAL A 520 8.77 -28.38 17.53
C VAL A 520 10.15 -27.87 17.98
N ALA A 521 10.41 -27.79 19.28
CA ALA A 521 11.72 -27.44 19.82
C ALA A 521 12.79 -28.52 19.52
N GLU A 522 12.43 -29.81 19.60
CA GLU A 522 13.34 -30.92 19.28
C GLU A 522 13.58 -31.04 17.77
N ALA A 523 12.54 -30.86 16.93
CA ALA A 523 12.67 -30.78 15.47
C ALA A 523 13.58 -29.61 15.02
N GLY A 524 13.45 -28.43 15.65
CA GLY A 524 14.33 -27.28 15.40
C GLY A 524 15.79 -27.54 15.79
N ARG A 525 16.02 -28.16 16.96
CA ARG A 525 17.37 -28.56 17.40
C ARG A 525 17.97 -29.66 16.52
N LEU A 526 17.15 -30.59 16.02
CA LEU A 526 17.56 -31.60 15.04
C LEU A 526 17.96 -30.96 13.70
N ALA A 527 17.19 -30.00 13.19
CA ALA A 527 17.52 -29.27 11.96
C ALA A 527 18.82 -28.45 12.09
N ALA A 528 19.07 -27.83 13.25
CA ALA A 528 20.33 -27.15 13.54
C ALA A 528 21.52 -28.13 13.60
N ALA A 529 21.35 -29.30 14.24
CA ALA A 529 22.37 -30.35 14.27
C ALA A 529 22.65 -30.93 12.87
N LEU A 530 21.62 -31.12 12.04
CA LEU A 530 21.75 -31.58 10.66
C LEU A 530 22.50 -30.57 9.79
N ASN A 531 22.24 -29.26 9.93
CA ASN A 531 23.02 -28.22 9.24
C ASN A 531 24.47 -28.13 9.74
N LEU A 532 24.73 -28.35 11.03
CA LEU A 532 26.10 -28.45 11.55
C LEU A 532 26.82 -29.68 10.98
N VAL A 533 26.13 -30.82 10.87
CA VAL A 533 26.66 -32.02 10.18
C VAL A 533 26.84 -31.78 8.68
N LYS A 534 26.02 -30.94 8.04
CA LYS A 534 26.18 -30.51 6.64
C LYS A 534 27.48 -29.72 6.43
N GLU A 535 27.86 -28.85 7.36
CA GLU A 535 29.17 -28.16 7.34
C GLU A 535 30.33 -29.13 7.66
N VAL A 536 30.19 -30.00 8.65
CA VAL A 536 31.27 -30.93 9.08
C VAL A 536 31.49 -32.08 8.09
N ALA A 537 30.45 -32.58 7.42
CA ALA A 537 30.54 -33.68 6.45
C ALA A 537 31.26 -33.29 5.14
N GLY A 538 31.65 -32.02 4.96
CA GLY A 538 32.67 -31.64 3.99
C GLY A 538 34.03 -32.30 4.24
N LEU A 539 34.26 -32.84 5.45
CA LEU A 539 35.50 -33.53 5.87
C LEU A 539 35.43 -35.06 5.67
N GLN A 540 35.11 -35.45 4.42
CA GLN A 540 35.24 -36.81 3.84
C GLN A 540 34.37 -37.95 4.40
N THR A 541 34.36 -39.05 3.62
CA THR A 541 33.41 -40.17 3.66
C THR A 541 33.88 -41.34 4.51
N GLY A 542 32.98 -41.93 5.28
CA GLY A 542 33.19 -43.17 6.03
C GLY A 542 31.88 -43.76 6.54
N GLU A 543 31.94 -44.66 7.53
CA GLU A 543 30.74 -45.27 8.12
C GLU A 543 29.82 -44.24 8.79
N ILE A 544 30.40 -43.17 9.35
CA ILE A 544 29.71 -41.97 9.85
C ILE A 544 28.76 -41.41 8.77
N GLY A 545 29.19 -41.38 7.50
CA GLY A 545 28.36 -40.92 6.39
C GLY A 545 27.17 -41.84 6.12
N ARG A 546 27.34 -43.16 6.18
CA ARG A 546 26.23 -44.13 6.04
C ARG A 546 25.26 -44.08 7.21
N HIS A 547 25.77 -43.94 8.44
CA HIS A 547 24.94 -43.77 9.63
C HIS A 547 24.15 -42.46 9.56
N ALA A 548 24.79 -41.35 9.20
CA ALA A 548 24.13 -40.06 8.99
C ALA A 548 23.06 -40.14 7.88
N GLN A 549 23.29 -40.90 6.80
CA GLN A 549 22.31 -41.11 5.74
C GLN A 549 21.07 -41.89 6.25
N HIS A 550 21.28 -42.93 7.06
CA HIS A 550 20.19 -43.70 7.66
C HIS A 550 19.40 -42.89 8.71
N VAL A 551 20.08 -42.07 9.52
CA VAL A 551 19.47 -41.15 10.49
C VAL A 551 18.68 -40.05 9.75
N MET A 552 19.23 -39.48 8.67
CA MET A 552 18.52 -38.50 7.83
C MET A 552 17.28 -39.09 7.14
N GLN A 553 17.33 -40.36 6.71
CA GLN A 553 16.15 -41.02 6.14
C GLN A 553 15.07 -41.31 7.20
N ARG A 554 15.44 -41.71 8.43
CA ARG A 554 14.49 -41.79 9.56
C ARG A 554 13.89 -40.41 9.87
N ALA A 555 14.71 -39.36 9.96
CA ALA A 555 14.26 -38.00 10.24
C ALA A 555 13.31 -37.45 9.16
N ALA A 556 13.57 -37.71 7.88
CA ALA A 556 12.69 -37.30 6.78
C ALA A 556 11.34 -38.05 6.80
N LEU A 557 11.33 -39.33 7.15
CA LEU A 557 10.10 -40.11 7.33
C LEU A 557 9.29 -39.64 8.55
N LEU A 558 9.95 -39.37 9.69
CA LEU A 558 9.32 -38.79 10.89
C LEU A 558 8.72 -37.40 10.61
N ALA A 559 9.45 -36.52 9.91
CA ALA A 559 8.94 -35.21 9.50
C ALA A 559 7.72 -35.33 8.55
N SER A 560 7.74 -36.31 7.64
CA SER A 560 6.60 -36.59 6.74
C SER A 560 5.38 -37.12 7.49
N GLY A 561 5.56 -37.94 8.52
CA GLY A 561 4.48 -38.41 9.40
C GLY A 561 3.86 -37.27 10.23
N LEU A 562 4.70 -36.37 10.75
CA LEU A 562 4.27 -35.15 11.44
C LEU A 562 3.50 -34.19 10.51
N MET A 563 3.94 -34.05 9.26
CA MET A 563 3.20 -33.31 8.23
C MET A 563 1.81 -33.90 7.96
N LEU A 564 1.67 -35.24 7.96
CA LEU A 564 0.37 -35.89 7.84
C LEU A 564 -0.54 -35.56 9.02
N MET A 565 -0.08 -35.68 10.28
CA MET A 565 -0.91 -35.33 11.44
C MET A 565 -1.27 -33.83 11.47
N ALA A 566 -0.36 -32.94 11.05
CA ALA A 566 -0.63 -31.51 10.88
C ALA A 566 -1.53 -31.19 9.66
N ALA A 567 -1.80 -32.15 8.77
CA ALA A 567 -2.81 -32.05 7.70
C ALA A 567 -4.15 -32.67 8.12
N GLU A 568 -4.15 -33.73 8.94
CA GLU A 568 -5.37 -34.32 9.52
C GLU A 568 -6.02 -33.39 10.54
N GLY A 569 -5.23 -32.61 11.30
CA GLY A 569 -5.73 -31.50 12.11
C GLY A 569 -6.48 -30.41 11.33
N ARG A 570 -6.30 -30.33 10.00
CA ARG A 570 -7.03 -29.42 9.09
C ARG A 570 -8.27 -30.07 8.44
N ARG A 571 -8.54 -31.36 8.70
CA ARG A 571 -9.76 -32.05 8.24
C ARG A 571 -10.93 -31.95 9.22
N ALA A 572 -10.75 -31.23 10.32
CA ALA A 572 -11.82 -30.60 11.07
C ALA A 572 -11.83 -29.08 10.80
N GLY A 573 -13.01 -28.49 10.80
CA GLY A 573 -13.19 -27.03 10.89
C GLY A 573 -14.39 -26.70 11.78
N PRO A 574 -14.61 -25.43 12.19
CA PRO A 574 -13.72 -24.28 12.03
C PRO A 574 -12.70 -24.16 13.18
N GLU A 575 -12.93 -24.86 14.30
CA GLU A 575 -12.07 -24.91 15.47
C GLU A 575 -11.22 -26.19 15.39
N PRO A 576 -9.88 -26.13 15.22
CA PRO A 576 -9.02 -27.29 15.43
C PRO A 576 -9.16 -27.74 16.90
N ARG A 577 -9.58 -28.99 17.10
CA ARG A 577 -9.95 -29.50 18.42
C ARG A 577 -8.70 -29.79 19.25
N ALA A 578 -8.69 -29.33 20.50
CA ALA A 578 -7.55 -29.51 21.41
C ALA A 578 -7.25 -31.00 21.69
N LEU A 579 -5.97 -31.35 21.77
CA LEU A 579 -5.50 -32.65 22.24
C LEU A 579 -5.63 -32.70 23.77
N GLU A 580 -6.40 -33.65 24.31
CA GLU A 580 -6.57 -33.77 25.77
C GLU A 580 -5.51 -34.66 26.45
N PRO A 581 -4.99 -34.28 27.63
CA PRO A 581 -4.00 -35.06 28.38
C PRO A 581 -4.45 -36.51 28.67
N GLY A 582 -3.63 -37.48 28.27
CA GLY A 582 -3.89 -38.91 28.47
C GLY A 582 -4.69 -39.60 27.35
N GLY A 583 -5.08 -38.90 26.30
CA GLY A 583 -5.67 -39.51 25.09
C GLY A 583 -4.67 -40.35 24.28
N ARG A 584 -5.17 -41.22 23.38
CA ARG A 584 -4.31 -42.05 22.49
C ARG A 584 -3.43 -41.21 21.56
N GLU A 585 -3.93 -40.05 21.14
CA GLU A 585 -3.25 -39.09 20.28
C GLU A 585 -2.17 -38.32 21.06
N TRP A 586 -2.47 -37.95 22.32
CA TRP A 586 -1.50 -37.37 23.25
C TRP A 586 -0.33 -38.33 23.50
N ALA A 587 -0.62 -39.61 23.77
CA ALA A 587 0.42 -40.64 23.93
C ALA A 587 1.29 -40.84 22.68
N HIS A 588 0.72 -40.67 21.47
CA HIS A 588 1.50 -40.66 20.23
C HIS A 588 2.42 -39.43 20.14
N VAL A 589 1.92 -38.23 20.43
CA VAL A 589 2.72 -37.00 20.37
C VAL A 589 3.88 -37.04 21.38
N GLU A 590 3.67 -37.59 22.58
CA GLU A 590 4.75 -37.75 23.57
C GLU A 590 5.77 -38.83 23.18
N ALA A 591 5.34 -39.98 22.65
CA ALA A 591 6.26 -41.00 22.11
C ALA A 591 7.12 -40.44 20.96
N LEU A 592 6.52 -39.67 20.06
CA LEU A 592 7.18 -39.09 18.89
C LEU A 592 8.12 -37.93 19.28
N ARG A 593 7.79 -37.17 20.33
CA ARG A 593 8.70 -36.20 20.97
C ARG A 593 9.94 -36.88 21.52
N ASP A 594 9.77 -38.00 22.21
CA ASP A 594 10.85 -38.67 22.90
C ASP A 594 11.73 -39.48 21.90
N GLU A 595 11.18 -40.03 20.81
CA GLU A 595 11.96 -40.59 19.69
C GLU A 595 12.78 -39.51 18.95
N LEU A 596 12.22 -38.32 18.71
CA LEU A 596 12.96 -37.17 18.17
C LEU A 596 14.07 -36.68 19.10
N ARG A 597 13.85 -36.78 20.41
CA ARG A 597 14.84 -36.43 21.44
C ARG A 597 15.98 -37.44 21.48
N GLU A 598 15.68 -38.73 21.35
CA GLU A 598 16.67 -39.81 21.23
C GLU A 598 17.51 -39.63 19.94
N LEU A 599 16.88 -39.34 18.79
CA LEU A 599 17.55 -38.99 17.54
C LEU A 599 18.46 -37.75 17.67
N ARG A 600 18.01 -36.71 18.38
CA ARG A 600 18.79 -35.51 18.66
C ARG A 600 20.00 -35.84 19.53
N ASP A 601 19.84 -36.72 20.51
CA ASP A 601 20.91 -37.08 21.46
C ASP A 601 21.89 -38.12 20.91
N GLU A 602 21.48 -38.95 19.94
CA GLU A 602 22.40 -39.67 19.04
C GLU A 602 23.23 -38.70 18.20
N LEU A 603 22.60 -37.71 17.54
CA LEU A 603 23.31 -36.69 16.73
C LEU A 603 24.27 -35.85 17.57
N ALA A 604 23.82 -35.37 18.74
CA ALA A 604 24.67 -34.68 19.70
C ALA A 604 25.70 -35.63 20.36
N GLY A 605 25.45 -36.94 20.37
CA GLY A 605 26.40 -37.99 20.73
C GLY A 605 27.50 -38.16 19.69
N LEU A 606 27.15 -38.15 18.40
CA LEU A 606 28.09 -38.13 17.26
C LEU A 606 29.00 -36.90 17.34
N VAL A 607 28.42 -35.71 17.48
CA VAL A 607 29.16 -34.44 17.57
C VAL A 607 30.01 -34.37 18.84
N ARG A 608 29.54 -34.94 19.97
CA ARG A 608 30.37 -35.09 21.18
C ARG A 608 31.46 -36.16 21.02
N GLY A 609 31.24 -37.23 20.28
CA GLY A 609 32.25 -38.25 19.95
C GLY A 609 33.40 -37.66 19.13
N VAL A 610 33.09 -36.85 18.12
CA VAL A 610 34.08 -36.05 17.37
C VAL A 610 34.88 -35.12 18.30
N ASN A 611 34.22 -34.52 19.30
CA ASN A 611 34.88 -33.62 20.25
C ASN A 611 35.75 -34.38 21.28
N VAL A 612 35.28 -35.51 21.82
CA VAL A 612 36.02 -36.35 22.77
C VAL A 612 37.25 -36.98 22.12
N GLY A 613 37.14 -37.48 20.89
CA GLY A 613 38.26 -38.00 20.10
C GLY A 613 39.30 -36.95 19.68
N LEU A 614 39.04 -35.66 19.92
CA LEU A 614 39.98 -34.55 19.72
C LEU A 614 40.49 -33.93 21.03
N VAL A 615 39.86 -34.24 22.17
CA VAL A 615 40.33 -33.85 23.51
C VAL A 615 41.28 -34.91 24.09
N ASP A 616 41.02 -36.20 23.86
CA ASP A 616 41.94 -37.27 24.25
C ASP A 616 43.01 -37.44 23.15
N GLY A 617 44.16 -36.79 23.36
CA GLY A 617 45.12 -36.33 22.34
C GLY A 617 45.93 -37.39 21.57
N SER A 618 45.26 -38.42 21.04
CA SER A 618 45.84 -39.54 20.28
C SER A 618 45.70 -39.35 18.76
N ALA A 619 46.21 -38.24 18.24
CA ALA A 619 46.18 -37.95 16.81
C ALA A 619 46.91 -39.03 15.99
N ARG A 620 46.15 -39.87 15.26
CA ARG A 620 46.67 -40.71 14.18
C ARG A 620 46.50 -40.00 12.84
N ASP A 621 47.63 -39.48 12.39
CA ASP A 621 48.00 -39.15 11.01
C ASP A 621 47.08 -38.22 10.19
N GLY A 622 47.58 -37.01 9.94
CA GLY A 622 47.13 -36.18 8.81
C GLY A 622 47.15 -34.68 9.06
N TYR A 623 46.24 -34.19 9.91
CA TYR A 623 45.78 -32.80 9.84
C TYR A 623 45.95 -32.01 11.14
N ARG A 624 46.72 -30.91 11.06
CA ARG A 624 46.82 -29.89 12.12
C ARG A 624 45.82 -28.76 11.87
N VAL A 625 44.64 -28.84 12.46
CA VAL A 625 43.74 -27.66 12.59
C VAL A 625 44.35 -26.70 13.61
N SER A 626 44.35 -25.39 13.33
CA SER A 626 44.96 -24.43 14.23
C SER A 626 44.09 -24.14 15.46
N ARG A 627 44.74 -23.76 16.57
CA ARG A 627 44.05 -23.28 17.78
C ARG A 627 43.17 -22.04 17.50
N ARG A 628 43.40 -21.33 16.39
CA ARG A 628 42.64 -20.14 15.97
C ARG A 628 41.32 -20.52 15.30
N GLU A 629 41.32 -21.58 14.49
CA GLU A 629 40.10 -22.16 13.90
C GLU A 629 39.27 -22.87 14.97
N LEU A 630 39.90 -23.62 15.88
CA LEU A 630 39.22 -24.20 17.05
C LEU A 630 38.54 -23.13 17.94
N VAL A 631 39.17 -21.97 18.14
CA VAL A 631 38.53 -20.84 18.82
C VAL A 631 37.39 -20.26 17.98
N ALA A 632 37.54 -20.09 16.66
CA ALA A 632 36.47 -19.59 15.80
C ALA A 632 35.24 -20.52 15.77
N VAL A 633 35.43 -21.85 15.80
CA VAL A 633 34.34 -22.83 15.92
C VAL A 633 33.70 -22.78 17.31
N ASN A 634 34.49 -22.70 18.38
CA ASN A 634 33.96 -22.62 19.75
C ASN A 634 33.21 -21.30 19.99
N GLU A 635 33.68 -20.17 19.45
CA GLU A 635 32.97 -18.89 19.43
C GLU A 635 31.69 -18.97 18.60
N LYS A 636 31.70 -19.59 17.40
CA LYS A 636 30.47 -19.84 16.63
C LYS A 636 29.45 -20.67 17.41
N VAL A 637 29.88 -21.77 18.04
CA VAL A 637 28.99 -22.63 18.87
C VAL A 637 28.41 -21.85 20.06
N LYS A 638 29.21 -21.02 20.74
CA LYS A 638 28.72 -20.12 21.78
C LYS A 638 27.80 -19.01 21.26
N THR A 639 28.01 -18.54 20.04
CA THR A 639 27.14 -17.54 19.39
C THR A 639 25.78 -18.16 19.06
N VAL A 640 25.76 -19.36 18.47
CA VAL A 640 24.53 -20.11 18.18
C VAL A 640 23.77 -20.49 19.46
N LEU A 641 24.47 -20.73 20.57
CA LEU A 641 23.88 -20.99 21.89
C LEU A 641 23.71 -19.74 22.77
N GLY A 642 23.94 -18.53 22.24
CA GLY A 642 24.04 -17.30 23.04
C GLY A 642 23.40 -16.05 22.44
N VAL A 643 22.80 -16.13 21.25
CA VAL A 643 22.09 -15.00 20.59
C VAL A 643 20.58 -15.23 20.62
N GLU A 644 20.02 -15.36 21.82
CA GLU A 644 18.58 -15.24 22.08
C GLU A 644 18.30 -13.95 22.86
N LEU A 645 17.42 -13.10 22.31
CA LEU A 645 16.45 -12.20 23.01
C LEU A 645 15.96 -11.02 22.15
N ARG A 646 16.76 -10.50 21.20
CA ARG A 646 16.46 -9.22 20.51
C ARG A 646 16.08 -9.30 19.02
N LEU A 647 16.18 -10.48 18.41
CA LEU A 647 15.52 -10.77 17.13
C LEU A 647 14.10 -11.32 17.33
N ALA A 648 13.65 -11.43 18.59
CA ALA A 648 12.41 -12.08 18.96
C ALA A 648 11.16 -11.34 18.47
N GLU A 649 11.05 -10.02 18.64
CA GLU A 649 9.80 -9.32 18.27
C GLU A 649 9.52 -9.25 16.76
N GLY A 650 10.54 -9.14 15.91
CA GLY A 650 10.36 -9.17 14.46
C GLY A 650 9.83 -10.53 13.98
N LEU A 651 10.50 -11.60 14.42
CA LEU A 651 10.07 -12.98 14.11
C LEU A 651 8.73 -13.33 14.77
N LYS A 652 8.41 -12.74 15.92
CA LYS A 652 7.12 -12.88 16.60
C LYS A 652 5.99 -12.20 15.83
N ALA A 653 6.18 -11.00 15.27
CA ALA A 653 5.19 -10.39 14.37
C ALA A 653 4.99 -11.23 13.09
N GLU A 654 6.08 -11.74 12.50
CA GLU A 654 6.06 -12.70 11.39
C GLU A 654 5.53 -14.10 11.78
N LEU A 655 5.28 -14.38 13.06
CA LEU A 655 4.54 -15.55 13.58
C LEU A 655 3.12 -15.21 14.07
N GLU A 656 2.79 -13.95 14.34
CA GLU A 656 1.48 -13.53 14.91
C GLU A 656 0.45 -13.07 13.87
N GLY A 657 0.87 -12.47 12.74
CA GLY A 657 0.01 -12.39 11.54
C GLY A 657 -0.04 -11.06 10.78
N GLN A 658 0.77 -10.07 11.16
CA GLN A 658 0.66 -8.71 10.62
C GLN A 658 1.93 -8.30 9.86
N SER A 659 1.78 -7.99 8.57
CA SER A 659 2.83 -7.33 7.79
C SER A 659 2.93 -5.88 8.26
N VAL A 660 3.96 -5.61 9.06
CA VAL A 660 4.22 -4.29 9.64
C VAL A 660 4.94 -3.38 8.65
N ALA A 661 4.63 -2.09 8.70
CA ALA A 661 5.26 -1.02 7.96
C ALA A 661 6.67 -0.76 8.50
N TYR A 662 7.59 -1.67 8.16
CA TYR A 662 9.01 -1.66 8.45
C TYR A 662 9.78 -1.88 7.14
N ALA A 663 10.92 -1.21 6.97
CA ALA A 663 11.72 -1.33 5.76
C ALA A 663 13.21 -1.09 6.00
N GLY A 664 14.04 -1.68 5.14
CA GLY A 664 15.49 -1.56 5.22
C GLY A 664 16.12 -2.59 6.16
N SER A 665 17.37 -2.35 6.55
CA SER A 665 18.17 -3.26 7.36
C SER A 665 19.30 -2.50 8.06
N PRO A 666 19.79 -2.96 9.22
CA PRO A 666 20.92 -2.33 9.89
C PRO A 666 22.17 -2.37 9.01
N ALA A 667 23.01 -1.34 9.13
CA ALA A 667 24.20 -1.17 8.31
C ALA A 667 25.26 -2.26 8.53
N GLY A 668 25.98 -2.58 7.43
CA GLY A 668 27.22 -3.35 7.47
C GLY A 668 28.41 -2.55 8.02
N SER A 669 29.63 -3.03 7.80
CA SER A 669 30.82 -2.46 8.45
C SER A 669 31.34 -1.20 7.74
N LEU A 670 30.99 -0.02 8.26
CA LEU A 670 31.57 1.26 7.81
C LEU A 670 32.81 1.64 8.67
N PRO A 671 33.99 1.87 8.07
CA PRO A 671 35.18 2.27 8.82
C PRO A 671 35.02 3.61 9.53
N PHE A 672 35.21 3.63 10.85
CA PHE A 672 35.29 4.86 11.64
C PHE A 672 36.50 5.69 11.20
N LYS A 673 36.22 6.85 10.58
CA LYS A 673 37.20 7.82 10.07
C LYS A 673 36.63 9.23 10.18
N ASN A 674 37.52 10.22 10.33
CA ASN A 674 37.17 11.62 10.10
C ASN A 674 36.73 11.81 8.63
N THR A 675 35.75 12.68 8.37
CA THR A 675 35.18 12.92 7.02
C THR A 675 36.20 13.40 5.99
N PHE A 676 37.24 14.15 6.40
CA PHE A 676 38.37 14.47 5.53
C PHE A 676 39.11 13.18 5.09
N ALA A 677 39.51 12.35 6.05
CA ALA A 677 40.23 11.09 5.80
C ALA A 677 39.36 10.03 5.09
N PHE A 678 38.03 10.13 5.17
CA PHE A 678 37.10 9.34 4.38
C PHE A 678 37.08 9.83 2.92
N ALA A 679 36.74 11.09 2.66
CA ALA A 679 36.59 11.63 1.31
C ALA A 679 37.91 11.57 0.50
N PHE A 680 39.03 12.01 1.08
CA PHE A 680 40.34 11.95 0.43
C PHE A 680 40.95 10.53 0.43
N GLY A 681 40.40 9.61 1.22
CA GLY A 681 40.69 8.18 1.16
C GLY A 681 40.11 7.45 -0.05
N GLN A 682 39.28 8.14 -0.87
CA GLN A 682 38.66 7.62 -2.10
C GLN A 682 37.97 6.24 -1.90
N PRO A 683 36.91 6.20 -1.07
CA PRO A 683 36.39 4.96 -0.48
C PRO A 683 35.78 4.01 -1.52
N PHE A 684 35.37 4.51 -2.69
CA PHE A 684 34.69 3.77 -3.74
C PHE A 684 35.62 2.99 -4.69
N GLN A 685 36.93 2.91 -4.39
CA GLN A 685 37.89 2.10 -5.15
C GLN A 685 37.88 0.60 -4.79
N ILE A 686 37.31 0.23 -3.65
CA ILE A 686 37.37 -1.13 -3.09
C ILE A 686 35.95 -1.66 -2.97
N VAL A 687 35.72 -2.91 -3.40
CA VAL A 687 34.42 -3.59 -3.25
C VAL A 687 34.15 -3.84 -1.76
N SER A 688 32.97 -3.49 -1.30
CA SER A 688 32.54 -3.59 0.11
C SER A 688 31.02 -3.66 0.20
N ASP A 689 30.49 -3.83 1.42
CA ASP A 689 29.06 -3.78 1.74
C ASP A 689 28.33 -2.56 1.12
N PHE A 690 29.04 -1.43 0.93
CA PHE A 690 28.52 -0.17 0.36
C PHE A 690 29.12 0.19 -1.01
N VAL A 691 29.88 -0.72 -1.63
CA VAL A 691 30.44 -0.56 -2.98
C VAL A 691 30.27 -1.88 -3.76
N PRO A 692 29.11 -2.07 -4.42
CA PRO A 692 28.90 -3.21 -5.30
C PRO A 692 29.94 -3.27 -6.45
N PRO A 693 30.27 -4.47 -6.99
CA PRO A 693 31.36 -4.64 -7.95
C PRO A 693 31.26 -3.76 -9.20
N GLU A 694 30.05 -3.51 -9.69
CA GLU A 694 29.74 -2.68 -10.87
C GLU A 694 29.86 -1.17 -10.60
N GLN A 695 29.95 -0.77 -9.33
CA GLN A 695 30.01 0.63 -8.89
C GLN A 695 31.42 1.08 -8.48
N ARG A 696 32.42 0.20 -8.62
CA ARG A 696 33.81 0.49 -8.24
C ARG A 696 34.45 1.54 -9.14
N LEU A 697 34.91 2.64 -8.54
CA LEU A 697 35.60 3.72 -9.25
C LEU A 697 37.09 3.45 -9.48
N ARG A 698 37.62 4.05 -10.54
CA ARG A 698 39.07 4.23 -10.73
C ARG A 698 39.56 5.37 -9.82
N ARG A 699 40.86 5.34 -9.48
CA ARG A 699 41.53 6.41 -8.72
C ARG A 699 41.29 7.79 -9.35
N THR A 700 41.17 8.79 -8.50
CA THR A 700 41.11 10.20 -8.86
C THR A 700 42.49 10.81 -8.70
N GLU A 701 43.02 11.32 -9.82
CA GLU A 701 44.35 11.93 -9.88
C GLU A 701 44.38 13.29 -9.16
N PRO A 702 45.52 13.70 -8.57
CA PRO A 702 45.64 14.98 -7.86
C PRO A 702 45.20 16.19 -8.70
N GLU A 703 45.52 16.21 -9.99
CA GLU A 703 45.18 17.32 -10.89
C GLU A 703 43.75 17.28 -11.46
N ARG A 704 42.90 16.33 -11.04
CA ARG A 704 41.49 16.29 -11.46
C ARG A 704 40.75 17.55 -10.97
N PRO A 705 40.12 18.35 -11.85
CA PRO A 705 39.20 19.41 -11.44
C PRO A 705 38.01 18.84 -10.65
N ILE A 706 37.79 19.31 -9.42
CA ILE A 706 36.66 18.87 -8.58
C ILE A 706 35.65 20.00 -8.38
N PHE A 707 36.10 21.22 -8.08
CA PHE A 707 35.26 22.41 -8.11
C PHE A 707 35.80 23.39 -9.15
N VAL A 708 34.91 23.98 -9.96
CA VAL A 708 35.25 24.97 -10.98
C VAL A 708 34.25 26.11 -10.90
N ASP A 709 34.68 27.37 -10.87
CA ASP A 709 33.73 28.49 -10.95
C ASP A 709 33.12 28.54 -12.36
N ASN A 710 31.79 28.46 -12.44
CA ASN A 710 31.08 28.46 -13.71
C ASN A 710 31.27 29.76 -14.51
N LYS A 711 31.62 30.88 -13.85
CA LYS A 711 31.77 32.21 -14.47
C LYS A 711 33.18 32.52 -14.97
N SER A 712 34.23 32.11 -14.24
CA SER A 712 35.63 32.44 -14.53
C SER A 712 36.50 31.25 -14.96
N ASP A 713 35.97 30.02 -14.96
CA ASP A 713 36.69 28.77 -15.22
C ASP A 713 37.88 28.49 -14.27
N ARG A 714 38.05 29.29 -13.21
CA ARG A 714 39.00 29.00 -12.12
C ARG A 714 38.71 27.62 -11.55
N THR A 715 39.76 26.83 -11.40
CA THR A 715 39.68 25.40 -11.13
C THR A 715 40.40 25.05 -9.85
N LEU A 716 39.75 24.24 -9.03
CA LEU A 716 40.28 23.69 -7.80
C LEU A 716 40.39 22.16 -7.92
N THR A 717 41.62 21.65 -7.92
CA THR A 717 41.92 20.24 -8.17
C THR A 717 41.89 19.40 -6.89
N PHE A 718 41.65 18.09 -7.01
CA PHE A 718 41.55 17.15 -5.88
C PHE A 718 42.74 17.26 -4.91
N GLY A 719 43.97 17.32 -5.44
CA GLY A 719 45.19 17.49 -4.67
C GLY A 719 45.30 18.86 -4.00
N ARG A 720 44.89 19.94 -4.70
CA ARG A 720 44.89 21.30 -4.13
C ARG A 720 43.87 21.46 -3.01
N ILE A 721 42.66 20.87 -3.09
CA ILE A 721 41.71 20.87 -1.96
C ILE A 721 42.35 20.19 -0.73
N SER A 722 42.96 19.01 -0.91
CA SER A 722 43.58 18.28 0.19
C SER A 722 44.72 19.06 0.85
N LYS A 723 45.63 19.63 0.03
CA LYS A 723 46.74 20.47 0.51
C LYS A 723 46.25 21.69 1.28
N ASP A 724 45.33 22.46 0.69
CA ASP A 724 44.93 23.75 1.24
C ASP A 724 43.95 23.58 2.42
N ALA A 725 43.17 22.50 2.46
CA ALA A 725 42.45 22.09 3.66
C ALA A 725 43.40 21.78 4.83
N LEU A 726 44.51 21.06 4.60
CA LEU A 726 45.51 20.82 5.66
C LEU A 726 46.23 22.10 6.09
N ALA A 727 46.43 23.07 5.19
CA ALA A 727 46.94 24.39 5.54
C ALA A 727 45.94 25.21 6.38
N VAL A 728 44.65 25.20 6.02
CA VAL A 728 43.57 25.80 6.84
C VAL A 728 43.47 25.11 8.20
N ALA A 729 43.59 23.78 8.26
CA ALA A 729 43.58 23.02 9.51
C ALA A 729 44.73 23.47 10.42
N ALA A 730 45.95 23.56 9.90
CA ALA A 730 47.11 24.07 10.65
C ALA A 730 46.89 25.51 11.12
N GLY A 731 46.31 26.38 10.28
CA GLY A 731 45.96 27.76 10.64
C GLY A 731 44.92 27.85 11.77
N LEU A 732 43.84 27.05 11.71
CA LEU A 732 42.81 27.02 12.75
C LEU A 732 43.36 26.50 14.09
N LEU A 733 44.23 25.48 14.07
CA LEU A 733 44.92 24.99 15.26
C LEU A 733 45.87 26.05 15.84
N ALA A 734 46.54 26.84 14.99
CA ALA A 734 47.43 27.93 15.40
C ALA A 734 46.70 29.12 16.06
N LEU A 735 45.38 29.23 15.93
CA LEU A 735 44.54 30.16 16.70
C LEU A 735 44.28 29.69 18.15
N GLY A 736 44.90 28.58 18.59
CA GLY A 736 44.72 28.01 19.92
C GLY A 736 43.46 27.14 20.08
N LEU A 737 42.89 26.66 18.97
CA LEU A 737 41.72 25.79 18.97
C LEU A 737 42.14 24.31 19.13
N ASP A 738 42.29 23.80 20.36
CA ASP A 738 42.55 22.36 20.54
C ASP A 738 41.27 21.54 20.28
N PRO A 739 41.25 20.57 19.35
CA PRO A 739 40.14 19.62 19.19
C PRO A 739 39.93 18.66 20.38
N LYS A 740 40.64 18.87 21.50
CA LYS A 740 40.35 18.29 22.82
C LYS A 740 39.57 19.21 23.77
N ASP A 741 39.40 20.50 23.45
CA ASP A 741 38.56 21.46 24.20
C ASP A 741 37.08 21.17 23.89
N THR A 742 36.61 19.97 24.28
CA THR A 742 35.30 19.44 23.92
C THR A 742 34.27 19.64 25.02
N VAL A 743 33.14 20.25 24.68
CA VAL A 743 31.95 20.26 25.53
C VAL A 743 31.18 18.97 25.32
N LYS A 744 31.04 18.16 26.39
CA LYS A 744 30.36 16.87 26.36
C LYS A 744 28.90 17.01 26.78
N LEU A 745 27.98 16.54 25.94
CA LEU A 745 26.56 16.47 26.22
C LEU A 745 26.19 15.18 26.98
N PRO A 746 25.03 15.15 27.67
CA PRO A 746 24.44 13.91 28.18
C PRO A 746 24.28 12.83 27.08
N PRO A 747 24.34 11.54 27.44
CA PRO A 747 24.05 10.42 26.53
C PRO A 747 22.71 10.56 25.80
N THR A 748 22.68 10.11 24.55
CA THR A 748 21.46 10.03 23.73
C THR A 748 21.30 8.62 23.16
N PRO A 749 20.10 8.19 22.72
CA PRO A 749 19.89 6.88 22.10
C PRO A 749 20.79 6.61 20.89
N THR A 750 21.18 7.65 20.15
CA THR A 750 22.11 7.58 19.01
C THR A 750 23.59 7.72 19.42
N CYS A 751 23.89 8.15 20.64
CA CYS A 751 25.24 8.29 21.18
C CYS A 751 25.30 7.99 22.69
N PRO A 752 25.28 6.71 23.10
CA PRO A 752 25.29 6.30 24.51
C PRO A 752 26.51 6.76 25.31
N ALA A 753 27.61 7.11 24.63
CA ALA A 753 28.82 7.65 25.24
C ALA A 753 28.72 9.15 25.60
N GLY A 754 27.65 9.87 25.20
CA GLY A 754 27.52 11.33 25.31
C GLY A 754 28.21 12.07 24.15
N PRO A 755 27.47 12.82 23.30
CA PRO A 755 28.03 13.59 22.20
C PRO A 755 29.12 14.59 22.63
N GLU A 756 30.14 14.80 21.79
CA GLU A 756 31.27 15.69 22.10
C GLU A 756 31.44 16.78 21.03
N ILE A 757 31.37 18.03 21.48
CA ILE A 757 31.42 19.22 20.63
C ILE A 757 32.80 19.87 20.78
N ALA A 758 33.68 19.66 19.80
CA ALA A 758 34.96 20.37 19.68
C ALA A 758 34.74 21.86 19.35
N PRO A 759 35.75 22.75 19.49
CA PRO A 759 35.58 24.19 19.28
C PRO A 759 34.95 24.53 17.93
N ILE A 760 33.97 25.43 17.93
CA ILE A 760 33.10 25.69 16.79
C ILE A 760 33.69 26.78 15.86
N VAL A 761 33.79 26.48 14.57
CA VAL A 761 34.11 27.42 13.49
C VAL A 761 32.84 27.72 12.70
N LEU A 762 32.43 28.99 12.64
CA LEU A 762 31.24 29.40 11.86
C LEU A 762 31.63 29.70 10.42
N ILE A 763 30.94 29.07 9.46
CA ILE A 763 31.17 29.24 8.02
C ILE A 763 29.88 29.79 7.38
N GLN A 764 29.92 31.06 6.97
CA GLN A 764 28.84 31.76 6.28
C GLN A 764 29.29 32.13 4.85
N LEU A 765 29.34 31.12 3.98
CA LEU A 765 29.81 31.25 2.60
C LEU A 765 28.74 30.76 1.61
N PRO A 766 28.58 31.39 0.43
CA PRO A 766 27.81 30.83 -0.68
C PRO A 766 28.59 29.67 -1.33
N ASN A 767 28.05 29.12 -2.42
CA ASN A 767 28.74 28.12 -3.22
C ASN A 767 29.87 28.78 -4.05
N CYS A 768 31.08 28.84 -3.48
CA CYS A 768 32.31 29.36 -4.09
C CYS A 768 33.50 28.39 -3.86
N LEU A 769 34.60 28.57 -4.58
CA LEU A 769 35.76 27.67 -4.50
C LEU A 769 36.41 27.61 -3.10
N PRO A 770 36.55 28.72 -2.33
CA PRO A 770 37.04 28.70 -0.95
C PRO A 770 36.22 27.88 0.05
N PHE A 771 34.94 27.57 -0.25
CA PHE A 771 34.12 26.72 0.62
C PHE A 771 34.78 25.35 0.85
N ALA A 772 35.46 24.83 -0.17
CA ALA A 772 36.10 23.52 -0.13
C ALA A 772 37.25 23.40 0.89
N PRO A 773 38.37 24.16 0.79
CA PRO A 773 39.45 24.09 1.77
C PRO A 773 39.01 24.56 3.16
N VAL A 774 38.06 25.49 3.26
CA VAL A 774 37.57 25.99 4.56
C VAL A 774 36.85 24.89 5.35
N LEU A 775 35.85 24.24 4.76
CA LEU A 775 35.11 23.18 5.46
C LEU A 775 35.99 21.94 5.68
N PHE A 776 36.73 21.48 4.67
CA PHE A 776 37.61 20.32 4.84
C PHE A 776 38.76 20.59 5.82
N GLY A 777 39.22 21.83 5.97
CA GLY A 777 40.24 22.20 6.95
C GLY A 777 39.73 22.19 8.40
N ALA A 778 38.53 22.73 8.64
CA ALA A 778 37.89 22.61 9.96
C ALA A 778 37.67 21.13 10.35
N LEU A 779 37.17 20.32 9.42
CA LEU A 779 36.99 18.88 9.63
C LEU A 779 38.34 18.17 9.85
N ALA A 780 39.38 18.46 9.05
CA ALA A 780 40.72 17.85 9.18
C ALA A 780 41.43 18.22 10.50
N ALA A 781 41.18 19.42 11.04
CA ALA A 781 41.64 19.82 12.37
C ALA A 781 40.92 19.07 13.51
N GLY A 782 39.80 18.38 13.23
CA GLY A 782 38.95 17.74 14.24
C GLY A 782 38.07 18.73 15.01
N LEU A 783 37.82 19.91 14.43
CA LEU A 783 36.98 20.97 15.00
C LEU A 783 35.52 20.82 14.51
N THR A 784 34.59 21.39 15.27
CA THR A 784 33.19 21.46 14.84
C THR A 784 33.03 22.60 13.84
N ALA A 785 32.44 22.38 12.67
CA ALA A 785 32.01 23.47 11.79
C ALA A 785 30.51 23.71 11.95
N THR A 786 30.07 24.98 11.96
CA THR A 786 28.64 25.35 11.89
C THR A 786 28.37 26.11 10.59
N LEU A 787 27.46 25.56 9.77
CA LEU A 787 27.16 26.06 8.42
C LEU A 787 25.96 27.00 8.44
N VAL A 788 26.13 28.21 7.90
CA VAL A 788 25.17 29.32 7.99
C VAL A 788 24.88 29.91 6.62
N SER A 789 23.61 30.22 6.32
CA SER A 789 23.26 30.83 5.03
C SER A 789 23.75 32.29 4.93
N PRO A 790 24.31 32.70 3.78
CA PRO A 790 24.55 34.11 3.45
C PRO A 790 23.29 35.00 3.48
N ALA A 791 22.10 34.41 3.41
CA ALA A 791 20.82 35.13 3.33
C ALA A 791 20.10 35.34 4.69
N LEU A 792 20.72 34.98 5.82
CA LEU A 792 20.12 35.23 7.14
C LEU A 792 20.20 36.71 7.54
N THR A 793 19.19 37.17 8.27
CA THR A 793 19.19 38.49 8.90
C THR A 793 20.14 38.56 10.09
N SER A 794 20.58 39.76 10.47
CA SER A 794 21.47 39.96 11.63
C SER A 794 20.85 39.43 12.94
N ALA A 795 19.52 39.48 13.11
CA ALA A 795 18.83 38.93 14.27
C ALA A 795 18.85 37.38 14.31
N GLU A 796 18.76 36.71 13.15
CA GLU A 796 18.87 35.25 13.05
C GLU A 796 20.32 34.79 13.26
N ILE A 797 21.29 35.53 12.70
CA ILE A 797 22.72 35.29 12.96
C ILE A 797 23.04 35.54 14.44
N ALA A 798 22.46 36.57 15.08
CA ALA A 798 22.68 36.88 16.49
C ALA A 798 22.21 35.73 17.39
N TRP A 799 21.09 35.09 17.06
CA TRP A 799 20.64 33.90 17.78
C TRP A 799 21.60 32.71 17.60
N ILE A 800 22.12 32.48 16.38
CA ILE A 800 23.11 31.42 16.13
C ILE A 800 24.40 31.67 16.91
N LEU A 801 24.91 32.92 16.91
CA LEU A 801 26.10 33.31 17.67
C LEU A 801 25.92 33.04 19.17
N GLN A 802 24.81 33.48 19.76
CA GLN A 802 24.52 33.35 21.20
C GLN A 802 24.47 31.89 21.67
N ASN A 803 24.05 30.96 20.80
CA ASN A 803 23.87 29.54 21.14
C ASN A 803 25.02 28.64 20.69
N ALA A 804 25.67 28.93 19.55
CA ALA A 804 26.79 28.14 19.03
C ALA A 804 28.16 28.68 19.44
N ARG A 805 28.24 29.90 20.02
CA ARG A 805 29.43 30.56 20.57
C ARG A 805 30.75 30.20 19.84
N PRO A 806 30.84 30.48 18.53
CA PRO A 806 31.97 30.07 17.71
C PRO A 806 33.27 30.72 18.19
N ARG A 807 34.38 30.00 18.04
CA ARG A 807 35.74 30.45 18.39
C ARG A 807 36.52 30.99 17.19
N ALA A 808 35.97 30.87 15.97
CA ALA A 808 36.39 31.58 14.77
C ALA A 808 35.19 31.75 13.82
N ILE A 809 35.16 32.85 13.07
CA ILE A 809 34.12 33.14 12.05
C ILE A 809 34.77 33.31 10.69
N ILE A 810 34.23 32.65 9.67
CA ILE A 810 34.63 32.77 8.26
C ILE A 810 33.36 33.13 7.48
N THR A 811 33.28 34.36 6.97
CA THR A 811 32.08 34.89 6.29
C THR A 811 32.41 35.51 4.94
N ALA A 812 31.45 35.56 4.02
CA ALA A 812 31.61 36.29 2.77
C ALA A 812 31.73 37.80 3.04
N THR A 813 32.56 38.53 2.30
CA THR A 813 32.76 39.97 2.50
C THR A 813 31.45 40.77 2.46
N ALA A 814 30.50 40.36 1.60
CA ALA A 814 29.16 40.94 1.50
C ALA A 814 28.26 40.67 2.72
N CYS A 815 28.53 39.61 3.50
CA CYS A 815 27.79 39.25 4.71
C CYS A 815 28.37 39.89 5.99
N LEU A 816 29.58 40.47 5.91
CA LEU A 816 30.25 41.10 7.05
C LEU A 816 29.42 42.17 7.78
N PRO A 817 28.62 43.05 7.11
CA PRO A 817 27.78 44.02 7.81
C PRO A 817 26.76 43.33 8.72
N ALA A 818 25.95 42.40 8.19
CA ALA A 818 24.95 41.66 8.96
C ALA A 818 25.59 40.81 10.08
N MET A 819 26.80 40.30 9.88
CA MET A 819 27.58 39.61 10.92
C MET A 819 28.04 40.56 12.04
N LYS A 820 28.49 41.79 11.70
CA LYS A 820 28.83 42.82 12.70
C LYS A 820 27.62 43.28 13.49
N ASP A 821 26.49 43.52 12.82
CA ASP A 821 25.23 43.88 13.47
C ASP A 821 24.75 42.75 14.41
N ALA A 822 24.98 41.49 14.03
CA ALA A 822 24.66 40.33 14.85
C ALA A 822 25.57 40.17 16.09
N LEU A 823 26.86 40.48 15.94
CA LEU A 823 27.83 40.51 17.04
C LEU A 823 27.55 41.66 18.02
N ALA A 824 27.09 42.82 17.53
CA ALA A 824 26.68 43.95 18.36
C ALA A 824 25.41 43.69 19.19
N GLN A 825 24.63 42.66 18.87
CA GLN A 825 23.44 42.22 19.62
C GLN A 825 23.77 41.21 20.74
N GLN A 826 25.03 40.78 20.89
CA GLN A 826 25.39 39.73 21.86
C GLN A 826 25.53 40.28 23.29
N GLN A 827 25.06 39.52 24.27
CA GLN A 827 25.14 39.93 25.68
C GLN A 827 26.56 39.80 26.25
N ASP A 828 27.36 38.84 25.75
CA ASP A 828 28.74 38.60 26.17
C ASP A 828 29.74 39.31 25.25
N ALA A 829 29.72 40.65 25.27
CA ALA A 829 30.57 41.46 24.40
C ALA A 829 32.08 41.16 24.57
N ALA A 830 32.51 40.72 25.76
CA ALA A 830 33.90 40.35 26.03
C ALA A 830 34.32 39.09 25.26
N PHE A 831 33.49 38.04 25.21
CA PHE A 831 33.75 36.87 24.38
C PHE A 831 33.67 37.19 22.89
N PHE A 832 32.58 37.83 22.45
CA PHE A 832 32.31 38.00 21.01
C PHE A 832 33.25 39.00 20.32
N SER A 833 33.83 39.96 21.04
CA SER A 833 34.87 40.85 20.50
C SER A 833 36.25 40.19 20.34
N ALA A 834 36.50 39.05 21.00
CA ALA A 834 37.74 38.30 20.92
C ALA A 834 37.77 37.25 19.79
N ILE A 835 36.65 37.04 19.06
CA ILE A 835 36.55 36.04 17.99
C ILE A 835 37.26 36.56 16.72
N PRO A 836 38.24 35.83 16.15
CA PRO A 836 38.81 36.19 14.87
C PRO A 836 37.78 36.01 13.73
N ILE A 837 37.61 37.06 12.93
CA ILE A 837 36.70 37.10 11.77
C ILE A 837 37.53 37.16 10.49
N PHE A 838 37.44 36.11 9.68
CA PHE A 838 38.03 36.03 8.35
C PHE A 838 36.97 36.33 7.29
N THR A 839 37.36 36.99 6.21
CA THR A 839 36.46 37.33 5.10
C THR A 839 36.90 36.69 3.79
N VAL A 840 35.92 36.34 2.95
CA VAL A 840 36.12 35.73 1.64
C VAL A 840 35.38 36.55 0.59
N ASP A 841 36.09 37.03 -0.43
CA ASP A 841 35.45 37.59 -1.62
C ASP A 841 34.94 36.47 -2.55
N ALA A 842 33.74 36.00 -2.21
CA ALA A 842 33.00 35.03 -3.00
C ALA A 842 32.28 35.64 -4.23
N ALA A 843 32.40 36.95 -4.47
CA ALA A 843 31.80 37.62 -5.64
C ALA A 843 32.82 37.74 -6.80
N ALA A 844 34.10 37.91 -6.48
CA ALA A 844 35.21 37.82 -7.42
C ALA A 844 35.85 36.42 -7.49
N ASP A 845 35.53 35.53 -6.54
CA ASP A 845 36.02 34.14 -6.36
C ASP A 845 37.50 33.98 -6.74
N ILE A 846 38.37 34.73 -6.04
CA ILE A 846 39.79 34.96 -6.38
C ILE A 846 40.69 33.76 -6.01
N TYR A 847 40.17 32.55 -6.08
CA TYR A 847 40.81 31.33 -5.59
C TYR A 847 40.86 30.25 -6.69
N PRO A 848 41.95 29.46 -6.81
CA PRO A 848 43.21 29.57 -6.07
C PRO A 848 44.02 30.82 -6.44
N ASP A 849 44.71 31.39 -5.45
CA ASP A 849 45.75 32.39 -5.68
C ASP A 849 46.93 31.73 -6.46
N PRO A 850 47.46 32.38 -7.52
CA PRO A 850 48.61 31.88 -8.26
C PRO A 850 49.90 31.65 -7.45
N GLN A 851 50.09 32.30 -6.28
CA GLN A 851 51.34 32.16 -5.52
C GLN A 851 51.39 30.91 -4.62
N PRO A 852 52.47 30.09 -4.70
CA PRO A 852 52.70 28.99 -3.78
C PRO A 852 53.70 29.36 -2.67
N ALA A 853 53.22 29.54 -1.44
CA ALA A 853 54.06 29.34 -0.26
C ALA A 853 54.27 27.83 0.01
N GLN A 854 55.33 27.50 0.74
CA GLN A 854 55.67 26.12 1.12
C GLN A 854 54.52 25.45 1.90
N PRO A 855 54.29 24.14 1.73
CA PRO A 855 53.34 23.43 2.58
C PRO A 855 53.81 23.47 4.04
N PRO A 856 52.97 23.90 5.01
CA PRO A 856 53.27 23.64 6.41
C PRO A 856 53.31 22.12 6.65
N ALA A 857 54.08 21.69 7.66
CA ALA A 857 54.18 20.28 8.01
C ALA A 857 52.79 19.68 8.26
N SER A 858 52.47 18.56 7.61
CA SER A 858 51.15 17.95 7.70
C SER A 858 50.81 17.65 9.17
N PRO A 859 49.70 18.20 9.72
CA PRO A 859 49.31 17.89 11.09
C PRO A 859 49.07 16.39 11.23
N ALA A 860 49.61 15.78 12.28
CA ALA A 860 49.49 14.34 12.52
C ALA A 860 48.01 13.94 12.66
N LEU A 861 47.47 13.28 11.63
CA LEU A 861 46.11 12.75 11.59
C LEU A 861 45.91 11.79 12.77
N ARG A 862 45.19 12.25 13.80
CA ARG A 862 44.94 11.49 15.04
C ARG A 862 44.01 10.31 14.77
N SER A 863 44.13 9.26 15.59
CA SER A 863 43.29 8.07 15.52
C SER A 863 41.79 8.43 15.65
N PRO A 864 40.90 7.88 14.80
CA PRO A 864 39.49 8.28 14.76
C PRO A 864 38.62 7.50 15.75
N THR A 865 38.71 7.81 17.05
CA THR A 865 37.86 7.23 18.11
C THR A 865 36.70 8.11 18.56
N ASP A 866 36.71 9.42 18.24
CA ASP A 866 35.87 10.40 18.92
C ASP A 866 34.73 10.89 17.99
N TRP A 867 33.48 10.89 18.50
CA TRP A 867 32.25 11.23 17.75
C TRP A 867 32.05 12.74 17.50
N LYS A 868 33.06 13.42 16.96
CA LYS A 868 33.07 14.87 16.76
C LYS A 868 32.11 15.29 15.63
N ALA A 869 31.46 16.43 15.84
CA ALA A 869 30.24 16.81 15.14
C ALA A 869 30.44 17.93 14.11
N LEU A 870 29.54 17.98 13.12
CA LEU A 870 29.20 19.11 12.29
C LEU A 870 27.86 19.68 12.79
N LEU A 871 27.75 21.00 12.90
CA LEU A 871 26.50 21.71 13.14
C LEU A 871 25.88 22.15 11.81
N THR A 872 24.62 21.78 11.57
CA THR A 872 23.80 22.42 10.53
C THR A 872 22.70 23.25 11.18
N ALA A 873 22.60 24.53 10.82
CA ALA A 873 21.63 25.45 11.39
C ALA A 873 20.29 25.38 10.64
N LYS A 874 19.20 25.04 11.33
CA LYS A 874 17.86 24.96 10.75
C LYS A 874 17.26 26.37 10.61
N THR A 875 16.91 26.79 9.39
CA THR A 875 16.33 28.11 9.13
C THR A 875 14.88 28.18 9.64
N ALA A 876 14.71 28.64 10.87
CA ALA A 876 13.45 28.87 11.56
C ALA A 876 13.56 30.16 12.41
N PRO A 877 12.45 30.83 12.80
CA PRO A 877 12.54 32.08 13.55
C PRO A 877 13.24 31.89 14.91
N PRO A 878 13.85 32.94 15.50
CA PRO A 878 14.77 32.82 16.65
C PRO A 878 14.26 32.04 17.87
N SER A 879 12.95 32.00 18.12
CA SER A 879 12.37 31.19 19.21
C SER A 879 12.26 29.68 18.90
N THR A 880 12.68 29.24 17.71
CA THR A 880 12.46 27.87 17.19
C THR A 880 13.59 27.35 16.29
N ALA A 881 14.65 28.14 16.08
CA ALA A 881 15.86 27.66 15.42
C ALA A 881 16.52 26.58 16.30
N THR A 882 17.08 25.55 15.65
CA THR A 882 17.86 24.50 16.33
C THR A 882 19.11 24.19 15.50
N GLY A 883 20.23 23.98 16.19
CA GLY A 883 21.45 23.45 15.58
C GLY A 883 21.42 21.93 15.64
N VAL A 884 21.66 21.25 14.53
CA VAL A 884 21.68 19.78 14.45
C VAL A 884 23.12 19.29 14.47
N LEU A 885 23.48 18.45 15.44
CA LEU A 885 24.81 17.85 15.59
C LEU A 885 24.89 16.52 14.82
N LEU A 886 25.64 16.47 13.72
CA LEU A 886 25.88 15.28 12.89
C LEU A 886 27.32 14.80 13.06
N SER A 887 27.56 13.53 13.41
CA SER A 887 28.94 13.02 13.56
C SER A 887 29.69 12.89 12.23
N HIS A 888 31.03 12.82 12.28
CA HIS A 888 31.81 12.37 11.12
C HIS A 888 31.33 11.03 10.55
N HIS A 889 30.96 10.08 11.40
CA HIS A 889 30.43 8.78 10.98
C HIS A 889 29.10 8.95 10.22
N ALA A 890 28.21 9.82 10.69
CA ALA A 890 26.94 10.11 10.05
C ALA A 890 27.10 10.70 8.64
N LEU A 891 28.03 11.64 8.46
CA LEU A 891 28.35 12.23 7.16
C LEU A 891 28.96 11.18 6.21
N ASN A 892 29.92 10.38 6.69
CA ASN A 892 30.55 9.33 5.90
C ASN A 892 29.52 8.28 5.46
N PHE A 893 28.63 7.88 6.37
CA PHE A 893 27.57 6.91 6.10
C PHE A 893 26.59 7.45 5.05
N SER A 894 26.13 8.70 5.19
CA SER A 894 25.26 9.30 4.18
C SER A 894 25.91 9.34 2.80
N VAL A 895 27.20 9.63 2.71
CA VAL A 895 27.96 9.66 1.44
C VAL A 895 28.20 8.24 0.89
N ALA A 896 28.44 7.24 1.75
CA ALA A 896 28.58 5.84 1.37
C ALA A 896 27.28 5.25 0.82
N SER A 897 26.18 5.51 1.52
CA SER A 897 24.85 4.99 1.17
C SER A 897 24.27 5.68 -0.08
N LEU A 898 24.49 6.99 -0.23
CA LEU A 898 24.22 7.71 -1.48
C LEU A 898 25.02 7.14 -2.67
N TRP A 899 26.21 6.55 -2.45
CA TRP A 899 26.98 5.90 -3.51
C TRP A 899 26.42 4.52 -3.88
N HIS A 900 26.17 3.64 -2.89
CA HIS A 900 25.60 2.30 -3.11
C HIS A 900 24.31 2.33 -3.94
N ASP A 901 23.49 3.37 -3.75
CA ASP A 901 22.21 3.57 -4.44
C ASP A 901 22.27 4.56 -5.62
N ALA A 902 23.47 5.03 -6.01
CA ALA A 902 23.64 5.99 -7.10
C ALA A 902 23.52 5.33 -8.49
N ASP A 903 22.50 5.68 -9.27
CA ASP A 903 22.40 5.22 -10.67
C ASP A 903 23.44 5.84 -11.63
N TYR A 904 24.26 6.80 -11.18
CA TYR A 904 25.18 7.58 -12.03
C TYR A 904 26.25 6.71 -12.72
N HIS A 905 26.59 5.56 -12.14
CA HIS A 905 27.56 4.61 -12.69
C HIS A 905 27.05 3.91 -13.98
N ARG A 906 25.73 3.93 -14.23
CA ARG A 906 25.05 3.18 -15.29
C ARG A 906 25.04 3.87 -16.66
N ALA A 907 25.75 5.00 -16.80
CA ALA A 907 25.81 5.76 -18.04
C ALA A 907 26.34 4.89 -19.20
N THR A 908 25.49 4.64 -20.20
CA THR A 908 25.78 3.73 -21.31
C THR A 908 26.96 4.21 -22.15
N PRO A 909 27.88 3.31 -22.57
CA PRO A 909 28.95 3.68 -23.48
C PRO A 909 28.35 4.06 -24.84
N ARG A 910 28.73 5.24 -25.35
CA ARG A 910 28.41 5.62 -26.73
C ARG A 910 29.17 4.69 -27.69
N PRO A 911 28.55 4.16 -28.75
CA PRO A 911 29.25 3.36 -29.74
C PRO A 911 30.52 4.07 -30.24
N GLY A 912 31.67 3.42 -30.11
CA GLY A 912 32.97 3.98 -30.47
C GLY A 912 33.73 4.76 -29.38
N GLN A 913 33.24 4.86 -28.15
CA GLN A 913 34.01 5.43 -27.02
C GLN A 913 34.17 4.46 -25.84
N GLY A 914 35.39 4.41 -25.29
CA GLY A 914 35.79 3.49 -24.23
C GLY A 914 35.21 3.80 -22.84
N GLN A 915 35.50 2.89 -21.89
CA GLN A 915 34.89 2.82 -20.56
C GLN A 915 34.79 4.15 -19.77
N SER A 916 33.61 4.34 -19.16
CA SER A 916 33.33 5.26 -18.03
C SER A 916 33.59 6.75 -18.27
N GLN A 917 32.52 7.50 -18.58
CA GLN A 917 32.55 8.96 -18.48
C GLN A 917 32.53 9.40 -17.00
N ARG A 918 33.53 10.20 -16.58
CA ARG A 918 33.54 10.82 -15.25
C ARG A 918 32.41 11.84 -15.13
N GLN A 919 31.79 11.90 -13.94
CA GLN A 919 30.63 12.75 -13.68
C GLN A 919 30.93 14.26 -13.69
N VAL A 920 29.96 15.04 -14.17
CA VAL A 920 29.97 16.51 -14.25
C VAL A 920 28.63 17.05 -13.74
N TRP A 921 28.64 17.88 -12.69
CA TRP A 921 27.45 18.39 -12.01
C TRP A 921 27.46 19.92 -11.93
N LEU A 922 26.32 20.52 -11.58
CA LEU A 922 26.22 21.94 -11.23
C LEU A 922 26.00 22.11 -9.72
N GLY A 923 26.75 23.02 -9.11
CA GLY A 923 26.70 23.36 -7.69
C GLY A 923 25.92 24.63 -7.42
N TYR A 924 24.62 24.66 -7.75
CA TYR A 924 23.69 25.74 -7.38
C TYR A 924 22.81 25.41 -6.17
N VAL A 925 22.76 24.14 -5.73
CA VAL A 925 22.11 23.73 -4.47
C VAL A 925 23.03 24.10 -3.30
N PRO A 926 22.56 24.81 -2.25
CA PRO A 926 23.42 25.29 -1.17
C PRO A 926 24.28 24.23 -0.48
N PHE A 927 25.60 24.40 -0.51
CA PHE A 927 26.57 23.54 0.20
C PHE A 927 26.49 23.70 1.73
N TYR A 928 25.95 24.82 2.22
CA TYR A 928 25.67 25.05 3.64
C TYR A 928 24.39 24.36 4.16
N HIS A 929 23.69 23.59 3.31
CA HIS A 929 22.49 22.83 3.67
C HIS A 929 22.72 21.33 3.38
N VAL A 930 22.18 20.44 4.22
CA VAL A 930 22.51 18.99 4.21
C VAL A 930 22.35 18.33 2.83
N PHE A 931 21.33 18.75 2.05
CA PHE A 931 21.10 18.25 0.70
C PHE A 931 22.30 18.54 -0.23
N GLY A 932 22.71 19.82 -0.37
CA GLY A 932 23.87 20.19 -1.19
C GLY A 932 25.19 19.71 -0.61
N LEU A 933 25.31 19.67 0.72
CA LEU A 933 26.49 19.16 1.42
C LEU A 933 26.75 17.68 1.10
N CYS A 934 25.78 16.81 1.35
CA CYS A 934 25.97 15.36 1.22
C CYS A 934 25.84 14.88 -0.24
N ASN A 935 24.87 15.40 -1.00
CA ASN A 935 24.58 14.89 -2.36
C ASN A 935 25.51 15.48 -3.42
N VAL A 936 26.02 16.71 -3.22
CA VAL A 936 26.89 17.38 -4.20
C VAL A 936 28.31 17.51 -3.68
N PHE A 937 28.52 18.22 -2.57
CA PHE A 937 29.85 18.66 -2.15
C PHE A 937 30.75 17.50 -1.66
N LEU A 938 30.32 16.74 -0.65
CA LEU A 938 31.11 15.63 -0.09
C LEU A 938 31.22 14.47 -1.09
N LEU A 939 30.12 14.14 -1.77
CA LEU A 939 30.07 13.06 -2.76
C LEU A 939 30.97 13.34 -3.97
N ALA A 940 31.07 14.60 -4.43
CA ALA A 940 31.95 14.95 -5.55
C ALA A 940 33.42 14.70 -5.25
N VAL A 941 33.88 15.01 -4.03
CA VAL A 941 35.28 14.73 -3.62
C VAL A 941 35.50 13.22 -3.52
N ALA A 942 34.61 12.49 -2.86
CA ALA A 942 34.72 11.04 -2.69
C ALA A 942 34.67 10.26 -4.04
N ALA A 943 33.89 10.75 -5.02
CA ALA A 943 33.71 10.14 -6.33
C ALA A 943 34.58 10.73 -7.47
N GLY A 944 35.32 11.82 -7.23
CA GLY A 944 36.13 12.48 -8.26
C GLY A 944 35.33 13.18 -9.38
N ALA A 945 34.08 13.57 -9.08
CA ALA A 945 33.21 14.32 -9.98
C ALA A 945 33.66 15.79 -10.09
N THR A 946 33.35 16.44 -11.21
CA THR A 946 33.57 17.89 -11.37
C THR A 946 32.26 18.64 -11.14
N VAL A 947 32.26 19.64 -10.27
CA VAL A 947 31.10 20.47 -9.93
C VAL A 947 31.38 21.91 -10.35
N TYR A 948 30.59 22.43 -11.27
CA TYR A 948 30.63 23.85 -11.64
C TYR A 948 29.84 24.67 -10.61
N THR A 949 30.51 25.44 -9.76
CA THR A 949 29.88 26.20 -8.66
C THR A 949 29.12 27.41 -9.18
N MET A 950 27.98 27.70 -8.53
CA MET A 950 27.13 28.85 -8.83
C MET A 950 26.68 29.49 -7.50
N PRO A 951 27.17 30.69 -7.14
CA PRO A 951 26.81 31.35 -5.87
C PRO A 951 25.31 31.66 -5.72
N SER A 952 24.60 31.84 -6.83
CA SER A 952 23.14 32.01 -6.91
C SER A 952 22.55 31.20 -8.07
N PHE A 953 21.26 30.84 -7.97
CA PHE A 953 20.53 30.18 -9.04
C PHE A 953 19.91 31.20 -10.01
N HIS A 954 20.20 31.05 -11.30
CA HIS A 954 19.49 31.71 -12.39
C HIS A 954 19.22 30.68 -13.50
N LEU A 955 17.96 30.55 -13.93
CA LEU A 955 17.51 29.47 -14.81
C LEU A 955 18.25 29.42 -16.16
N GLU A 956 18.36 30.56 -16.85
CA GLU A 956 19.03 30.59 -18.16
C GLU A 956 20.52 30.26 -18.02
N THR A 957 21.21 30.84 -17.03
CA THR A 957 22.62 30.53 -16.72
C THR A 957 22.83 29.04 -16.44
N MET A 958 21.89 28.41 -15.71
CA MET A 958 21.92 26.98 -15.41
C MET A 958 21.77 26.13 -16.68
N VAL A 959 20.75 26.41 -17.52
CA VAL A 959 20.51 25.65 -18.76
C VAL A 959 21.63 25.86 -19.79
N ARG A 960 22.16 27.08 -19.90
CA ARG A 960 23.35 27.39 -20.72
C ARG A 960 24.58 26.62 -20.24
N ALA A 961 24.79 26.52 -18.93
CA ALA A 961 25.86 25.72 -18.34
C ALA A 961 25.67 24.22 -18.59
N VAL A 962 24.44 23.68 -18.56
CA VAL A 962 24.16 22.28 -18.93
C VAL A 962 24.67 21.98 -20.34
N GLN A 963 24.33 22.83 -21.32
CA GLN A 963 24.77 22.69 -22.71
C GLN A 963 26.30 22.80 -22.85
N GLN A 964 26.90 23.87 -22.29
CA GLN A 964 28.31 24.19 -22.46
C GLN A 964 29.24 23.22 -21.71
N ARG A 965 28.89 22.84 -20.48
CA ARG A 965 29.72 21.98 -19.61
C ARG A 965 29.43 20.49 -19.78
N ARG A 966 28.43 20.13 -20.61
CA ARG A 966 27.97 18.75 -20.85
C ARG A 966 27.63 18.01 -19.55
N VAL A 967 26.84 18.67 -18.70
CA VAL A 967 26.44 18.19 -17.37
C VAL A 967 25.80 16.80 -17.47
N THR A 968 26.23 15.88 -16.60
CA THR A 968 25.77 14.48 -16.57
C THR A 968 24.69 14.21 -15.53
N TYR A 969 24.58 15.04 -14.49
CA TYR A 969 23.54 14.91 -13.47
C TYR A 969 23.16 16.25 -12.84
N LEU A 970 21.87 16.40 -12.51
CA LEU A 970 21.31 17.62 -11.92
C LEU A 970 20.72 17.36 -10.52
N HIS A 971 21.32 17.98 -9.51
CA HIS A 971 20.77 18.06 -8.16
C HIS A 971 19.95 19.35 -8.07
N MET A 972 18.68 19.28 -7.70
CA MET A 972 17.77 20.43 -7.77
C MET A 972 16.73 20.44 -6.64
N ALA A 973 16.07 21.59 -6.43
CA ALA A 973 14.89 21.68 -5.57
C ALA A 973 13.60 21.68 -6.43
N PRO A 974 12.43 21.30 -5.90
CA PRO A 974 11.19 21.19 -6.67
C PRO A 974 10.83 22.40 -7.56
N PRO A 975 11.05 23.68 -7.15
CA PRO A 975 10.78 24.82 -8.02
C PRO A 975 11.61 24.83 -9.32
N VAL A 976 12.82 24.26 -9.32
CA VAL A 976 13.68 24.16 -10.51
C VAL A 976 13.14 23.13 -11.49
N ALA A 977 12.58 22.01 -11.01
CA ALA A 977 11.87 21.05 -11.86
C ALA A 977 10.62 21.68 -12.50
N VAL A 978 9.84 22.45 -11.73
CA VAL A 978 8.69 23.21 -12.26
C VAL A 978 9.11 24.23 -13.33
N MET A 979 10.25 24.92 -13.13
CA MET A 979 10.82 25.82 -14.13
C MET A 979 11.28 25.09 -15.40
N LEU A 980 11.92 23.93 -15.28
CA LEU A 980 12.32 23.11 -16.42
C LEU A 980 11.10 22.61 -17.22
N ALA A 981 10.03 22.18 -16.56
CA ALA A 981 8.78 21.82 -17.22
C ALA A 981 8.12 23.02 -17.94
N LYS A 982 8.02 24.19 -17.30
CA LYS A 982 7.07 25.24 -17.72
C LYS A 982 7.67 26.52 -18.31
N ALA A 983 8.95 26.83 -18.11
CA ALA A 983 9.50 28.13 -18.52
C ALA A 983 9.86 28.18 -20.02
N ALA A 984 9.44 29.24 -20.73
CA ALA A 984 9.66 29.40 -22.17
C ALA A 984 11.16 29.44 -22.55
N VAL A 985 12.02 30.03 -21.72
CA VAL A 985 13.48 30.14 -21.96
C VAL A 985 14.20 28.80 -22.10
N VAL A 986 13.61 27.70 -21.61
CA VAL A 986 14.16 26.34 -21.73
C VAL A 986 13.95 25.75 -23.13
N GLU A 987 12.93 26.21 -23.86
CA GLU A 987 12.48 25.60 -25.14
C GLU A 987 13.56 25.54 -26.23
N PRO A 988 14.36 26.60 -26.49
CA PRO A 988 15.39 26.54 -27.54
C PRO A 988 16.50 25.56 -27.19
N TYR A 989 16.87 25.47 -25.91
CA TYR A 989 17.90 24.56 -25.42
C TYR A 989 17.42 23.11 -25.42
N ALA A 990 16.16 22.86 -25.04
CA ALA A 990 15.52 21.54 -25.09
C ALA A 990 15.51 20.99 -26.53
N ARG A 991 14.95 21.75 -27.49
CA ARG A 991 14.95 21.38 -28.92
C ARG A 991 16.35 21.30 -29.52
N GLY A 992 17.29 22.12 -29.03
CA GLY A 992 18.71 22.07 -29.38
C GLY A 992 19.49 20.93 -28.74
N GLY A 993 18.85 19.99 -28.04
CA GLY A 993 19.50 18.81 -27.46
C GLY A 993 20.46 19.12 -26.29
N ALA A 994 20.34 20.29 -25.65
CA ALA A 994 21.26 20.72 -24.58
C ALA A 994 21.37 19.71 -23.43
N PHE A 995 20.28 19.02 -23.12
CA PHE A 995 20.19 18.04 -22.04
C PHE A 995 20.71 16.64 -22.42
N ALA A 996 21.15 16.38 -23.67
CA ALA A 996 21.58 15.06 -24.15
C ALA A 996 22.94 14.57 -23.60
N SER A 997 23.39 15.13 -22.47
CA SER A 997 24.42 14.59 -21.58
C SER A 997 23.89 14.19 -20.20
N VAL A 998 22.72 14.70 -19.80
CA VAL A 998 22.12 14.49 -18.48
C VAL A 998 21.52 13.08 -18.44
N VAL A 999 22.02 12.25 -17.53
CA VAL A 999 21.58 10.85 -17.34
C VAL A 999 20.29 10.81 -16.51
N ALA A 1000 20.20 11.66 -15.48
CA ALA A 1000 18.99 11.93 -14.71
C ALA A 1000 19.21 13.18 -13.81
N GLY A 1001 18.20 13.53 -13.02
CA GLY A 1001 18.31 14.48 -11.92
C GLY A 1001 17.68 13.94 -10.63
N VAL A 1002 17.95 14.58 -9.50
CA VAL A 1002 17.33 14.28 -8.20
C VAL A 1002 16.80 15.55 -7.54
N THR A 1003 15.67 15.43 -6.86
CA THR A 1003 15.02 16.50 -6.11
C THR A 1003 14.49 16.02 -4.77
N GLY A 1004 14.54 16.88 -3.75
CA GLY A 1004 14.10 16.57 -2.39
C GLY A 1004 13.93 17.82 -1.52
N GLY A 1005 13.61 17.61 -0.24
CA GLY A 1005 13.40 18.68 0.75
C GLY A 1005 12.04 19.37 0.72
N ALA A 1006 11.24 19.16 -0.33
CA ALA A 1006 9.81 19.51 -0.40
C ALA A 1006 9.09 18.60 -1.41
N PRO A 1007 7.75 18.46 -1.34
CA PRO A 1007 6.99 17.66 -2.30
C PRO A 1007 7.11 18.15 -3.75
N LEU A 1008 6.98 17.22 -4.71
CA LEU A 1008 6.84 17.50 -6.14
C LEU A 1008 5.81 16.53 -6.74
N GLY A 1009 4.83 17.06 -7.49
CA GLY A 1009 3.82 16.24 -8.17
C GLY A 1009 4.38 15.52 -9.40
N HIS A 1010 3.95 14.27 -9.62
CA HIS A 1010 4.45 13.42 -10.71
C HIS A 1010 4.24 14.03 -12.11
N GLU A 1011 3.14 14.77 -12.32
CA GLU A 1011 2.87 15.55 -13.55
C GLU A 1011 4.09 16.40 -14.00
N VAL A 1012 4.85 16.95 -13.05
CA VAL A 1012 6.04 17.79 -13.33
C VAL A 1012 7.25 16.93 -13.71
N VAL A 1013 7.38 15.73 -13.16
CA VAL A 1013 8.44 14.78 -13.51
C VAL A 1013 8.24 14.27 -14.93
N GLU A 1014 7.01 13.92 -15.31
CA GLU A 1014 6.67 13.53 -16.68
C GLU A 1014 6.93 14.66 -17.68
N GLU A 1015 6.54 15.91 -17.38
CA GLU A 1015 6.79 17.03 -18.31
C GLU A 1015 8.27 17.36 -18.44
N VAL A 1016 9.08 17.26 -17.38
CA VAL A 1016 10.56 17.36 -17.51
C VAL A 1016 11.13 16.21 -18.33
N TYR A 1017 10.63 14.98 -18.16
CA TYR A 1017 11.07 13.83 -18.96
C TYR A 1017 10.76 14.04 -20.45
N LYS A 1018 9.51 14.37 -20.77
CA LYS A 1018 8.99 14.66 -22.11
C LYS A 1018 9.69 15.83 -22.80
N ARG A 1019 10.02 16.89 -22.05
CA ARG A 1019 10.59 18.12 -22.60
C ARG A 1019 12.13 18.12 -22.67
N CYS A 1020 12.79 17.53 -21.67
CA CYS A 1020 14.24 17.59 -21.52
C CYS A 1020 14.94 16.22 -21.71
N GLY A 1021 14.21 15.11 -21.83
CA GLY A 1021 14.74 13.79 -22.15
C GLY A 1021 15.46 13.05 -21.01
N PHE A 1022 15.30 13.49 -19.76
CA PHE A 1022 15.92 12.85 -18.58
C PHE A 1022 14.95 12.77 -17.40
N ARG A 1023 15.03 11.69 -16.60
CA ARG A 1023 14.15 11.49 -15.43
C ARG A 1023 14.60 12.37 -14.26
N VAL A 1024 13.65 13.02 -13.59
CA VAL A 1024 13.84 13.59 -12.25
C VAL A 1024 13.37 12.57 -11.21
N ARG A 1025 14.23 12.21 -10.24
CA ARG A 1025 13.96 11.25 -9.18
C ARG A 1025 13.64 11.97 -7.87
N LEU A 1026 12.67 11.48 -7.11
CA LEU A 1026 12.34 12.00 -5.78
C LEU A 1026 13.26 11.39 -4.71
N GLY A 1027 13.56 12.15 -3.66
CA GLY A 1027 14.30 11.70 -2.49
C GLY A 1027 13.89 12.41 -1.20
N TYR A 1028 13.93 11.69 -0.08
CA TYR A 1028 13.51 12.12 1.24
C TYR A 1028 14.67 12.13 2.24
N GLY A 1029 14.69 13.14 3.12
CA GLY A 1029 15.69 13.33 4.16
C GLY A 1029 15.52 14.66 4.88
N LEU A 1030 16.09 14.76 6.08
CA LEU A 1030 16.06 15.95 6.93
C LEU A 1030 17.49 16.34 7.34
N SER A 1031 17.69 17.55 7.89
CA SER A 1031 18.98 17.92 8.52
C SER A 1031 19.40 16.90 9.59
N GLU A 1032 18.43 16.30 10.25
CA GLU A 1032 18.56 15.33 11.34
C GLU A 1032 18.80 13.88 10.90
N THR A 1033 18.65 13.57 9.60
CA THR A 1033 18.76 12.21 9.04
C THR A 1033 19.64 12.11 7.81
N CYS A 1034 20.19 13.23 7.33
CA CYS A 1034 20.88 13.39 6.05
C CYS A 1034 20.01 13.02 4.82
N SER A 1035 20.27 11.86 4.19
CA SER A 1035 19.45 11.29 3.12
C SER A 1035 18.90 9.95 3.59
N THR A 1036 17.60 9.71 3.42
CA THR A 1036 16.88 8.62 4.08
C THR A 1036 16.29 7.62 3.09
N ALA A 1037 15.65 8.10 2.01
CA ALA A 1037 15.06 7.27 0.97
C ALA A 1037 15.18 7.95 -0.40
N MET A 1038 15.28 7.16 -1.47
CA MET A 1038 15.43 7.68 -2.83
C MET A 1038 14.83 6.74 -3.89
N GLN A 1039 14.20 7.33 -4.90
CA GLN A 1039 13.73 6.66 -6.11
C GLN A 1039 14.89 6.11 -6.95
N ARG A 1040 14.77 4.89 -7.49
CA ARG A 1040 15.85 4.15 -8.17
C ARG A 1040 15.58 3.99 -9.66
N GLY A 1041 16.63 3.91 -10.49
CA GLY A 1041 16.51 3.73 -11.95
C GLY A 1041 16.22 5.04 -12.70
N ILE A 1042 16.48 5.04 -14.02
CA ILE A 1042 16.57 6.28 -14.83
C ILE A 1042 15.66 6.29 -16.07
N GLY A 1043 15.00 5.19 -16.41
CA GLY A 1043 14.13 5.07 -17.57
C GLY A 1043 12.70 5.56 -17.32
N GLU A 1044 11.90 5.58 -18.39
CA GLU A 1044 10.47 5.90 -18.33
C GLU A 1044 9.68 4.84 -17.55
N ARG A 1045 10.10 3.57 -17.64
CA ARG A 1045 9.49 2.47 -16.87
C ARG A 1045 9.60 2.74 -15.38
N GLU A 1046 10.81 2.96 -14.86
CA GLU A 1046 11.04 3.20 -13.44
C GLU A 1046 10.48 4.54 -12.97
N MET A 1047 10.23 5.49 -13.89
CA MET A 1047 9.45 6.70 -13.62
C MET A 1047 7.98 6.35 -13.34
N ARG A 1048 7.33 5.59 -14.23
CA ARG A 1048 5.92 5.19 -14.10
C ARG A 1048 5.66 4.19 -12.96
N GLU A 1049 6.64 3.35 -12.65
CA GLU A 1049 6.63 2.42 -11.51
C GLU A 1049 6.97 3.07 -10.16
N GLN A 1050 7.15 4.40 -10.11
CA GLN A 1050 7.46 5.21 -8.92
C GLN A 1050 6.63 6.52 -8.95
N ALA A 1051 5.39 6.42 -9.42
CA ALA A 1051 4.43 7.48 -9.64
C ALA A 1051 3.55 7.75 -8.41
N GLY A 1052 4.18 7.91 -7.24
CA GLY A 1052 3.48 8.23 -5.99
C GLY A 1052 4.30 7.99 -4.73
N ASP A 1053 5.34 7.15 -4.81
CA ASP A 1053 6.32 6.98 -3.73
C ASP A 1053 7.34 8.14 -3.64
N THR A 1054 8.24 8.07 -2.66
CA THR A 1054 9.49 8.84 -2.55
C THR A 1054 10.71 7.90 -2.49
N GLY A 1055 10.53 6.68 -3.02
CA GLY A 1055 11.53 5.62 -3.11
C GLY A 1055 11.66 4.70 -1.89
N ARG A 1056 12.60 3.77 -1.99
CA ARG A 1056 12.98 2.82 -0.92
C ARG A 1056 14.02 3.45 0.04
N PRO A 1057 14.18 2.94 1.28
CA PRO A 1057 15.28 3.33 2.13
C PRO A 1057 16.63 3.13 1.45
N HIS A 1058 17.56 3.93 1.92
CA HIS A 1058 18.98 3.86 1.56
C HIS A 1058 19.67 2.64 2.18
N TRP A 1059 20.79 2.19 1.61
CA TRP A 1059 21.62 1.12 2.20
C TRP A 1059 21.93 1.40 3.68
N GLY A 1060 21.67 0.42 4.55
CA GLY A 1060 21.89 0.53 6.00
C GLY A 1060 20.98 1.51 6.75
N VAL A 1061 19.94 2.04 6.09
CA VAL A 1061 18.89 2.87 6.71
C VAL A 1061 17.68 1.99 6.99
N GLU A 1062 17.11 2.12 8.17
CA GLU A 1062 15.87 1.48 8.59
C GLU A 1062 14.75 2.53 8.70
N LEU A 1063 13.55 2.14 8.27
CA LEU A 1063 12.33 2.94 8.32
C LEU A 1063 11.22 2.16 9.04
N MET A 1064 10.42 2.88 9.81
CA MET A 1064 9.20 2.38 10.41
C MET A 1064 8.10 3.45 10.29
N ILE A 1065 6.84 3.04 10.14
CA ILE A 1065 5.68 3.93 10.34
C ILE A 1065 5.08 3.65 11.72
N ALA A 1066 4.94 4.67 12.56
CA ALA A 1066 4.48 4.50 13.94
C ALA A 1066 2.96 4.26 14.04
N ASP A 1067 2.53 3.18 14.70
CA ASP A 1067 1.13 2.94 15.05
C ASP A 1067 0.67 3.97 16.10
N GLY A 1068 -0.39 4.74 15.80
CA GLY A 1068 -1.14 5.51 16.78
C GLY A 1068 -0.35 6.50 17.66
N ARG A 1069 0.88 6.87 17.28
CA ARG A 1069 1.87 7.60 18.12
C ARG A 1069 2.35 6.82 19.37
N ARG A 1070 2.43 5.49 19.29
CA ARG A 1070 2.91 4.57 20.35
C ARG A 1070 4.43 4.41 20.29
N TYR A 1071 5.14 5.40 20.81
CA TYR A 1071 6.62 5.38 20.94
C TYR A 1071 7.08 4.81 22.28
N ALA A 1072 8.26 4.17 22.29
CA ALA A 1072 9.00 3.86 23.51
C ALA A 1072 9.43 5.15 24.23
N LYS A 1073 9.02 5.31 25.49
CA LYS A 1073 9.33 6.47 26.36
C LYS A 1073 10.38 6.14 27.42
N LYS A 1074 10.65 4.85 27.67
CA LYS A 1074 11.67 4.38 28.63
C LYS A 1074 12.52 3.26 28.03
N ALA A 1075 13.75 3.13 28.51
CA ALA A 1075 14.62 2.02 28.12
C ALA A 1075 13.97 0.67 28.48
N GLY A 1076 13.83 -0.22 27.49
CA GLY A 1076 13.12 -1.50 27.62
C GLY A 1076 11.69 -1.50 27.09
N GLU A 1077 11.09 -0.34 26.79
CA GLU A 1077 9.90 -0.25 25.96
C GLU A 1077 10.30 -0.32 24.46
N GLN A 1078 9.38 -0.73 23.57
CA GLN A 1078 9.59 -0.71 22.12
C GLN A 1078 8.54 0.15 21.41
N THR A 1079 8.94 0.77 20.31
CA THR A 1079 8.07 1.57 19.44
C THR A 1079 7.30 0.67 18.48
N THR A 1080 5.98 0.81 18.43
CA THR A 1080 5.10 -0.09 17.66
C THR A 1080 4.96 0.37 16.20
N ALA A 1081 5.22 -0.54 15.26
CA ALA A 1081 4.99 -0.32 13.85
C ALA A 1081 3.50 -0.45 13.48
N ALA A 1082 2.99 0.43 12.62
CA ALA A 1082 1.69 0.30 11.97
C ALA A 1082 1.69 -0.87 10.97
N PRO A 1083 0.52 -1.36 10.50
CA PRO A 1083 0.47 -2.26 9.34
C PRO A 1083 0.93 -1.56 8.05
N VAL A 1084 1.39 -2.36 7.08
CA VAL A 1084 1.72 -1.90 5.71
C VAL A 1084 0.56 -1.12 5.07
N ASP A 1085 0.91 -0.07 4.32
CA ASP A 1085 0.03 0.93 3.68
C ASP A 1085 -0.84 1.78 4.62
N VAL A 1086 -0.71 1.63 5.95
CA VAL A 1086 -1.33 2.54 6.93
C VAL A 1086 -0.46 3.79 7.10
N GLU A 1087 -1.08 4.96 7.15
CA GLU A 1087 -0.39 6.24 7.35
C GLU A 1087 -0.17 6.54 8.84
N GLY A 1088 1.05 6.94 9.19
CA GLY A 1088 1.49 7.30 10.54
C GLY A 1088 2.71 8.21 10.55
N GLU A 1089 3.32 8.48 11.71
CA GLU A 1089 4.58 9.25 11.76
C GLU A 1089 5.72 8.40 11.18
N VAL A 1090 6.46 8.95 10.22
CA VAL A 1090 7.65 8.30 9.65
C VAL A 1090 8.77 8.34 10.68
N LEU A 1091 9.33 7.18 11.00
CA LEU A 1091 10.45 6.99 11.90
C LEU A 1091 11.67 6.49 11.12
N VAL A 1092 12.85 6.96 11.51
CA VAL A 1092 14.13 6.61 10.86
C VAL A 1092 15.11 6.09 11.90
N ARG A 1093 15.82 5.00 11.60
CA ARG A 1093 16.98 4.54 12.39
C ARG A 1093 18.14 4.25 11.44
N ALA A 1094 19.27 4.93 11.64
CA ALA A 1094 20.42 4.85 10.74
C ALA A 1094 21.70 5.38 11.43
N PRO A 1095 22.90 4.97 10.98
CA PRO A 1095 24.15 5.60 11.42
C PRO A 1095 24.30 7.08 11.02
N CYS A 1096 23.45 7.62 10.14
CA CYS A 1096 23.38 9.04 9.78
C CYS A 1096 22.38 9.91 10.56
N LEU A 1097 21.80 9.39 11.64
CA LEU A 1097 21.01 10.21 12.56
C LEU A 1097 21.87 11.26 13.28
N LEU A 1098 21.21 12.33 13.74
CA LEU A 1098 21.79 13.30 14.66
C LEU A 1098 22.26 12.66 15.98
N LEU A 1099 23.34 13.22 16.53
CA LEU A 1099 23.80 12.94 17.88
C LEU A 1099 22.86 13.60 18.92
N ALA A 1100 22.51 14.86 18.66
CA ALA A 1100 21.59 15.69 19.44
C ALA A 1100 21.20 16.96 18.65
N TYR A 1101 20.20 17.71 19.14
CA TYR A 1101 20.16 19.14 18.89
C TYR A 1101 21.08 19.87 19.88
N LEU A 1102 21.66 20.99 19.46
CA LEU A 1102 22.50 21.85 20.29
C LEU A 1102 21.65 22.52 21.39
N PRO A 1103 21.92 22.25 22.69
CA PRO A 1103 21.12 22.83 23.78
C PRO A 1103 21.34 24.33 23.95
N VAL A 1104 20.26 25.06 24.22
CA VAL A 1104 20.30 26.51 24.47
C VAL A 1104 21.18 26.80 25.69
N GLY A 1105 22.16 27.68 25.54
CA GLY A 1105 23.04 28.10 26.63
C GLY A 1105 24.06 27.06 27.10
N VAL A 1106 24.31 25.97 26.36
CA VAL A 1106 25.31 24.93 26.73
C VAL A 1106 26.73 25.48 26.96
N PHE A 1107 27.07 26.59 26.32
CA PHE A 1107 28.36 27.28 26.44
C PHE A 1107 28.34 28.47 27.43
N SER A 1108 27.30 28.62 28.25
CA SER A 1108 27.17 29.71 29.22
C SER A 1108 27.86 29.38 30.54
N SER A 1109 28.57 30.35 31.12
CA SER A 1109 29.30 30.19 32.39
C SER A 1109 28.37 30.22 33.61
N GLY A 1110 27.70 29.09 33.88
CA GLY A 1110 26.90 28.88 35.09
C GLY A 1110 26.36 27.46 35.15
N SER A 1111 26.55 26.77 36.28
CA SER A 1111 26.32 25.32 36.39
C SER A 1111 24.84 24.92 36.42
N LYS A 1112 24.20 24.95 35.25
CA LYS A 1112 22.97 24.20 34.96
C LYS A 1112 23.29 23.12 33.93
N GLN A 1113 22.75 21.93 34.13
CA GLN A 1113 22.80 20.84 33.16
C GLN A 1113 22.10 21.28 31.86
N PRO A 1114 22.67 21.01 30.67
CA PRO A 1114 22.08 21.46 29.40
C PRO A 1114 20.72 20.82 29.16
N ASP A 1115 19.78 21.61 28.64
CA ASP A 1115 18.41 21.17 28.35
C ASP A 1115 18.38 20.28 27.09
N MET A 1116 18.26 18.97 27.31
CA MET A 1116 18.20 17.96 26.25
C MET A 1116 16.78 17.69 25.75
N SER A 1117 15.74 18.34 26.29
CA SER A 1117 14.32 18.03 26.02
C SER A 1117 13.97 17.98 24.53
N VAL A 1118 14.49 18.92 23.72
CA VAL A 1118 14.26 18.95 22.26
C VAL A 1118 14.87 17.74 21.53
N THR A 1119 15.94 17.15 22.09
CA THR A 1119 16.54 15.89 21.60
C THR A 1119 15.75 14.68 22.10
N GLU A 1120 15.34 14.68 23.36
CA GLU A 1120 14.55 13.61 23.99
C GLU A 1120 13.12 13.50 23.42
N GLU A 1121 12.50 14.59 23.00
CA GLU A 1121 11.22 14.55 22.26
C GLU A 1121 11.37 13.93 20.85
N ALA A 1122 12.55 14.02 20.25
CA ALA A 1122 12.81 13.65 18.87
C ALA A 1122 13.43 12.26 18.68
N LEU A 1123 13.99 11.67 19.73
CA LEU A 1123 14.52 10.31 19.75
C LEU A 1123 13.69 9.43 20.69
N THR A 1124 13.19 8.29 20.21
CA THR A 1124 12.54 7.29 21.07
C THR A 1124 13.58 6.57 21.93
N ALA A 1125 13.14 5.97 23.05
CA ALA A 1125 14.04 5.25 23.94
C ALA A 1125 14.70 4.00 23.32
N ASP A 1126 14.12 3.47 22.24
CA ASP A 1126 14.64 2.38 21.41
C ASP A 1126 15.38 2.84 20.13
N GLY A 1127 15.69 4.14 20.03
CA GLY A 1127 16.66 4.69 19.06
C GLY A 1127 16.10 5.15 17.71
N TRP A 1128 14.79 5.32 17.57
CA TRP A 1128 14.17 5.88 16.37
C TRP A 1128 14.16 7.41 16.42
N PHE A 1129 14.53 8.05 15.31
CA PHE A 1129 14.28 9.48 15.10
C PHE A 1129 12.86 9.71 14.57
N ARG A 1130 12.15 10.62 15.25
CA ARG A 1130 10.78 11.02 14.94
C ARG A 1130 10.78 12.22 13.99
N THR A 1131 10.43 12.00 12.72
CA THR A 1131 10.59 13.02 11.68
C THR A 1131 9.63 14.21 11.79
N GLY A 1132 8.47 14.02 12.43
CA GLY A 1132 7.36 14.99 12.39
C GLY A 1132 6.59 14.98 11.07
N ASP A 1133 6.90 14.06 10.16
CA ASP A 1133 6.28 13.93 8.85
C ASP A 1133 5.44 12.64 8.78
N VAL A 1134 4.34 12.68 8.01
CA VAL A 1134 3.36 11.60 7.87
C VAL A 1134 3.63 10.85 6.57
N GLY A 1135 3.51 9.53 6.62
CA GLY A 1135 3.62 8.70 5.43
C GLY A 1135 3.22 7.25 5.69
N ALA A 1136 3.32 6.44 4.64
CA ALA A 1136 3.12 5.00 4.67
C ALA A 1136 4.31 4.28 4.01
N LEU A 1137 4.60 3.05 4.46
CA LEU A 1137 5.43 2.09 3.74
C LEU A 1137 4.51 1.06 3.08
N ASN A 1138 4.68 0.83 1.78
CA ASN A 1138 4.02 -0.29 1.10
C ASN A 1138 4.73 -1.62 1.38
N ALA A 1139 4.23 -2.73 0.81
CA ALA A 1139 4.65 -4.12 1.10
C ALA A 1139 6.09 -4.53 0.69
N ASP A 1140 6.93 -3.53 0.44
CA ASP A 1140 8.20 -3.56 -0.30
C ASP A 1140 9.21 -2.54 0.24
N GLY A 1141 8.77 -1.80 1.26
CA GLY A 1141 9.54 -0.74 1.87
C GLY A 1141 9.69 0.53 1.04
N ARG A 1142 8.80 0.81 0.08
CA ARG A 1142 8.76 2.14 -0.55
C ARG A 1142 7.98 3.09 0.33
N LEU A 1143 8.58 4.25 0.61
CA LEU A 1143 8.04 5.28 1.48
C LEU A 1143 7.25 6.29 0.66
N ARG A 1144 5.96 6.47 0.96
CA ARG A 1144 5.17 7.62 0.49
C ARG A 1144 5.05 8.64 1.61
N ILE A 1145 5.57 9.85 1.41
CA ILE A 1145 5.29 11.00 2.28
C ILE A 1145 3.94 11.61 1.89
N THR A 1146 3.07 11.90 2.87
CA THR A 1146 1.72 12.45 2.61
C THR A 1146 1.48 13.83 3.21
N ASP A 1147 1.99 14.15 4.41
CA ASP A 1147 1.97 15.53 4.96
C ASP A 1147 3.00 15.73 6.10
N ARG A 1148 2.96 16.89 6.78
CA ARG A 1148 3.76 17.23 7.98
C ARG A 1148 2.87 17.53 9.19
N LEU A 1149 3.11 16.84 10.31
CA LEU A 1149 2.27 16.86 11.53
C LEU A 1149 2.06 18.25 12.17
N LYS A 1150 2.94 19.22 11.87
CA LYS A 1150 2.88 20.59 12.41
C LYS A 1150 2.31 21.64 11.41
N GLU A 1151 1.95 21.25 10.19
CA GLU A 1151 1.50 22.18 9.12
C GLU A 1151 0.05 21.93 8.63
N LEU A 1152 -0.59 20.85 9.08
CA LEU A 1152 -2.00 20.51 8.81
C LEU A 1152 -2.98 21.61 9.26
N ILE A 1153 -3.86 22.03 8.35
CA ILE A 1153 -4.93 23.01 8.60
C ILE A 1153 -6.12 22.30 9.27
N LYS A 1154 -6.65 22.86 10.37
CA LYS A 1154 -7.72 22.22 11.15
C LYS A 1154 -9.11 22.72 10.76
N VAL A 1155 -9.73 22.05 9.79
CA VAL A 1155 -11.07 22.37 9.30
C VAL A 1155 -12.12 21.54 10.03
N ARG A 1156 -12.62 22.09 11.15
CA ARG A 1156 -13.48 21.43 12.14
C ARG A 1156 -12.81 20.15 12.65
N ALA A 1157 -13.43 18.98 12.46
CA ALA A 1157 -12.84 17.68 12.80
C ALA A 1157 -11.85 17.14 11.74
N TYR A 1158 -11.81 17.74 10.55
CA TYR A 1158 -10.94 17.29 9.45
C TYR A 1158 -9.61 18.02 9.46
N GLN A 1159 -8.57 17.32 9.00
CA GLN A 1159 -7.24 17.89 8.80
C GLN A 1159 -7.00 18.02 7.29
N VAL A 1160 -6.40 19.14 6.87
CA VAL A 1160 -6.24 19.50 5.45
C VAL A 1160 -4.78 19.85 5.17
N ALA A 1161 -4.20 19.13 4.22
CA ALA A 1161 -2.83 19.33 3.78
C ALA A 1161 -2.70 20.61 2.95
N PRO A 1162 -1.83 21.57 3.33
CA PRO A 1162 -1.53 22.71 2.47
C PRO A 1162 -0.91 22.27 1.13
N ALA A 1163 -0.05 21.25 1.16
CA ALA A 1163 0.71 20.77 0.00
C ALA A 1163 -0.18 20.18 -1.10
N GLU A 1164 -1.29 19.53 -0.74
CA GLU A 1164 -2.29 19.01 -1.66
C GLU A 1164 -2.96 20.15 -2.45
N LEU A 1165 -3.36 21.21 -1.76
CA LEU A 1165 -3.97 22.40 -2.35
C LEU A 1165 -2.96 23.21 -3.17
N GLU A 1166 -1.70 23.26 -2.73
CA GLU A 1166 -0.58 23.87 -3.49
C GLU A 1166 -0.33 23.13 -4.81
N ALA A 1167 -0.32 21.80 -4.80
CA ALA A 1167 -0.19 20.99 -6.03
C ALA A 1167 -1.38 21.21 -6.98
N VAL A 1168 -2.61 21.20 -6.47
CA VAL A 1168 -3.82 21.47 -7.28
C VAL A 1168 -3.77 22.86 -7.91
N LEU A 1169 -3.41 23.91 -7.17
CA LEU A 1169 -3.30 25.27 -7.71
C LEU A 1169 -2.17 25.39 -8.75
N CYS A 1170 -1.01 24.79 -8.49
CA CYS A 1170 0.13 24.79 -9.40
C CYS A 1170 -0.06 23.91 -10.65
N SER A 1171 -1.11 23.08 -10.73
CA SER A 1171 -1.50 22.39 -11.97
C SER A 1171 -2.05 23.36 -13.03
N SER A 1172 -2.58 24.52 -12.63
CA SER A 1172 -3.11 25.54 -13.55
C SER A 1172 -2.02 26.22 -14.39
N GLU A 1173 -2.28 26.39 -15.69
CA GLU A 1173 -1.41 27.17 -16.57
C GLU A 1173 -1.41 28.68 -16.28
N ALA A 1174 -2.46 29.20 -15.65
CA ALA A 1174 -2.52 30.61 -15.26
C ALA A 1174 -1.71 30.91 -13.99
N VAL A 1175 -1.20 29.89 -13.29
CA VAL A 1175 -0.42 30.01 -12.05
C VAL A 1175 1.06 29.81 -12.34
N ALA A 1176 1.91 30.61 -11.70
CA ALA A 1176 3.36 30.43 -11.65
C ALA A 1176 3.80 29.74 -10.34
N ASP A 1177 3.18 30.11 -9.22
CA ASP A 1177 3.52 29.62 -7.88
C ASP A 1177 2.33 29.79 -6.91
N ALA A 1178 2.27 28.97 -5.85
CA ALA A 1178 1.20 29.02 -4.84
C ALA A 1178 1.71 28.67 -3.43
N GLY A 1179 1.01 29.17 -2.41
CA GLY A 1179 1.26 28.86 -1.00
C GLY A 1179 -0.01 28.93 -0.16
N VAL A 1180 -0.33 27.90 0.63
CA VAL A 1180 -1.60 27.73 1.34
C VAL A 1180 -1.42 27.76 2.87
N ILE A 1181 -2.36 28.38 3.59
CA ILE A 1181 -2.39 28.41 5.06
C ILE A 1181 -3.80 28.26 5.62
N GLY A 1182 -3.90 27.85 6.88
CA GLY A 1182 -5.12 27.93 7.67
C GLY A 1182 -5.32 29.33 8.24
N VAL A 1183 -6.50 29.92 8.02
CA VAL A 1183 -6.95 31.18 8.64
C VAL A 1183 -8.07 30.84 9.63
N TYR A 1184 -7.90 31.22 10.90
CA TYR A 1184 -8.85 30.87 11.96
C TYR A 1184 -10.10 31.75 11.92
N ASP A 1185 -11.26 31.12 12.05
CA ASP A 1185 -12.58 31.73 12.13
C ASP A 1185 -13.15 31.54 13.53
N GLN A 1186 -13.18 32.63 14.31
CA GLN A 1186 -13.72 32.65 15.66
C GLN A 1186 -15.23 32.33 15.71
N SER A 1187 -15.97 32.55 14.62
CA SER A 1187 -17.43 32.33 14.59
C SER A 1187 -17.85 30.89 14.32
N GLU A 1188 -16.94 30.06 13.78
CA GLU A 1188 -17.15 28.63 13.53
C GLU A 1188 -16.13 27.72 14.25
N ALA A 1189 -15.28 28.31 15.11
CA ALA A 1189 -14.23 27.62 15.88
C ALA A 1189 -13.32 26.69 15.04
N THR A 1190 -12.99 27.12 13.82
CA THR A 1190 -12.31 26.32 12.79
C THR A 1190 -11.25 27.14 12.07
N GLU A 1191 -10.22 26.50 11.50
CA GLU A 1191 -9.49 27.12 10.40
C GLU A 1191 -10.21 26.89 9.07
N TRP A 1192 -9.99 27.81 8.12
CA TRP A 1192 -10.38 27.68 6.72
C TRP A 1192 -9.14 27.83 5.83
N PRO A 1193 -8.99 27.02 4.75
CA PRO A 1193 -7.88 27.16 3.82
C PRO A 1193 -7.93 28.49 3.05
N ARG A 1194 -6.82 29.22 3.04
CA ARG A 1194 -6.56 30.41 2.21
C ARG A 1194 -5.35 30.14 1.34
N ALA A 1195 -5.42 30.49 0.05
CA ALA A 1195 -4.29 30.41 -0.86
C ALA A 1195 -3.70 31.79 -1.15
N PHE A 1196 -2.38 31.85 -1.24
CA PHE A 1196 -1.61 32.91 -1.86
C PHE A 1196 -1.16 32.41 -3.24
N VAL A 1197 -1.33 33.21 -4.29
CA VAL A 1197 -1.13 32.78 -5.68
C VAL A 1197 -0.35 33.84 -6.46
N VAL A 1198 0.62 33.39 -7.25
CA VAL A 1198 1.35 34.23 -8.22
C VAL A 1198 0.81 33.93 -9.62
N PRO A 1199 0.09 34.88 -10.27
CA PRO A 1199 -0.36 34.71 -11.66
C PRO A 1199 0.81 34.65 -12.63
N ARG A 1200 0.73 33.82 -13.67
CA ARG A 1200 1.80 33.66 -14.67
C ARG A 1200 2.05 34.91 -15.52
N ALA A 1201 1.04 35.78 -15.67
CA ALA A 1201 1.20 37.10 -16.30
C ALA A 1201 1.89 38.13 -15.40
N GLY A 1202 2.07 37.84 -14.10
CA GLY A 1202 2.51 38.76 -13.06
C GLY A 1202 1.35 39.58 -12.49
N ARG A 1203 1.21 39.60 -11.15
CA ARG A 1203 0.07 40.24 -10.44
C ARG A 1203 -0.10 41.74 -10.73
N LYS A 1204 0.97 42.44 -11.12
CA LYS A 1204 0.95 43.88 -11.48
C LYS A 1204 0.45 44.15 -12.91
N ASN A 1205 0.38 43.12 -13.76
CA ASN A 1205 0.01 43.23 -15.18
C ASN A 1205 -1.45 42.83 -15.45
N MET A 1206 -2.24 42.57 -14.41
CA MET A 1206 -3.63 42.13 -14.50
C MET A 1206 -4.55 43.10 -13.78
N SER A 1207 -5.69 43.41 -14.37
CA SER A 1207 -6.77 44.17 -13.73
C SER A 1207 -7.48 43.35 -12.65
N THR A 1208 -8.21 44.02 -11.75
CA THR A 1208 -9.00 43.35 -10.69
C THR A 1208 -9.98 42.33 -11.27
N ALA A 1209 -10.66 42.66 -12.38
CA ALA A 1209 -11.62 41.77 -13.03
C ALA A 1209 -10.96 40.50 -13.62
N GLU A 1210 -9.72 40.59 -14.11
CA GLU A 1210 -8.96 39.43 -14.58
C GLU A 1210 -8.48 38.56 -13.44
N LEU A 1211 -8.11 39.16 -12.30
CA LEU A 1211 -7.77 38.44 -11.07
C LEU A 1211 -9.01 37.76 -10.46
N GLU A 1212 -10.18 38.40 -10.48
CA GLU A 1212 -11.45 37.79 -10.06
C GLU A 1212 -11.85 36.61 -10.97
N LYS A 1213 -11.70 36.76 -12.29
CA LYS A 1213 -11.91 35.68 -13.27
C LYS A 1213 -10.96 34.50 -13.02
N LEU A 1214 -9.68 34.77 -12.76
CA LEU A 1214 -8.69 33.76 -12.38
C LEU A 1214 -9.04 33.09 -11.04
N ALA A 1215 -9.49 33.86 -10.05
CA ALA A 1215 -9.92 33.33 -8.76
C ALA A 1215 -11.12 32.38 -8.92
N GLY A 1216 -12.09 32.71 -9.78
CA GLY A 1216 -13.20 31.83 -10.13
C GLY A 1216 -12.76 30.53 -10.82
N GLN A 1217 -11.77 30.60 -11.71
CA GLN A 1217 -11.18 29.40 -12.34
C GLN A 1217 -10.44 28.52 -11.32
N LEU A 1218 -9.65 29.11 -10.43
CA LEU A 1218 -8.91 28.38 -9.38
C LEU A 1218 -9.84 27.83 -8.30
N LYS A 1219 -10.94 28.53 -7.99
CA LYS A 1219 -12.04 28.02 -7.16
C LYS A 1219 -12.60 26.74 -7.77
N ALA A 1220 -13.03 26.78 -9.03
CA ALA A 1220 -13.59 25.63 -9.73
C ALA A 1220 -12.60 24.46 -9.81
N LEU A 1221 -11.31 24.73 -10.07
CA LEU A 1221 -10.25 23.71 -10.11
C LEU A 1221 -10.05 23.00 -8.75
N VAL A 1222 -10.08 23.75 -7.65
CA VAL A 1222 -10.00 23.18 -6.28
C VAL A 1222 -11.29 22.44 -5.92
N GLU A 1223 -12.46 22.97 -6.27
CA GLU A 1223 -13.75 22.31 -6.03
C GLU A 1223 -13.89 21.00 -6.83
N GLN A 1224 -13.33 20.94 -8.05
CA GLN A 1224 -13.32 19.76 -8.91
C GLN A 1224 -12.32 18.69 -8.42
N ARG A 1225 -11.14 19.08 -7.90
CA ARG A 1225 -10.08 18.15 -7.49
C ARG A 1225 -10.08 17.80 -6.00
N THR A 1226 -10.84 18.48 -5.13
CA THR A 1226 -10.76 18.28 -3.65
C THR A 1226 -12.11 18.24 -2.94
N ALA A 1227 -12.16 17.47 -1.84
CA ALA A 1227 -13.35 17.35 -0.99
C ALA A 1227 -13.73 18.67 -0.30
N LYS A 1228 -15.02 18.85 0.00
CA LYS A 1228 -15.62 20.14 0.42
C LYS A 1228 -14.99 20.83 1.63
N TYR A 1229 -14.41 20.09 2.57
CA TYR A 1229 -13.72 20.65 3.72
C TYR A 1229 -12.30 21.16 3.39
N LYS A 1230 -11.75 20.85 2.22
CA LYS A 1230 -10.45 21.36 1.72
C LYS A 1230 -10.58 22.63 0.87
N TRP A 1231 -11.80 23.04 0.52
CA TRP A 1231 -12.05 24.19 -0.34
C TRP A 1231 -11.50 25.50 0.25
N LEU A 1232 -11.14 26.46 -0.63
CA LEU A 1232 -10.53 27.74 -0.27
C LEU A 1232 -11.51 28.76 0.34
N VAL A 1233 -12.23 28.36 1.40
CA VAL A 1233 -13.21 29.18 2.11
C VAL A 1233 -12.58 30.46 2.70
N GLY A 1234 -11.28 30.42 3.01
CA GLY A 1234 -10.48 31.57 3.41
C GLY A 1234 -10.14 32.55 2.27
N GLY A 1235 -10.46 32.24 1.01
CA GLY A 1235 -10.22 33.07 -0.18
C GLY A 1235 -8.86 32.87 -0.86
N ILE A 1236 -8.61 33.66 -1.91
CA ILE A 1236 -7.33 33.74 -2.63
C ILE A 1236 -6.74 35.15 -2.44
N VAL A 1237 -5.43 35.24 -2.24
CA VAL A 1237 -4.67 36.49 -2.21
C VAL A 1237 -3.62 36.46 -3.33
N PHE A 1238 -3.75 37.32 -4.33
CA PHE A 1238 -2.78 37.39 -5.43
C PHE A 1238 -1.57 38.26 -5.06
N VAL A 1239 -0.39 37.66 -5.09
CA VAL A 1239 0.89 38.26 -4.67
C VAL A 1239 1.91 38.26 -5.81
N ASP A 1240 2.99 39.03 -5.64
CA ASP A 1240 4.07 39.10 -6.64
C ASP A 1240 5.01 37.89 -6.57
N GLN A 1241 5.21 37.30 -5.38
CA GLN A 1241 5.99 36.08 -5.16
C GLN A 1241 5.50 35.30 -3.93
N ILE A 1242 5.84 34.00 -3.83
CA ILE A 1242 5.65 33.21 -2.61
C ILE A 1242 6.93 33.25 -1.76
N PRO A 1243 6.90 33.72 -0.50
CA PRO A 1243 8.09 33.78 0.35
C PRO A 1243 8.59 32.36 0.66
N LYS A 1244 9.84 32.06 0.26
CA LYS A 1244 10.47 30.73 0.36
C LYS A 1244 11.88 30.81 0.96
N SER A 1245 12.31 29.75 1.63
CA SER A 1245 13.70 29.60 2.09
C SER A 1245 14.67 29.41 0.90
N PRO A 1246 15.99 29.56 1.10
CA PRO A 1246 17.00 29.17 0.11
C PRO A 1246 16.97 27.66 -0.28
N SER A 1247 16.30 26.83 0.52
CA SER A 1247 16.01 25.41 0.23
C SER A 1247 14.67 25.18 -0.47
N GLY A 1248 13.93 26.23 -0.83
CA GLY A 1248 12.66 26.19 -1.57
C GLY A 1248 11.40 25.98 -0.71
N LYS A 1249 11.52 25.85 0.62
CA LYS A 1249 10.36 25.64 1.51
C LYS A 1249 9.57 26.93 1.69
N ILE A 1250 8.24 26.85 1.54
CA ILE A 1250 7.31 27.97 1.76
C ILE A 1250 7.36 28.44 3.22
N LEU A 1251 7.59 29.74 3.42
CA LEU A 1251 7.68 30.38 4.72
C LEU A 1251 6.28 30.73 5.25
N ARG A 1252 5.47 29.70 5.59
CA ARG A 1252 4.05 29.84 6.01
C ARG A 1252 3.81 30.87 7.12
N ARG A 1253 4.80 31.13 7.98
CA ARG A 1253 4.76 32.23 8.99
C ARG A 1253 4.64 33.61 8.34
N VAL A 1254 5.35 33.87 7.24
CA VAL A 1254 5.30 35.17 6.54
C VAL A 1254 3.91 35.37 5.92
N LEU A 1255 3.33 34.31 5.34
CA LEU A 1255 1.95 34.27 4.84
C LEU A 1255 0.91 34.52 5.95
N LYS A 1256 1.10 33.96 7.16
CA LYS A 1256 0.16 34.09 8.29
C LYS A 1256 0.33 35.40 9.09
N ASN A 1257 1.49 36.06 9.02
CA ASN A 1257 1.81 37.26 9.79
C ASN A 1257 1.79 38.58 8.98
N GLY A 1258 1.61 38.55 7.65
CA GLY A 1258 1.39 39.77 6.84
C GLY A 1258 2.65 40.58 6.48
N GLY A 1259 3.73 39.91 6.06
CA GLY A 1259 4.95 40.58 5.54
C GLY A 1259 4.71 41.34 4.22
N GLU A 1260 5.62 42.21 3.81
CA GLU A 1260 5.46 43.04 2.59
C GLU A 1260 5.20 42.22 1.31
N GLU A 1261 5.91 41.10 1.15
CA GLU A 1261 5.73 40.15 0.03
C GLU A 1261 4.31 39.55 -0.05
N THR A 1262 3.51 39.68 1.01
CA THR A 1262 2.15 39.14 1.13
C THR A 1262 1.05 40.18 0.92
N LYS A 1263 1.41 41.44 0.64
CA LYS A 1263 0.50 42.55 0.31
C LYS A 1263 -0.11 42.38 -1.09
N GLY A 1264 -1.11 41.52 -1.17
CA GLY A 1264 -1.78 41.14 -2.43
C GLY A 1264 -3.16 41.76 -2.68
N VAL A 1265 -3.83 41.28 -3.74
CA VAL A 1265 -5.27 41.51 -3.98
C VAL A 1265 -6.03 40.31 -3.41
N GLU A 1266 -6.85 40.53 -2.38
CA GLU A 1266 -7.71 39.47 -1.81
C GLU A 1266 -9.04 39.36 -2.59
N VAL A 1267 -9.31 38.17 -3.13
CA VAL A 1267 -10.60 37.81 -3.74
C VAL A 1267 -11.30 36.78 -2.86
N LYS A 1268 -12.54 37.10 -2.44
CA LYS A 1268 -13.40 36.22 -1.66
C LYS A 1268 -14.19 35.32 -2.59
N LEU A 1269 -14.12 34.01 -2.34
CA LEU A 1269 -14.67 32.97 -3.21
C LEU A 1269 -16.04 32.44 -2.77
N TYR A 1270 -16.45 32.72 -1.54
CA TYR A 1270 -17.65 32.14 -0.89
C TYR A 1270 -18.34 33.19 -0.02
N GLU A 1271 -19.67 33.23 -0.07
CA GLU A 1271 -20.47 34.04 0.84
C GLU A 1271 -20.62 33.34 2.20
N LYS A 1272 -20.31 34.05 3.29
CA LYS A 1272 -20.65 33.58 4.64
C LYS A 1272 -22.15 33.71 4.89
N LYS A 1273 -22.88 32.61 4.72
CA LYS A 1273 -24.27 32.54 5.23
C LYS A 1273 -24.25 32.69 6.76
N ARG A 1274 -24.85 33.77 7.27
CA ARG A 1274 -25.26 33.82 8.68
C ARG A 1274 -26.14 32.61 8.97
N ARG A 1275 -25.77 31.81 9.96
CA ARG A 1275 -26.66 30.83 10.58
C ARG A 1275 -27.31 31.51 11.77
N ASP A 1276 -28.64 31.48 11.84
CA ASP A 1276 -29.35 31.77 13.07
C ASP A 1276 -29.05 30.69 14.11
N ALA A 1277 -28.93 31.07 15.38
CA ALA A 1277 -28.37 30.23 16.43
C ALA A 1277 -29.33 29.13 16.91
N LYS A 1278 -29.40 28.01 16.17
CA LYS A 1278 -29.98 26.74 16.62
C LYS A 1278 -29.09 25.55 16.19
N LEU A 1279 -28.11 25.27 17.07
CA LEU A 1279 -27.25 24.07 17.12
C LEU A 1279 -26.60 23.68 15.77
#